data_AF-A0A3D9GT43-F1
#
_entry.id   AF-A0A3D9GT43-F1
#
_cell.length_a   1.000
_cell.length_b   1.000
_cell.length_c   1.000
_cell.angle_alpha   90.00
_cell.angle_beta   90.00
_cell.angle_gamma   90.00
#
_symmetry.space_group_name_H-M   'P 1'
#
loop_
_entity.id
_entity.type
_entity.pdbx_description
1 polymer ?
#
loop_
_entity_poly.entity_id
_entity_poly.type
_entity_poly.pdbx_seq_one_letter_code
_entity_poly.pdbx_strand_id
1 'polypeptide(L)'
;MKKGSSTIRTYSTLLLSALLAIGVAYPNASVSAAAAPDLRSADHSAIHLESSLRQGDWKLNPPAQGTSSPVQSLAAAAPDEPQNFVDPSDSSEPVTVIVQLKNDPLKVYEAKPGAQARSSLGSYSSILNQEHSAFKSAALSKTGAKFKREYSKVFNGYSVTLPANEVDKLLTLPNVKAVFPNEEVHALPVADGHEMTPNMDESAPLIGAEDMWDSGYDGEGIKVGVIDTGIDYNHPSLKDAYKGGYDFVDNDADPMETLPDPSKPVNSNGSTYDTYHGTHVSGTVAGRGDPKHPDAGKGWVRGIAPGSDLYVYRVLGPYGSGSTENVIAGIEKAVSDGMDVINLSLGSDMNNSYTPDAIAADNAALAGVTVVISNGNEGPDAETVGSPAAAQLAISVGASTPPLQTPIFTSDTIGITYAQLAATSPKLESEGADLELVDADLGRTSDYANIDVKGKTAFVQRGEISFAEKAQNAAANGAVAVIIYNNAPGEIGGATLNGAEDVVPAYTISQESGQKLKSEIAKGNNHVTFSYKAEVDLLADLSSRGPALPNYTIKPDITAPGVGIKSSIPAFGGDYTNAYEELQGTSMAAPHVAGSAALMLEKTREEGLQLKPDDVKALLTNNAVLIKDRDNREYGTNEQGAGRVDLKNSAEADAIVKVEESLPAQLQDDTHQTSYSGSISFGLQGAGADVTRKLTVENIANTDQSYSIEVKWNHGGGPVLTPAADSVSLTAGQSTADLNVSLNIPEGTADGLYDGQLIFTQAGNGHVLHVPFSVYVGETYNLADISNVELDPIYLSSTKEGKGSTLYYALNKKLVDYEFDVYRFDDEGNGEYVGYIYDRDFQNKLDPFYYSYEWDGKVDIATTPGKKRVYLDPEGVYGIVPVTVEEGDKTAEVVTDSLSQFLVDNTAPDASVPEELIVNPDKPNVGLLQGTINGDLLLDYFYDGTNLQDLIHVKAVNSVKGKDNEYQGTIDEYGNYTVEVPLENGTNNIDLYISDDAGNGTAKAVKSYKYKYKPEETPSTDVELSAKQGKIKTGKPFNVSVEFKGKQAVQFMTVEVTYDAKLKLNKITPSSKQVKIQNDVTATDVEASLANTGKKRAVFGIEFNKPVKSGTLVDFSFTASDAGTYDFEISSVTMLDSNQQPVLSGKLTGTSVEVTGGKKPGKGSNSEDVQNLDDNLTTDEGQSPDQAQTPDGSHSTDGNQTPDQSPVTDDNQPASPETDPSQQPDNSQQPAQSGDGVQQGSSPVGEGANTGATNQTPAADSNAAVGADTNTESQGK
;
A
#
# COMPACT_ATOMS: atom_id res chain seq x y z
N MET A 1 57.68 -7.71 59.31
CA MET A 1 58.84 -7.05 59.99
C MET A 1 58.61 -5.53 60.01
N LYS A 2 59.44 -4.74 60.71
CA LYS A 2 59.55 -3.26 60.54
C LYS A 2 60.28 -2.97 59.21
N LYS A 3 60.24 -1.81 58.53
CA LYS A 3 59.67 -0.43 58.69
C LYS A 3 59.64 0.18 57.25
N GLY A 4 59.01 1.31 56.89
CA GLY A 4 58.22 2.33 57.58
C GLY A 4 58.15 3.65 56.75
N SER A 5 57.63 4.75 57.32
CA SER A 5 57.42 6.10 56.69
C SER A 5 56.23 6.16 55.68
N SER A 6 55.48 7.24 55.43
CA SER A 6 55.18 8.55 56.10
C SER A 6 54.28 9.39 55.14
N THR A 7 53.38 10.34 55.47
CA THR A 7 52.92 11.05 56.69
C THR A 7 51.63 11.88 56.39
N ILE A 8 50.99 12.53 57.39
CA ILE A 8 50.06 13.71 57.28
C ILE A 8 48.65 13.42 56.69
N ARG A 9 47.51 14.06 57.05
CA ARG A 9 46.93 14.74 58.26
C ARG A 9 45.37 14.57 58.15
N THR A 10 44.46 14.43 59.13
CA THR A 10 44.17 14.94 60.50
C THR A 10 43.14 16.10 60.57
N TYR A 11 42.13 15.98 61.47
CA TYR A 11 41.16 17.00 61.98
C TYR A 11 39.87 17.26 61.13
N SER A 12 38.69 17.60 61.70
CA SER A 12 38.31 17.75 63.13
C SER A 12 36.80 17.60 63.47
N THR A 13 36.56 17.29 64.75
CA THR A 13 35.37 17.53 65.62
C THR A 13 34.57 18.81 65.34
N LEU A 14 33.24 18.88 65.54
CA LEU A 14 32.46 19.01 66.82
C LEU A 14 30.96 18.66 66.53
N LEU A 15 29.98 18.50 67.44
CA LEU A 15 29.86 18.15 68.89
C LEU A 15 28.35 17.92 69.20
N LEU A 16 27.97 17.29 70.32
CA LEU A 16 26.59 16.85 70.63
C LEU A 16 26.11 17.21 72.05
N SER A 17 24.92 17.83 72.23
CA SER A 17 24.13 17.74 73.49
C SER A 17 22.71 18.35 73.47
N ALA A 18 21.75 17.55 73.97
CA ALA A 18 20.72 17.91 74.96
C ALA A 18 19.37 18.63 74.60
N LEU A 19 18.28 17.85 74.83
CA LEU A 19 17.09 18.14 75.66
C LEU A 19 15.72 18.57 75.06
N LEU A 20 14.72 17.82 75.57
CA LEU A 20 13.33 18.20 75.91
C LEU A 20 12.28 18.32 74.79
N ALA A 21 11.01 18.27 75.24
CA ALA A 21 9.82 18.03 74.46
C ALA A 21 8.64 18.87 74.96
N ILE A 22 7.58 18.95 74.12
CA ILE A 22 6.24 19.50 74.41
C ILE A 22 6.20 21.02 74.65
N GLY A 23 5.56 21.76 73.73
CA GLY A 23 4.58 22.77 74.15
C GLY A 23 4.45 24.09 73.38
N VAL A 24 3.28 24.24 72.72
CA VAL A 24 2.43 25.46 72.71
C VAL A 24 2.75 26.62 71.72
N ALA A 25 1.89 26.68 70.69
CA ALA A 25 1.26 27.86 70.05
C ALA A 25 1.99 28.75 69.01
N TYR A 26 1.56 28.59 67.74
CA TYR A 26 1.09 29.60 66.76
C TYR A 26 1.92 30.86 66.37
N PRO A 27 1.70 31.45 65.17
CA PRO A 27 1.04 30.97 63.94
C PRO A 27 1.90 31.09 62.65
N ASN A 28 1.37 30.58 61.53
CA ASN A 28 1.67 30.92 60.14
C ASN A 28 3.09 31.41 59.78
N ALA A 29 3.93 30.49 59.32
CA ALA A 29 4.98 30.79 58.33
C ALA A 29 4.76 29.88 57.11
N SER A 30 4.33 30.46 55.99
CA SER A 30 4.27 29.76 54.71
C SER A 30 5.70 29.51 54.22
N VAL A 31 6.12 28.25 54.18
CA VAL A 31 7.31 27.87 53.41
C VAL A 31 6.97 28.10 51.95
N SER A 32 7.70 29.01 51.29
CA SER A 32 7.59 29.17 49.84
C SER A 32 8.01 27.87 49.18
N ALA A 33 7.21 27.35 48.26
CA ALA A 33 7.77 26.51 47.21
C ALA A 33 8.86 27.31 46.48
N ALA A 34 9.87 26.63 45.95
CA ALA A 34 10.63 27.22 44.85
C ALA A 34 9.66 27.42 43.68
N ALA A 35 9.77 28.53 42.96
CA ALA A 35 9.10 28.62 41.67
C ALA A 35 9.79 27.66 40.69
N ALA A 36 9.02 27.08 39.78
CA ALA A 36 9.58 26.40 38.61
C ALA A 36 10.40 27.40 37.75
N PRO A 37 11.31 26.92 36.89
CA PRO A 37 11.92 27.74 35.84
C PRO A 37 10.85 28.44 34.97
N ASP A 38 11.20 29.57 34.37
CA ASP A 38 10.34 30.28 33.41
C ASP A 38 10.87 29.94 32.01
N LEU A 39 10.11 29.18 31.21
CA LEU A 39 10.50 28.74 29.85
C LEU A 39 10.98 29.93 28.99
N ARG A 40 10.36 31.10 29.18
CA ARG A 40 10.67 32.43 28.60
C ARG A 40 12.03 33.03 29.02
N SER A 41 12.92 32.20 29.57
CA SER A 41 14.31 32.55 29.86
C SER A 41 15.33 31.68 29.10
N ALA A 42 14.85 30.84 28.18
CA ALA A 42 15.65 30.22 27.13
C ALA A 42 16.37 31.26 26.25
N ASP A 43 17.46 30.86 25.59
CA ASP A 43 18.15 31.71 24.62
C ASP A 43 17.53 31.52 23.23
N HIS A 44 16.41 32.20 22.99
CA HIS A 44 15.65 32.25 21.73
C HIS A 44 16.43 32.95 20.58
N SER A 45 17.71 32.60 20.42
CA SER A 45 18.59 33.12 19.37
C SER A 45 18.12 32.66 17.98
N ALA A 46 18.53 33.40 16.95
CA ALA A 46 18.09 33.13 15.58
C ALA A 46 18.72 31.83 15.05
N ILE A 47 17.86 30.87 14.71
CA ILE A 47 18.24 29.60 14.06
C ILE A 47 18.49 29.88 12.57
N HIS A 48 19.43 29.18 11.94
CA HIS A 48 19.71 29.31 10.51
C HIS A 48 19.71 27.93 9.84
N LEU A 49 18.91 27.77 8.79
CA LEU A 49 18.59 26.50 8.13
C LEU A 49 18.37 26.72 6.63
N GLU A 50 18.87 25.81 5.80
CA GLU A 50 18.36 25.68 4.43
C GLU A 50 16.94 25.08 4.48
N SER A 51 16.00 25.62 3.69
CA SER A 51 14.60 25.20 3.78
C SER A 51 14.32 23.96 2.94
N SER A 52 13.86 22.89 3.58
CA SER A 52 13.47 21.63 2.93
C SER A 52 12.12 21.70 2.21
N LEU A 53 11.24 22.63 2.61
CA LEU A 53 9.94 22.83 1.95
C LEU A 53 10.03 23.54 0.59
N ARG A 54 11.13 24.24 0.30
CA ARG A 54 11.26 25.02 -0.95
C ARG A 54 11.51 24.12 -2.16
N GLN A 55 10.44 23.56 -2.71
CA GLN A 55 10.35 23.43 -4.16
C GLN A 55 10.48 24.85 -4.76
N GLY A 56 11.36 25.03 -5.76
CA GLY A 56 11.78 26.35 -6.21
C GLY A 56 10.76 27.05 -7.10
N ASP A 57 10.80 28.40 -7.15
CA ASP A 57 10.03 29.33 -7.99
C ASP A 57 9.32 28.65 -9.19
N TRP A 58 7.98 28.70 -9.26
CA TRP A 58 7.20 27.97 -10.27
C TRP A 58 7.58 28.35 -11.73
N LYS A 59 8.57 27.65 -12.30
CA LYS A 59 8.99 27.68 -13.72
C LYS A 59 9.74 26.40 -14.13
N LEU A 60 9.00 25.33 -14.39
CA LEU A 60 9.38 24.21 -15.25
C LEU A 60 10.78 23.57 -15.02
N ASN A 61 10.75 22.45 -14.28
CA ASN A 61 11.76 21.38 -14.13
C ASN A 61 12.82 21.48 -12.99
N PRO A 62 13.30 20.31 -12.49
CA PRO A 62 13.81 20.12 -11.10
C PRO A 62 15.31 19.65 -11.14
N PRO A 63 15.96 18.99 -10.12
CA PRO A 63 15.43 18.41 -8.86
C PRO A 63 16.33 18.36 -7.58
N ALA A 64 15.70 17.83 -6.49
CA ALA A 64 16.19 16.76 -5.57
C ALA A 64 16.42 17.10 -4.08
N GLN A 65 16.17 16.07 -3.23
CA GLN A 65 16.35 15.96 -1.76
C GLN A 65 15.32 16.76 -0.90
N GLY A 66 14.75 16.25 0.20
CA GLY A 66 14.66 14.87 0.74
C GLY A 66 15.15 14.70 2.19
N THR A 67 14.24 14.53 3.17
CA THR A 67 14.55 14.29 4.60
C THR A 67 13.46 13.51 5.37
N SER A 68 13.82 12.34 5.89
CA SER A 68 13.41 11.68 7.16
C SER A 68 12.16 12.14 7.95
N SER A 69 11.29 11.18 8.29
CA SER A 69 10.42 11.18 9.48
C SER A 69 10.98 10.25 10.57
N PRO A 70 11.12 10.68 11.83
CA PRO A 70 11.49 9.81 12.95
C PRO A 70 10.29 9.49 13.86
N VAL A 71 10.13 8.23 14.29
CA VAL A 71 9.30 7.87 15.46
C VAL A 71 9.86 6.67 16.22
N GLN A 72 10.48 6.89 17.40
CA GLN A 72 10.25 6.10 18.64
C GLN A 72 11.28 6.32 19.77
N SER A 73 10.82 6.17 21.02
CA SER A 73 11.66 5.66 22.12
C SER A 73 10.84 4.89 23.16
N LEU A 74 11.52 4.01 23.94
CA LEU A 74 11.27 3.77 25.38
C LEU A 74 12.24 2.70 25.96
N ALA A 75 13.51 3.07 26.18
CA ALA A 75 14.51 2.22 26.82
C ALA A 75 14.96 2.77 28.19
N ALA A 76 14.11 2.63 29.20
CA ALA A 76 14.48 2.87 30.61
C ALA A 76 13.89 1.77 31.51
N ALA A 77 14.55 1.48 32.64
CA ALA A 77 14.17 0.38 33.54
C ALA A 77 12.82 0.64 34.22
N ALA A 78 11.96 -0.38 34.26
CA ALA A 78 10.63 -0.27 34.88
C ALA A 78 10.71 -0.11 36.40
N PRO A 79 9.98 0.87 37.00
CA PRO A 79 9.64 0.84 38.42
C PRO A 79 8.53 -0.19 38.70
N ASP A 80 8.17 -0.41 39.96
CA ASP A 80 7.05 -1.27 40.39
C ASP A 80 5.66 -0.83 39.87
N GLU A 81 5.56 0.33 39.23
CA GLU A 81 4.30 1.02 38.90
C GLU A 81 3.82 0.72 37.45
N PRO A 82 2.50 0.59 37.20
CA PRO A 82 1.99 0.23 35.87
C PRO A 82 2.19 1.33 34.82
N GLN A 83 2.52 0.94 33.60
CA GLN A 83 2.80 1.86 32.48
C GLN A 83 1.55 2.12 31.62
N ASN A 84 1.46 3.31 31.02
CA ASN A 84 0.47 3.61 29.99
C ASN A 84 1.17 3.98 28.68
N PHE A 85 0.75 3.33 27.60
CA PHE A 85 1.20 3.55 26.23
C PHE A 85 -0.01 3.93 25.35
N VAL A 86 -1.00 4.65 25.90
CA VAL A 86 -2.20 5.12 25.19
C VAL A 86 -2.34 6.63 25.36
N ASP A 87 -2.64 7.32 24.26
CA ASP A 87 -2.76 8.78 24.19
C ASP A 87 -3.77 9.31 25.25
N PRO A 88 -3.34 10.15 26.21
CA PRO A 88 -4.20 10.79 27.19
C PRO A 88 -5.21 11.70 26.48
N SER A 89 -6.48 11.34 26.60
CA SER A 89 -7.58 12.01 25.90
C SER A 89 -8.70 12.35 26.87
N ASP A 90 -9.15 13.61 26.86
CA ASP A 90 -10.33 14.07 27.60
C ASP A 90 -11.66 13.57 26.97
N SER A 91 -11.61 12.88 25.82
CA SER A 91 -12.78 12.39 25.08
C SER A 91 -13.58 11.32 25.83
N SER A 92 -14.91 11.42 25.77
CA SER A 92 -15.82 10.38 26.24
C SER A 92 -16.15 9.31 25.18
N GLU A 93 -15.58 9.41 23.98
CA GLU A 93 -15.77 8.41 22.93
C GLU A 93 -15.06 7.08 23.26
N PRO A 94 -15.59 5.93 22.81
CA PRO A 94 -15.11 4.62 23.22
C PRO A 94 -13.86 4.18 22.43
N VAL A 95 -12.69 4.28 23.07
CA VAL A 95 -11.43 3.68 22.59
C VAL A 95 -11.34 2.20 22.99
N THR A 96 -10.59 1.39 22.24
CA THR A 96 -10.22 0.02 22.62
C THR A 96 -8.72 -0.04 22.92
N VAL A 97 -8.35 -0.68 24.03
CA VAL A 97 -6.96 -0.77 24.53
C VAL A 97 -6.62 -2.21 24.93
N ILE A 98 -5.35 -2.58 24.82
CA ILE A 98 -4.83 -3.88 25.27
C ILE A 98 -4.22 -3.72 26.66
N VAL A 99 -4.80 -4.39 27.66
CA VAL A 99 -4.32 -4.35 29.06
C VAL A 99 -3.50 -5.59 29.35
N GLN A 100 -2.23 -5.40 29.73
CA GLN A 100 -1.34 -6.45 30.22
C GLN A 100 -1.42 -6.55 31.76
N LEU A 101 -1.40 -7.78 32.28
CA LEU A 101 -1.41 -8.09 33.71
C LEU A 101 -0.02 -8.56 34.18
N LYS A 102 0.20 -8.66 35.51
CA LYS A 102 1.56 -8.77 36.07
C LYS A 102 2.18 -10.17 36.04
N ASN A 103 1.42 -11.27 36.09
CA ASN A 103 1.99 -12.62 36.00
C ASN A 103 2.40 -12.98 34.55
N ASP A 104 3.31 -13.97 34.40
CA ASP A 104 3.59 -14.60 33.10
C ASP A 104 2.34 -15.29 32.53
N PRO A 105 2.15 -15.32 31.20
CA PRO A 105 1.09 -16.09 30.59
C PRO A 105 1.38 -17.61 30.65
N LEU A 106 0.34 -18.43 30.57
CA LEU A 106 0.38 -19.86 30.93
C LEU A 106 1.44 -20.67 30.17
N LYS A 107 1.72 -20.37 28.89
CA LYS A 107 2.71 -21.14 28.10
C LYS A 107 4.15 -20.82 28.48
N VAL A 108 4.43 -19.55 28.78
CA VAL A 108 5.74 -19.12 29.32
C VAL A 108 5.98 -19.78 30.66
N TYR A 109 4.96 -19.89 31.51
CA TYR A 109 5.06 -20.66 32.75
C TYR A 109 5.24 -22.17 32.51
N GLU A 110 4.51 -22.79 31.57
CA GLU A 110 4.67 -24.21 31.20
C GLU A 110 6.10 -24.54 30.74
N ALA A 111 6.79 -23.61 30.09
CA ALA A 111 8.18 -23.74 29.65
C ALA A 111 9.23 -23.62 30.78
N LYS A 112 8.91 -23.01 31.93
CA LYS A 112 9.87 -22.80 33.02
C LYS A 112 10.34 -24.14 33.64
N PRO A 113 11.66 -24.39 33.79
CA PRO A 113 12.17 -25.62 34.41
C PRO A 113 11.56 -25.90 35.79
N GLY A 114 10.85 -27.01 35.91
CA GLY A 114 10.14 -27.43 37.13
C GLY A 114 8.63 -27.16 37.15
N ALA A 115 8.08 -26.35 36.23
CA ALA A 115 6.63 -26.11 36.14
C ALA A 115 5.83 -27.35 35.72
N GLN A 116 6.47 -28.29 34.99
CA GLN A 116 5.91 -29.47 34.32
C GLN A 116 5.10 -30.45 35.19
N ALA A 117 5.12 -30.33 36.52
CA ALA A 117 4.21 -31.13 37.35
C ALA A 117 2.75 -30.65 37.18
N ARG A 118 1.82 -31.56 36.88
CA ARG A 118 0.39 -31.21 36.70
C ARG A 118 -0.23 -30.44 37.88
N SER A 119 0.31 -30.61 39.09
CA SER A 119 -0.07 -29.85 40.28
C SER A 119 0.38 -28.39 40.30
N SER A 120 1.55 -28.05 39.74
CA SER A 120 1.99 -26.66 39.59
C SER A 120 1.17 -25.96 38.51
N LEU A 121 0.98 -26.58 37.33
CA LEU A 121 0.18 -26.00 36.24
C LEU A 121 -1.26 -25.69 36.67
N GLY A 122 -1.94 -26.64 37.34
CA GLY A 122 -3.29 -26.40 37.88
C GLY A 122 -3.34 -25.33 38.97
N SER A 123 -2.26 -25.17 39.74
CA SER A 123 -2.15 -24.09 40.74
C SER A 123 -1.89 -22.73 40.06
N TYR A 124 -1.06 -22.67 39.04
CA TYR A 124 -0.72 -21.43 38.33
C TYR A 124 -1.87 -20.91 37.47
N SER A 125 -2.56 -21.80 36.74
CA SER A 125 -3.83 -21.45 36.09
C SER A 125 -4.85 -20.92 37.11
N SER A 126 -4.86 -21.43 38.35
CA SER A 126 -5.70 -20.88 39.42
C SER A 126 -5.23 -19.50 39.93
N ILE A 127 -3.95 -19.13 39.77
CA ILE A 127 -3.44 -17.78 40.05
C ILE A 127 -3.89 -16.81 38.95
N LEU A 128 -3.66 -17.14 37.68
CA LEU A 128 -4.10 -16.33 36.54
C LEU A 128 -5.62 -16.08 36.57
N ASN A 129 -6.42 -17.12 36.83
CA ASN A 129 -7.88 -16.97 36.99
C ASN A 129 -8.29 -16.04 38.16
N GLN A 130 -7.49 -15.96 39.24
CA GLN A 130 -7.73 -15.02 40.35
C GLN A 130 -7.32 -13.59 39.99
N GLU A 131 -6.19 -13.41 39.32
CA GLU A 131 -5.74 -12.12 38.78
C GLU A 131 -6.75 -11.54 37.79
N HIS A 132 -7.12 -12.32 36.79
CA HIS A 132 -8.19 -12.04 35.83
C HIS A 132 -9.50 -11.64 36.53
N SER A 133 -9.96 -12.46 37.49
CA SER A 133 -11.19 -12.17 38.24
C SER A 133 -11.12 -10.87 39.05
N ALA A 134 -9.96 -10.55 39.63
CA ALA A 134 -9.74 -9.32 40.39
C ALA A 134 -9.73 -8.08 39.48
N PHE A 135 -8.97 -8.11 38.38
CA PHE A 135 -8.94 -7.04 37.38
C PHE A 135 -10.32 -6.80 36.77
N LYS A 136 -10.96 -7.85 36.24
CA LYS A 136 -12.26 -7.80 35.56
C LYS A 136 -13.36 -7.24 36.47
N SER A 137 -13.38 -7.65 37.74
CA SER A 137 -14.31 -7.10 38.74
C SER A 137 -14.03 -5.64 39.08
N ALA A 138 -12.77 -5.23 39.13
CA ALA A 138 -12.37 -3.85 39.43
C ALA A 138 -12.67 -2.90 38.26
N ALA A 139 -12.38 -3.30 37.02
CA ALA A 139 -12.69 -2.53 35.81
C ALA A 139 -14.21 -2.31 35.65
N LEU A 140 -15.00 -3.39 35.70
CA LEU A 140 -16.47 -3.32 35.61
C LEU A 140 -17.12 -2.41 36.69
N SER A 141 -16.48 -2.27 37.86
CA SER A 141 -17.00 -1.45 38.96
C SER A 141 -16.43 -0.02 39.04
N LYS A 142 -15.34 0.28 38.32
CA LYS A 142 -14.67 1.60 38.35
C LYS A 142 -14.76 2.40 37.05
N THR A 143 -14.70 1.75 35.87
CA THR A 143 -14.57 2.42 34.56
C THR A 143 -15.71 2.12 33.58
N GLY A 144 -16.58 1.16 33.89
CA GLY A 144 -17.65 0.74 32.98
C GLY A 144 -17.18 -0.05 31.75
N ALA A 145 -15.91 -0.49 31.76
CA ALA A 145 -15.24 -1.25 30.72
C ALA A 145 -16.08 -2.39 30.10
N LYS A 146 -16.09 -2.46 28.76
CA LYS A 146 -16.58 -3.60 27.98
C LYS A 146 -15.39 -4.47 27.58
N PHE A 147 -15.48 -5.78 27.80
CA PHE A 147 -14.42 -6.72 27.44
C PHE A 147 -14.68 -7.30 26.05
N LYS A 148 -13.71 -7.19 25.13
CA LYS A 148 -13.78 -7.80 23.79
C LYS A 148 -13.08 -9.16 23.77
N ARG A 149 -11.82 -9.21 24.20
CA ARG A 149 -11.00 -10.44 24.22
C ARG A 149 -10.30 -10.63 25.57
N GLU A 150 -9.93 -11.87 25.86
CA GLU A 150 -9.25 -12.32 27.08
C GLU A 150 -8.14 -13.28 26.66
N TYR A 151 -6.91 -12.99 27.07
CA TYR A 151 -5.68 -13.71 26.70
C TYR A 151 -5.07 -14.32 27.95
N SER A 152 -4.52 -15.53 27.85
CA SER A 152 -4.01 -16.24 29.03
C SER A 152 -2.81 -17.17 28.80
N LYS A 153 -2.37 -17.36 27.55
CA LYS A 153 -1.41 -18.40 27.17
C LYS A 153 -0.12 -17.83 26.62
N VAL A 154 -0.18 -16.87 25.68
CA VAL A 154 0.98 -16.13 25.16
C VAL A 154 0.96 -14.64 25.53
N PHE A 155 -0.20 -14.13 25.94
CA PHE A 155 -0.34 -12.82 26.56
C PHE A 155 -1.21 -13.00 27.80
N ASN A 156 -0.95 -12.26 28.88
CA ASN A 156 -1.74 -12.31 30.12
C ASN A 156 -2.50 -10.99 30.22
N GLY A 157 -3.79 -10.98 29.87
CA GLY A 157 -4.47 -9.70 29.68
C GLY A 157 -5.79 -9.72 28.92
N TYR A 158 -6.18 -8.55 28.45
CA TYR A 158 -7.50 -8.30 27.85
C TYR A 158 -7.47 -7.24 26.76
N SER A 159 -8.37 -7.36 25.77
CA SER A 159 -8.81 -6.21 24.96
C SER A 159 -10.06 -5.61 25.60
N VAL A 160 -10.03 -4.31 25.85
CA VAL A 160 -11.04 -3.58 26.64
C VAL A 160 -11.46 -2.30 25.93
N THR A 161 -12.77 -2.12 25.71
CA THR A 161 -13.35 -0.86 25.23
C THR A 161 -13.91 -0.04 26.40
N LEU A 162 -13.50 1.22 26.51
CA LEU A 162 -13.95 2.18 27.51
C LEU A 162 -13.85 3.62 26.96
N PRO A 163 -14.49 4.63 27.58
CA PRO A 163 -14.26 6.03 27.21
C PRO A 163 -12.77 6.39 27.32
N ALA A 164 -12.22 7.15 26.38
CA ALA A 164 -10.78 7.44 26.37
C ALA A 164 -10.30 8.13 27.67
N ASN A 165 -11.11 9.03 28.24
CA ASN A 165 -10.87 9.67 29.55
C ASN A 165 -11.05 8.75 30.78
N GLU A 166 -11.26 7.45 30.58
CA GLU A 166 -11.26 6.42 31.63
C GLU A 166 -10.01 5.51 31.58
N VAL A 167 -9.12 5.66 30.58
CA VAL A 167 -7.97 4.76 30.35
C VAL A 167 -6.98 4.75 31.52
N ASP A 168 -6.50 5.90 32.01
CA ASP A 168 -5.56 5.95 33.15
C ASP A 168 -6.10 5.28 34.43
N LYS A 169 -7.42 5.18 34.56
CA LYS A 169 -8.03 4.52 35.73
C LYS A 169 -7.78 3.01 35.72
N LEU A 170 -7.44 2.42 34.57
CA LEU A 170 -6.97 1.04 34.44
C LEU A 170 -5.66 0.82 35.20
N LEU A 171 -4.74 1.79 35.19
CA LEU A 171 -3.49 1.74 35.96
C LEU A 171 -3.74 1.62 37.48
N THR A 172 -4.89 2.15 37.95
CA THR A 172 -5.31 2.07 39.36
C THR A 172 -5.98 0.74 39.75
N LEU A 173 -6.01 -0.23 38.84
CA LEU A 173 -6.64 -1.55 39.04
C LEU A 173 -5.61 -2.57 39.54
N PRO A 174 -6.04 -3.58 40.33
CA PRO A 174 -5.13 -4.60 40.82
C PRO A 174 -4.47 -5.35 39.65
N ASN A 175 -3.15 -5.50 39.77
CA ASN A 175 -2.30 -6.35 38.93
C ASN A 175 -2.18 -5.94 37.45
N VAL A 176 -2.47 -4.70 37.08
CA VAL A 176 -2.07 -4.17 35.76
C VAL A 176 -0.56 -4.00 35.71
N LYS A 177 0.04 -4.37 34.57
CA LYS A 177 1.47 -4.17 34.24
C LYS A 177 1.62 -3.02 33.25
N ALA A 178 0.83 -3.04 32.18
CA ALA A 178 0.81 -2.03 31.14
C ALA A 178 -0.58 -1.88 30.51
N VAL A 179 -0.85 -0.74 29.89
CA VAL A 179 -1.96 -0.53 28.96
C VAL A 179 -1.38 -0.03 27.64
N PHE A 180 -1.70 -0.71 26.54
CA PHE A 180 -1.24 -0.45 25.19
C PHE A 180 -2.41 -0.04 24.29
N PRO A 181 -2.16 0.61 23.14
CA PRO A 181 -3.22 0.91 22.22
C PRO A 181 -3.63 -0.37 21.47
N ASN A 182 -4.76 -0.32 20.78
CA ASN A 182 -5.15 -1.35 19.83
C ASN A 182 -5.07 -0.73 18.44
N GLU A 183 -3.91 -0.86 17.83
CA GLU A 183 -3.61 -0.30 16.52
C GLU A 183 -4.25 -1.08 15.39
N GLU A 184 -4.37 -0.42 14.23
CA GLU A 184 -4.62 -1.10 12.96
C GLU A 184 -3.33 -1.83 12.51
N VAL A 185 -3.52 -2.96 11.84
CA VAL A 185 -2.44 -3.82 11.35
C VAL A 185 -2.79 -4.22 9.92
N HIS A 186 -1.83 -4.18 9.00
CA HIS A 186 -2.06 -4.44 7.58
C HIS A 186 -1.37 -5.72 7.12
N ALA A 187 -1.91 -6.34 6.08
CA ALA A 187 -1.13 -7.22 5.21
C ALA A 187 -0.05 -6.40 4.52
N LEU A 188 1.15 -6.95 4.32
CA LEU A 188 2.27 -6.21 3.72
C LEU A 188 2.67 -6.74 2.31
N PRO A 189 1.79 -6.71 1.28
CA PRO A 189 2.19 -6.79 -0.13
C PRO A 189 2.35 -5.39 -0.74
N VAL A 190 3.18 -5.27 -1.77
CA VAL A 190 3.14 -4.14 -2.73
C VAL A 190 2.62 -4.69 -4.05
N ALA A 191 1.41 -4.29 -4.46
CA ALA A 191 0.76 -4.84 -5.66
C ALA A 191 1.27 -4.24 -6.98
N ASP A 192 2.02 -3.13 -6.95
CA ASP A 192 2.23 -2.29 -8.13
C ASP A 192 3.55 -2.51 -8.91
N GLY A 193 3.42 -2.47 -10.23
CA GLY A 193 4.27 -1.61 -11.06
C GLY A 193 5.59 -2.18 -11.61
N HIS A 194 6.06 -3.35 -11.20
CA HIS A 194 7.37 -3.87 -11.63
C HIS A 194 7.28 -5.14 -12.50
N GLU A 195 7.29 -4.98 -13.83
CA GLU A 195 7.66 -6.07 -14.75
C GLU A 195 9.18 -6.31 -14.76
N MET A 196 9.71 -6.70 -13.60
CA MET A 196 10.77 -7.71 -13.61
C MET A 196 10.14 -9.02 -14.11
N THR A 197 10.93 -9.90 -14.72
CA THR A 197 10.53 -11.30 -14.92
C THR A 197 11.44 -12.17 -14.07
N PRO A 198 11.06 -12.48 -12.82
CA PRO A 198 11.76 -13.47 -12.02
C PRO A 198 11.45 -14.87 -12.54
N ASN A 199 12.40 -15.79 -12.40
CA ASN A 199 12.22 -17.21 -12.65
C ASN A 199 11.49 -17.80 -11.43
N MET A 200 10.15 -17.81 -11.47
CA MET A 200 9.34 -18.10 -10.28
C MET A 200 9.44 -19.54 -9.76
N ASP A 201 9.75 -20.48 -10.65
CA ASP A 201 10.07 -21.86 -10.31
C ASP A 201 11.49 -22.04 -9.76
N GLU A 202 12.33 -21.01 -9.76
CA GLU A 202 13.70 -21.02 -9.22
C GLU A 202 13.82 -20.43 -7.79
N SER A 203 12.77 -19.87 -7.18
CA SER A 203 12.88 -19.37 -5.78
C SER A 203 13.09 -20.49 -4.76
N ALA A 204 12.38 -21.61 -4.92
CA ALA A 204 12.50 -22.79 -4.07
C ALA A 204 13.84 -23.54 -4.30
N PRO A 205 14.31 -23.78 -5.54
CA PRO A 205 15.67 -24.21 -5.82
C PRO A 205 16.77 -23.29 -5.27
N LEU A 206 16.63 -21.96 -5.36
CA LEU A 206 17.64 -21.00 -4.87
C LEU A 206 17.93 -21.18 -3.37
N ILE A 207 16.89 -21.44 -2.57
CA ILE A 207 17.05 -21.70 -1.12
C ILE A 207 17.33 -23.16 -0.77
N GLY A 208 17.47 -24.06 -1.74
CA GLY A 208 17.76 -25.49 -1.51
C GLY A 208 16.55 -26.36 -1.17
N ALA A 209 15.32 -25.93 -1.43
CA ALA A 209 14.12 -26.72 -1.10
C ALA A 209 13.96 -27.97 -1.99
N GLU A 210 14.32 -27.92 -3.28
CA GLU A 210 14.25 -29.11 -4.15
C GLU A 210 15.29 -30.17 -3.73
N ASP A 211 16.47 -29.78 -3.22
CA ASP A 211 17.46 -30.70 -2.61
C ASP A 211 16.91 -31.43 -1.37
N MET A 212 16.10 -30.74 -0.54
CA MET A 212 15.43 -31.35 0.63
C MET A 212 14.35 -32.34 0.19
N TRP A 213 13.51 -31.97 -0.78
CA TRP A 213 12.45 -32.84 -1.32
C TRP A 213 13.03 -34.10 -1.96
N ASP A 214 14.10 -33.99 -2.75
CA ASP A 214 14.80 -35.13 -3.37
C ASP A 214 15.55 -36.00 -2.34
N SER A 215 15.88 -35.43 -1.17
CA SER A 215 16.41 -36.16 -0.01
C SER A 215 15.31 -36.89 0.79
N GLY A 216 14.04 -36.61 0.52
CA GLY A 216 12.88 -37.24 1.16
C GLY A 216 12.20 -36.42 2.26
N TYR A 217 12.61 -35.15 2.46
CA TYR A 217 12.02 -34.23 3.42
C TYR A 217 11.13 -33.23 2.69
N ASP A 218 9.80 -33.26 2.91
CA ASP A 218 8.87 -32.29 2.32
C ASP A 218 7.93 -31.61 3.33
N GLY A 219 8.13 -31.85 4.62
CA GLY A 219 7.42 -31.25 5.74
C GLY A 219 6.38 -32.17 6.39
N GLU A 220 6.43 -33.49 6.16
CA GLU A 220 5.45 -34.45 6.70
C GLU A 220 5.45 -34.42 8.24
N GLY A 221 4.26 -34.44 8.83
CA GLY A 221 4.07 -34.44 10.28
C GLY A 221 4.37 -33.10 10.98
N ILE A 222 4.75 -32.05 10.23
CA ILE A 222 4.90 -30.69 10.73
C ILE A 222 3.61 -29.89 10.51
N LYS A 223 3.21 -29.11 11.50
CA LYS A 223 2.09 -28.18 11.42
C LYS A 223 2.56 -26.73 11.25
N VAL A 224 2.05 -26.05 10.25
CA VAL A 224 2.32 -24.62 10.03
C VAL A 224 1.04 -23.80 10.13
N GLY A 225 1.05 -22.77 10.96
CA GLY A 225 -0.05 -21.79 11.08
C GLY A 225 0.23 -20.51 10.30
N VAL A 226 -0.64 -20.11 9.39
CA VAL A 226 -0.60 -18.79 8.72
C VAL A 226 -1.57 -17.85 9.43
N ILE A 227 -1.12 -16.66 9.81
CA ILE A 227 -1.91 -15.63 10.53
C ILE A 227 -1.99 -14.40 9.62
N ASP A 228 -3.15 -14.18 8.97
CA ASP A 228 -3.24 -13.36 7.74
C ASP A 228 -4.70 -12.91 7.42
N THR A 229 -5.01 -12.58 6.16
CA THR A 229 -6.34 -12.18 5.65
C THR A 229 -7.36 -13.31 5.46
N GLY A 230 -6.90 -14.56 5.42
CA GLY A 230 -7.74 -15.75 5.20
C GLY A 230 -7.07 -16.80 4.32
N ILE A 231 -7.86 -17.73 3.79
CA ILE A 231 -7.44 -18.71 2.78
C ILE A 231 -8.62 -19.18 1.92
N ASP A 232 -8.47 -19.20 0.59
CA ASP A 232 -9.31 -20.06 -0.26
C ASP A 232 -8.88 -21.53 -0.11
N TYR A 233 -9.39 -22.19 0.93
CA TYR A 233 -9.09 -23.60 1.20
C TYR A 233 -9.71 -24.58 0.18
N ASN A 234 -10.45 -24.10 -0.83
CA ASN A 234 -10.90 -24.94 -1.95
C ASN A 234 -9.88 -24.94 -3.10
N HIS A 235 -8.92 -24.00 -3.09
CA HIS A 235 -7.90 -23.86 -4.12
C HIS A 235 -7.15 -25.18 -4.36
N PRO A 236 -6.95 -25.60 -5.64
CA PRO A 236 -6.35 -26.89 -5.98
C PRO A 236 -5.04 -27.22 -5.29
N SER A 237 -4.17 -26.22 -5.08
CA SER A 237 -2.87 -26.36 -4.42
C SER A 237 -2.99 -26.43 -2.89
N LEU A 238 -4.08 -25.96 -2.28
CA LEU A 238 -4.20 -25.77 -0.82
C LEU A 238 -5.14 -26.76 -0.13
N LYS A 239 -6.21 -27.20 -0.80
CA LYS A 239 -7.27 -28.06 -0.24
C LYS A 239 -6.78 -29.32 0.49
N ASP A 240 -5.69 -29.92 0.02
CA ASP A 240 -5.12 -31.15 0.58
C ASP A 240 -4.13 -30.85 1.73
N ALA A 241 -3.57 -29.64 1.79
CA ALA A 241 -2.69 -29.14 2.85
C ALA A 241 -3.47 -28.61 4.05
N TYR A 242 -4.59 -27.90 3.81
CA TYR A 242 -5.44 -27.32 4.84
C TYR A 242 -5.99 -28.36 5.82
N LYS A 243 -6.06 -28.01 7.13
CA LYS A 243 -6.58 -28.85 8.23
C LYS A 243 -7.51 -28.12 9.20
N GLY A 244 -7.75 -26.83 9.02
CA GLY A 244 -8.65 -26.03 9.86
C GLY A 244 -8.06 -24.68 10.25
N GLY A 245 -8.70 -23.98 11.17
CA GLY A 245 -8.31 -22.61 11.50
C GLY A 245 -9.19 -21.93 12.54
N TYR A 246 -9.23 -20.60 12.46
CA TYR A 246 -10.23 -19.76 13.14
C TYR A 246 -10.33 -18.39 12.46
N ASP A 247 -11.50 -17.78 12.48
CA ASP A 247 -11.69 -16.41 12.04
C ASP A 247 -11.85 -15.48 13.25
N PHE A 248 -10.98 -14.48 13.41
CA PHE A 248 -11.07 -13.47 14.46
C PHE A 248 -11.72 -12.15 14.01
N VAL A 249 -11.92 -11.94 12.70
CA VAL A 249 -12.66 -10.81 12.15
C VAL A 249 -14.16 -11.02 12.40
N ASP A 250 -14.71 -12.11 11.86
CA ASP A 250 -16.11 -12.49 11.97
C ASP A 250 -16.40 -13.42 13.19
N ASN A 251 -15.34 -13.90 13.84
CA ASN A 251 -15.36 -14.63 15.13
C ASN A 251 -15.98 -16.04 15.09
N ASP A 252 -15.81 -16.76 13.98
CA ASP A 252 -16.20 -18.16 13.83
C ASP A 252 -15.04 -19.10 13.38
N ALA A 253 -15.34 -20.22 12.72
CA ALA A 253 -14.39 -21.28 12.38
C ALA A 253 -14.08 -21.37 10.86
N ASP A 254 -14.50 -20.39 10.07
CA ASP A 254 -14.39 -20.37 8.61
C ASP A 254 -13.44 -19.26 8.13
N PRO A 255 -12.10 -19.46 8.14
CA PRO A 255 -11.10 -18.44 7.81
C PRO A 255 -11.00 -18.19 6.29
N MET A 256 -12.12 -18.22 5.57
CA MET A 256 -12.20 -17.88 4.15
C MET A 256 -11.80 -16.41 3.93
N GLU A 257 -11.18 -16.13 2.79
CA GLU A 257 -10.85 -14.76 2.39
C GLU A 257 -12.10 -13.88 2.24
N THR A 258 -11.92 -12.57 2.36
CA THR A 258 -13.00 -11.60 2.19
C THR A 258 -13.54 -11.66 0.75
N LEU A 259 -14.83 -11.96 0.60
CA LEU A 259 -15.49 -12.03 -0.71
C LEU A 259 -15.70 -10.63 -1.34
N PRO A 260 -15.65 -10.49 -2.67
CA PRO A 260 -15.88 -9.21 -3.34
C PRO A 260 -17.31 -8.68 -3.16
N ASP A 261 -17.44 -7.41 -2.76
CA ASP A 261 -18.70 -6.69 -2.67
C ASP A 261 -18.72 -5.51 -3.67
N PRO A 262 -19.45 -5.59 -4.80
CA PRO A 262 -19.55 -4.50 -5.77
C PRO A 262 -20.16 -3.19 -5.25
N SER A 263 -20.65 -3.13 -4.00
CA SER A 263 -21.05 -1.89 -3.32
C SER A 263 -19.91 -1.23 -2.53
N LYS A 264 -18.74 -1.88 -2.48
CA LYS A 264 -17.53 -1.44 -1.78
C LYS A 264 -16.44 -1.11 -2.81
N PRO A 265 -16.26 0.17 -3.17
CA PRO A 265 -15.13 0.56 -4.00
C PRO A 265 -13.81 0.36 -3.24
N VAL A 266 -12.73 0.43 -4.01
CA VAL A 266 -11.36 0.61 -3.54
C VAL A 266 -11.31 1.78 -2.53
N ASN A 267 -10.53 1.64 -1.46
CA ASN A 267 -10.37 2.67 -0.44
C ASN A 267 -9.42 3.81 -0.91
N SER A 268 -9.16 4.79 -0.03
CA SER A 268 -8.19 5.87 -0.28
C SER A 268 -6.75 5.39 -0.53
N ASN A 269 -6.41 4.18 -0.08
CA ASN A 269 -5.07 3.62 -0.03
C ASN A 269 -4.87 2.57 -1.15
N GLY A 270 -5.72 2.56 -2.19
CA GLY A 270 -5.64 1.63 -3.32
C GLY A 270 -6.10 0.19 -3.03
N SER A 271 -6.50 -0.14 -1.79
CA SER A 271 -6.87 -1.50 -1.38
C SER A 271 -8.28 -1.89 -1.84
N THR A 272 -8.44 -3.09 -2.39
CA THR A 272 -9.72 -3.73 -2.72
C THR A 272 -10.49 -4.15 -1.47
N TYR A 273 -11.82 -4.31 -1.56
CA TYR A 273 -12.60 -4.81 -0.42
C TYR A 273 -12.32 -6.28 -0.12
N ASP A 274 -12.22 -7.10 -1.17
CA ASP A 274 -11.80 -8.48 -1.14
C ASP A 274 -10.31 -8.65 -0.87
N THR A 275 -9.96 -9.81 -0.30
CA THR A 275 -8.60 -10.18 0.10
C THR A 275 -8.12 -11.46 -0.57
N TYR A 276 -6.80 -11.58 -0.73
CA TYR A 276 -6.15 -12.71 -1.40
C TYR A 276 -4.79 -13.08 -0.81
N HIS A 277 -4.36 -12.33 0.21
CA HIS A 277 -2.97 -12.30 0.68
C HIS A 277 -2.61 -13.57 1.46
N GLY A 278 -3.44 -13.97 2.42
CA GLY A 278 -3.24 -15.20 3.17
C GLY A 278 -3.30 -16.46 2.32
N THR A 279 -4.05 -16.45 1.21
CA THR A 279 -4.04 -17.52 0.20
C THR A 279 -2.71 -17.59 -0.56
N HIS A 280 -2.09 -16.45 -0.85
CA HIS A 280 -0.79 -16.35 -1.52
C HIS A 280 0.34 -16.82 -0.60
N VAL A 281 0.37 -16.31 0.62
CA VAL A 281 1.28 -16.71 1.69
C VAL A 281 1.15 -18.22 1.98
N SER A 282 -0.07 -18.74 2.09
CA SER A 282 -0.35 -20.18 2.27
C SER A 282 0.21 -21.05 1.14
N GLY A 283 0.11 -20.61 -0.11
CA GLY A 283 0.66 -21.34 -1.26
C GLY A 283 2.18 -21.42 -1.21
N THR A 284 2.85 -20.34 -0.81
CA THR A 284 4.31 -20.26 -0.68
C THR A 284 4.83 -21.16 0.44
N VAL A 285 4.09 -21.30 1.55
CA VAL A 285 4.42 -22.28 2.60
C VAL A 285 4.20 -23.72 2.13
N ALA A 286 2.95 -24.08 1.78
CA ALA A 286 2.49 -25.47 1.78
C ALA A 286 1.68 -25.89 0.54
N GLY A 287 1.80 -25.18 -0.58
CA GLY A 287 1.15 -25.56 -1.84
C GLY A 287 1.53 -26.98 -2.30
N ARG A 288 0.55 -27.81 -2.64
CA ARG A 288 0.69 -29.22 -3.09
C ARG A 288 0.51 -29.42 -4.61
N GLY A 289 0.65 -28.33 -5.37
CA GLY A 289 0.60 -28.30 -6.83
C GLY A 289 1.78 -28.99 -7.51
N ASP A 290 1.76 -28.97 -8.84
CA ASP A 290 2.88 -29.41 -9.68
C ASP A 290 3.15 -28.34 -10.75
N PRO A 291 4.19 -27.49 -10.59
CA PRO A 291 4.53 -26.45 -11.57
C PRO A 291 4.82 -27.01 -12.96
N LYS A 292 5.24 -28.28 -13.04
CA LYS A 292 5.61 -29.00 -14.27
C LYS A 292 4.36 -29.62 -14.93
N HIS A 293 3.23 -29.74 -14.21
CA HIS A 293 1.95 -30.30 -14.71
C HIS A 293 0.68 -29.68 -14.07
N PRO A 294 0.43 -28.36 -14.15
CA PRO A 294 -0.69 -27.69 -13.45
C PRO A 294 -2.07 -28.27 -13.78
N ASP A 295 -2.27 -28.68 -15.04
CA ASP A 295 -3.51 -29.29 -15.57
C ASP A 295 -3.87 -30.64 -14.89
N ALA A 296 -2.98 -31.23 -14.09
CA ALA A 296 -3.20 -32.51 -13.42
C ALA A 296 -4.22 -32.46 -12.26
N GLY A 297 -4.92 -31.34 -12.06
CA GLY A 297 -5.96 -31.18 -11.02
C GLY A 297 -5.42 -30.89 -9.62
N LYS A 298 -4.10 -30.71 -9.50
CA LYS A 298 -3.40 -30.26 -8.29
C LYS A 298 -3.14 -28.75 -8.25
N GLY A 299 -3.27 -28.05 -9.39
CA GLY A 299 -2.84 -26.66 -9.48
C GLY A 299 -1.34 -26.51 -9.69
N TRP A 300 -0.89 -25.26 -9.87
CA TRP A 300 0.48 -24.93 -10.25
C TRP A 300 1.43 -24.86 -9.05
N VAL A 301 1.08 -24.11 -8.00
CA VAL A 301 2.01 -23.76 -6.90
C VAL A 301 2.39 -24.98 -6.06
N ARG A 302 3.70 -25.21 -5.96
CA ARG A 302 4.32 -26.05 -4.92
C ARG A 302 5.05 -25.13 -3.93
N GLY A 303 4.60 -25.13 -2.67
CA GLY A 303 5.24 -24.37 -1.60
C GLY A 303 6.51 -25.03 -1.09
N ILE A 304 7.24 -24.37 -0.19
CA ILE A 304 8.54 -24.83 0.33
C ILE A 304 8.42 -26.13 1.16
N ALA A 305 7.38 -26.26 1.99
CA ALA A 305 7.10 -27.45 2.80
C ALA A 305 5.73 -28.05 2.42
N PRO A 306 5.61 -28.68 1.24
CA PRO A 306 4.33 -29.12 0.69
C PRO A 306 3.67 -30.25 1.50
N GLY A 307 4.45 -31.08 2.21
CA GLY A 307 3.96 -32.16 3.09
C GLY A 307 3.32 -31.68 4.39
N SER A 308 3.56 -30.43 4.79
CA SER A 308 3.07 -29.89 6.06
C SER A 308 1.56 -29.73 6.13
N ASP A 309 1.02 -29.89 7.34
CA ASP A 309 -0.39 -29.66 7.65
C ASP A 309 -0.61 -28.17 7.94
N LEU A 310 -1.37 -27.52 7.05
CA LEU A 310 -1.60 -26.09 7.06
C LEU A 310 -2.85 -25.73 7.88
N TYR A 311 -2.70 -24.76 8.79
CA TYR A 311 -3.80 -24.14 9.53
C TYR A 311 -3.79 -22.62 9.29
N VAL A 312 -4.96 -21.99 9.26
CA VAL A 312 -5.05 -20.55 8.96
C VAL A 312 -5.90 -19.79 9.99
N TYR A 313 -5.40 -18.65 10.43
CA TYR A 313 -6.05 -17.79 11.41
C TYR A 313 -6.29 -16.41 10.78
N ARG A 314 -7.53 -16.16 10.35
CA ARG A 314 -7.92 -14.88 9.74
C ARG A 314 -7.98 -13.83 10.83
N VAL A 315 -7.05 -12.87 10.80
CA VAL A 315 -6.96 -11.75 11.78
C VAL A 315 -7.13 -10.39 11.11
N LEU A 316 -6.83 -10.33 9.82
CA LEU A 316 -7.06 -9.19 8.93
C LEU A 316 -8.36 -9.42 8.14
N GLY A 317 -9.16 -8.38 7.97
CA GLY A 317 -10.48 -8.41 7.35
C GLY A 317 -10.51 -7.75 5.97
N PRO A 318 -11.66 -7.17 5.57
CA PRO A 318 -11.78 -6.43 4.32
C PRO A 318 -10.75 -5.30 4.22
N TYR A 319 -10.32 -4.97 3.00
CA TYR A 319 -9.21 -4.05 2.74
C TYR A 319 -7.83 -4.51 3.25
N GLY A 320 -7.72 -5.75 3.74
CA GLY A 320 -6.46 -6.32 4.21
C GLY A 320 -5.98 -5.76 5.55
N SER A 321 -6.82 -5.00 6.27
CA SER A 321 -6.49 -4.48 7.61
C SER A 321 -7.23 -5.22 8.73
N GLY A 322 -6.61 -5.24 9.90
CA GLY A 322 -7.08 -5.88 11.12
C GLY A 322 -6.59 -5.12 12.34
N SER A 323 -6.34 -5.80 13.45
CA SER A 323 -5.98 -5.12 14.69
C SER A 323 -5.14 -5.93 15.64
N THR A 324 -4.41 -5.24 16.52
CA THR A 324 -3.55 -5.86 17.54
C THR A 324 -4.30 -6.89 18.39
N GLU A 325 -5.56 -6.63 18.76
CA GLU A 325 -6.35 -7.60 19.53
C GLU A 325 -6.59 -8.93 18.78
N ASN A 326 -6.71 -8.88 17.44
CA ASN A 326 -6.90 -10.05 16.60
C ASN A 326 -5.58 -10.80 16.38
N VAL A 327 -4.47 -10.08 16.13
CA VAL A 327 -3.14 -10.68 15.97
C VAL A 327 -2.76 -11.49 17.22
N ILE A 328 -2.89 -10.92 18.42
CA ILE A 328 -2.63 -11.62 19.69
C ILE A 328 -3.53 -12.86 19.84
N ALA A 329 -4.80 -12.77 19.41
CA ALA A 329 -5.73 -13.90 19.44
C ALA A 329 -5.34 -15.02 18.46
N GLY A 330 -4.86 -14.67 17.27
CA GLY A 330 -4.32 -15.59 16.26
C GLY A 330 -3.10 -16.35 16.79
N ILE A 331 -2.12 -15.63 17.34
CA ILE A 331 -0.92 -16.24 17.95
C ILE A 331 -1.33 -17.15 19.12
N GLU A 332 -2.20 -16.70 20.02
CA GLU A 332 -2.68 -17.52 21.14
C GLU A 332 -3.40 -18.79 20.66
N LYS A 333 -4.19 -18.70 19.59
CA LYS A 333 -4.89 -19.86 19.00
C LYS A 333 -3.91 -20.84 18.35
N ALA A 334 -2.95 -20.37 17.56
CA ALA A 334 -1.97 -21.23 16.92
C ALA A 334 -1.12 -22.02 17.93
N VAL A 335 -0.70 -21.37 19.02
CA VAL A 335 -0.01 -22.04 20.14
C VAL A 335 -0.95 -22.97 20.95
N SER A 336 -2.27 -22.73 20.92
CA SER A 336 -3.27 -23.61 21.54
C SER A 336 -3.53 -24.88 20.72
N ASP A 337 -3.61 -24.75 19.40
CA ASP A 337 -3.86 -25.85 18.46
C ASP A 337 -2.59 -26.67 18.17
N GLY A 338 -1.46 -26.21 18.71
CA GLY A 338 -0.16 -26.87 18.71
C GLY A 338 0.48 -26.88 17.32
N MET A 339 0.67 -25.69 16.75
CA MET A 339 1.53 -25.50 15.57
C MET A 339 3.00 -25.68 15.94
N ASP A 340 3.81 -26.15 15.00
CA ASP A 340 5.27 -26.23 15.15
C ASP A 340 5.96 -24.94 14.65
N VAL A 341 5.41 -24.35 13.59
CA VAL A 341 5.82 -23.08 12.99
C VAL A 341 4.59 -22.17 12.82
N ILE A 342 4.73 -20.86 13.00
CA ILE A 342 3.73 -19.87 12.60
C ILE A 342 4.36 -18.78 11.73
N ASN A 343 3.61 -18.36 10.71
CA ASN A 343 3.97 -17.27 9.79
C ASN A 343 3.01 -16.09 9.98
N LEU A 344 3.57 -14.89 10.18
CA LEU A 344 2.85 -13.62 10.21
C LEU A 344 3.37 -12.76 9.05
N SER A 345 2.63 -12.69 7.95
CA SER A 345 2.94 -11.81 6.82
C SER A 345 2.13 -10.52 6.93
N LEU A 346 2.32 -9.82 8.04
CA LEU A 346 1.54 -8.65 8.44
C LEU A 346 2.36 -7.72 9.34
N GLY A 347 1.90 -6.49 9.51
CA GLY A 347 2.47 -5.59 10.49
C GLY A 347 1.89 -4.17 10.50
N SER A 348 2.59 -3.30 11.22
CA SER A 348 2.41 -1.86 11.26
C SER A 348 3.76 -1.20 11.49
N ASP A 349 3.87 0.08 11.15
CA ASP A 349 5.12 0.86 11.05
C ASP A 349 5.82 1.11 12.42
N MET A 350 5.32 0.50 13.50
CA MET A 350 5.89 0.58 14.84
C MET A 350 7.12 -0.32 15.03
N ASN A 351 8.32 0.25 14.92
CA ASN A 351 9.60 -0.36 15.31
C ASN A 351 9.79 -0.68 16.83
N ASN A 352 8.76 -1.13 17.56
CA ASN A 352 8.86 -1.34 19.01
C ASN A 352 8.94 -2.82 19.40
N SER A 353 10.08 -3.23 20.00
CA SER A 353 10.30 -4.58 20.55
C SER A 353 9.36 -4.98 21.70
N TYR A 354 8.48 -4.08 22.16
CA TYR A 354 7.57 -4.27 23.30
C TYR A 354 6.09 -4.02 22.98
N THR A 355 5.67 -3.96 21.71
CA THR A 355 4.23 -3.98 21.38
C THR A 355 3.58 -5.26 21.91
N PRO A 356 2.28 -5.26 22.25
CA PRO A 356 1.65 -6.43 22.88
C PRO A 356 1.55 -7.65 21.93
N ASP A 357 1.60 -7.44 20.61
CA ASP A 357 1.77 -8.45 19.57
C ASP A 357 3.21 -8.96 19.45
N ALA A 358 4.25 -8.11 19.55
CA ALA A 358 5.63 -8.58 19.65
C ALA A 358 5.87 -9.39 20.95
N ILE A 359 5.30 -8.95 22.07
CA ILE A 359 5.29 -9.70 23.34
C ILE A 359 4.60 -11.07 23.15
N ALA A 360 3.49 -11.13 22.42
CA ALA A 360 2.80 -12.39 22.14
C ALA A 360 3.62 -13.32 21.23
N ALA A 361 4.34 -12.77 20.24
CA ALA A 361 5.24 -13.51 19.36
C ALA A 361 6.44 -14.11 20.13
N ASP A 362 7.11 -13.32 20.97
CA ASP A 362 8.22 -13.81 21.81
C ASP A 362 7.74 -14.89 22.80
N ASN A 363 6.56 -14.70 23.41
CA ASN A 363 5.97 -15.70 24.29
C ASN A 363 5.50 -16.97 23.56
N ALA A 364 5.26 -16.92 22.24
CA ALA A 364 5.01 -18.10 21.41
C ALA A 364 6.32 -18.85 21.09
N ALA A 365 7.43 -18.14 20.88
CA ALA A 365 8.76 -18.74 20.78
C ALA A 365 9.16 -19.43 22.10
N LEU A 366 8.95 -18.79 23.25
CA LEU A 366 9.14 -19.40 24.58
C LEU A 366 8.19 -20.59 24.82
N ALA A 367 7.02 -20.63 24.16
CA ALA A 367 6.09 -21.77 24.21
C ALA A 367 6.55 -22.98 23.37
N GLY A 368 7.63 -22.85 22.58
CA GLY A 368 8.17 -23.90 21.72
C GLY A 368 7.69 -23.88 20.27
N VAL A 369 7.08 -22.78 19.80
CA VAL A 369 6.61 -22.61 18.41
C VAL A 369 7.58 -21.71 17.65
N THR A 370 8.03 -22.11 16.47
CA THR A 370 8.93 -21.27 15.66
C THR A 370 8.13 -20.14 15.01
N VAL A 371 8.39 -18.88 15.39
CA VAL A 371 7.66 -17.72 14.89
C VAL A 371 8.44 -17.05 13.77
N VAL A 372 7.80 -16.82 12.63
CA VAL A 372 8.39 -16.18 11.45
C VAL A 372 7.53 -14.99 11.03
N ILE A 373 8.15 -13.83 10.77
CA ILE A 373 7.46 -12.55 10.57
C ILE A 373 8.08 -11.77 9.40
N SER A 374 7.25 -11.14 8.56
CA SER A 374 7.68 -10.18 7.53
C SER A 374 8.29 -8.91 8.16
N ASN A 375 9.50 -8.50 7.75
CA ASN A 375 10.20 -7.38 8.42
C ASN A 375 9.60 -5.98 8.18
N GLY A 376 8.76 -5.81 7.15
CA GLY A 376 8.28 -4.51 6.67
C GLY A 376 8.61 -4.26 5.18
N ASN A 377 7.91 -3.33 4.54
CA ASN A 377 8.08 -2.90 3.15
C ASN A 377 8.45 -1.40 3.02
N GLU A 378 8.88 -0.78 4.12
CA GLU A 378 9.10 0.66 4.30
C GLU A 378 10.56 1.06 4.08
N GLY A 379 11.39 0.16 3.56
CA GLY A 379 12.80 0.41 3.19
C GLY A 379 12.95 1.33 1.96
N PRO A 380 14.17 1.81 1.65
CA PRO A 380 15.46 1.26 2.07
C PRO A 380 16.11 1.95 3.28
N ASP A 381 15.45 2.93 3.91
CA ASP A 381 16.03 3.69 5.02
C ASP A 381 16.13 2.87 6.33
N ALA A 382 16.99 3.29 7.25
CA ALA A 382 17.21 2.64 8.54
C ALA A 382 16.05 2.85 9.52
N GLU A 383 15.96 1.99 10.54
CA GLU A 383 14.92 2.05 11.60
C GLU A 383 13.47 1.84 11.09
N THR A 384 13.30 1.24 9.90
CA THR A 384 12.01 1.03 9.20
C THR A 384 11.34 -0.33 9.51
N VAL A 385 11.93 -1.19 10.34
CA VAL A 385 11.32 -2.49 10.73
C VAL A 385 10.05 -2.30 11.55
N GLY A 386 8.97 -3.02 11.20
CA GLY A 386 7.66 -2.88 11.85
C GLY A 386 7.37 -3.81 13.04
N SER A 387 6.18 -3.66 13.62
CA SER A 387 5.58 -4.58 14.60
C SER A 387 4.72 -5.61 13.88
N PRO A 388 4.76 -6.92 14.24
CA PRO A 388 5.50 -7.53 15.34
C PRO A 388 6.93 -7.97 15.01
N ALA A 389 7.52 -7.59 13.87
CA ALA A 389 8.83 -8.09 13.43
C ALA A 389 9.99 -7.70 14.36
N ALA A 390 9.87 -6.60 15.10
CA ALA A 390 10.78 -6.18 16.16
C ALA A 390 10.87 -7.17 17.35
N ALA A 391 9.99 -8.17 17.47
CA ALA A 391 10.04 -9.23 18.48
C ALA A 391 11.41 -9.96 18.48
N GLN A 392 12.01 -10.14 19.66
CA GLN A 392 13.44 -10.50 19.78
C GLN A 392 13.72 -11.98 19.46
N LEU A 393 12.79 -12.87 19.82
CA LEU A 393 12.90 -14.32 19.66
C LEU A 393 12.35 -14.82 18.33
N ALA A 394 11.38 -14.11 17.76
CA ALA A 394 10.86 -14.40 16.43
C ALA A 394 11.93 -14.23 15.34
N ILE A 395 11.75 -14.92 14.21
CA ILE A 395 12.59 -14.79 13.01
C ILE A 395 11.93 -13.77 12.09
N SER A 396 12.45 -12.54 12.08
CA SER A 396 12.06 -11.52 11.11
C SER A 396 12.77 -11.73 9.77
N VAL A 397 12.08 -11.44 8.67
CA VAL A 397 12.52 -11.83 7.32
C VAL A 397 12.50 -10.65 6.36
N GLY A 398 13.69 -10.27 5.87
CA GLY A 398 13.87 -9.33 4.76
C GLY A 398 13.61 -9.98 3.41
N ALA A 399 13.38 -9.16 2.38
CA ALA A 399 13.08 -9.62 1.02
C ALA A 399 14.29 -9.47 0.08
N SER A 400 14.71 -10.57 -0.55
CA SER A 400 15.62 -10.55 -1.70
C SER A 400 14.93 -11.00 -2.99
N THR A 401 15.64 -10.88 -4.10
CA THR A 401 15.18 -11.36 -5.41
C THR A 401 15.46 -12.86 -5.58
N PRO A 402 14.50 -13.67 -6.07
CA PRO A 402 14.83 -14.93 -6.73
C PRO A 402 15.60 -14.62 -8.04
N PRO A 403 16.06 -15.62 -8.82
CA PRO A 403 16.77 -15.34 -10.06
C PRO A 403 15.94 -14.49 -11.02
N LEU A 404 16.50 -13.35 -11.45
CA LEU A 404 15.89 -12.38 -12.36
C LEU A 404 16.54 -12.44 -13.73
N GLN A 405 15.75 -12.23 -14.79
CA GLN A 405 16.29 -11.75 -16.05
C GLN A 405 16.16 -10.22 -16.12
N THR A 406 17.14 -9.51 -15.59
CA THR A 406 17.18 -8.04 -15.65
C THR A 406 17.55 -7.58 -17.07
N PRO A 407 16.76 -6.71 -17.73
CA PRO A 407 17.13 -6.15 -19.02
C PRO A 407 18.32 -5.19 -18.86
N ILE A 408 19.30 -5.29 -19.76
CA ILE A 408 20.49 -4.45 -19.76
C ILE A 408 20.81 -3.87 -21.15
N PHE A 409 21.43 -2.69 -21.15
CA PHE A 409 21.99 -2.04 -22.33
C PHE A 409 23.51 -1.94 -22.19
N THR A 410 24.26 -2.63 -23.03
CA THR A 410 25.74 -2.65 -22.97
C THR A 410 26.35 -1.70 -24.00
N SER A 411 27.32 -0.89 -23.60
CA SER A 411 28.09 0.00 -24.49
C SER A 411 29.60 -0.15 -24.28
N ASP A 412 30.38 -0.05 -25.36
CA ASP A 412 31.85 -0.15 -25.34
C ASP A 412 32.53 0.92 -24.44
N THR A 413 31.88 2.05 -24.17
CA THR A 413 32.49 3.19 -23.46
C THR A 413 32.11 3.29 -21.98
N ILE A 414 30.95 2.77 -21.58
CA ILE A 414 30.47 2.84 -20.18
C ILE A 414 30.19 1.46 -19.55
N GLY A 415 30.23 0.37 -20.33
CA GLY A 415 29.92 -0.98 -19.86
C GLY A 415 28.42 -1.26 -19.82
N ILE A 416 27.98 -1.97 -18.77
CA ILE A 416 26.59 -2.41 -18.59
C ILE A 416 25.79 -1.28 -17.93
N THR A 417 24.69 -0.88 -18.57
CA THR A 417 23.60 -0.12 -17.96
C THR A 417 22.47 -1.07 -17.62
N TYR A 418 22.08 -1.14 -16.34
CA TYR A 418 20.86 -1.82 -15.92
C TYR A 418 19.63 -1.00 -16.30
N ALA A 419 18.56 -1.70 -16.63
CA ALA A 419 17.27 -1.11 -16.96
C ALA A 419 16.13 -1.88 -16.27
N GLN A 420 14.96 -1.24 -16.21
CA GLN A 420 13.70 -1.91 -15.91
C GLN A 420 12.77 -1.78 -17.12
N LEU A 421 11.88 -2.73 -17.33
CA LEU A 421 10.79 -2.58 -18.31
C LEU A 421 9.66 -1.78 -17.65
N ALA A 422 9.06 -0.82 -18.35
CA ALA A 422 7.86 -0.17 -17.85
C ALA A 422 6.68 -1.18 -17.82
N ALA A 423 5.88 -1.19 -16.75
CA ALA A 423 4.71 -2.06 -16.65
C ALA A 423 3.75 -1.84 -17.84
N THR A 424 3.19 -2.95 -18.32
CA THR A 424 2.37 -3.04 -19.55
C THR A 424 3.08 -2.64 -20.85
N SER A 425 4.41 -2.51 -20.86
CA SER A 425 5.19 -2.28 -22.09
C SER A 425 5.35 -3.57 -22.90
N PRO A 426 5.29 -3.52 -24.24
CA PRO A 426 5.85 -4.59 -25.06
C PRO A 426 7.35 -4.76 -24.79
N LYS A 427 7.86 -5.98 -24.95
CA LYS A 427 9.27 -6.35 -24.72
C LYS A 427 10.08 -6.28 -26.02
N LEU A 428 11.40 -6.10 -25.92
CA LEU A 428 12.29 -6.22 -27.08
C LEU A 428 12.45 -7.70 -27.50
N GLU A 429 11.82 -8.05 -28.62
CA GLU A 429 11.76 -9.38 -29.25
C GLU A 429 13.10 -9.98 -29.73
N SER A 430 14.24 -9.37 -29.43
CA SER A 430 15.55 -9.84 -29.91
C SER A 430 16.69 -9.45 -28.99
N GLU A 431 17.21 -10.44 -28.27
CA GLU A 431 18.47 -10.32 -27.55
C GLU A 431 19.64 -10.11 -28.53
N GLY A 432 20.62 -9.29 -28.15
CA GLY A 432 21.73 -8.89 -29.02
C GLY A 432 21.35 -7.83 -30.06
N ALA A 433 20.20 -7.16 -29.92
CA ALA A 433 19.83 -6.05 -30.78
C ALA A 433 20.76 -4.85 -30.56
N ASP A 434 21.42 -4.41 -31.63
CA ASP A 434 22.18 -3.16 -31.68
C ASP A 434 21.21 -1.98 -31.87
N LEU A 435 21.18 -1.07 -30.91
CA LEU A 435 20.27 0.06 -30.82
C LEU A 435 21.04 1.37 -30.95
N GLU A 436 20.88 2.04 -32.10
CA GLU A 436 21.32 3.42 -32.25
C GLU A 436 20.42 4.34 -31.42
N LEU A 437 20.99 5.06 -30.47
CA LEU A 437 20.32 6.02 -29.61
C LEU A 437 20.28 7.41 -30.25
N VAL A 438 19.16 8.10 -30.11
CA VAL A 438 18.98 9.51 -30.49
C VAL A 438 18.38 10.27 -29.32
N ASP A 439 19.11 11.27 -28.83
CA ASP A 439 18.63 12.18 -27.78
C ASP A 439 17.41 12.97 -28.29
N ALA A 440 16.26 12.74 -27.67
CA ALA A 440 14.97 13.37 -27.97
C ALA A 440 14.48 14.22 -26.79
N ASP A 441 15.42 14.68 -25.94
CA ASP A 441 15.20 15.55 -24.79
C ASP A 441 14.16 14.99 -23.79
N LEU A 442 12.96 15.59 -23.69
CA LEU A 442 11.89 15.11 -22.82
C LEU A 442 10.85 14.27 -23.56
N GLY A 443 11.02 14.05 -24.87
CA GLY A 443 10.18 13.16 -25.68
C GLY A 443 8.81 13.72 -26.04
N ARG A 444 8.61 15.04 -25.99
CA ARG A 444 7.38 15.70 -26.45
C ARG A 444 7.27 15.62 -27.97
N THR A 445 6.07 15.73 -28.53
CA THR A 445 5.87 15.83 -29.99
C THR A 445 6.70 16.94 -30.65
N SER A 446 7.02 18.04 -29.94
CA SER A 446 7.92 19.11 -30.43
C SER A 446 9.36 18.66 -30.64
N ASP A 447 9.84 17.72 -29.83
CA ASP A 447 11.27 17.46 -29.65
C ASP A 447 11.79 16.59 -30.82
N TYR A 448 10.90 15.78 -31.40
CA TYR A 448 11.12 15.02 -32.62
C TYR A 448 11.21 15.88 -33.90
N ALA A 449 10.80 17.15 -33.87
CA ALA A 449 10.60 17.96 -35.09
C ALA A 449 11.87 18.24 -35.93
N ASN A 450 13.07 17.99 -35.38
CA ASN A 450 14.36 18.22 -36.05
C ASN A 450 15.34 17.03 -35.95
N ILE A 451 14.89 15.86 -35.50
CA ILE A 451 15.71 14.65 -35.33
C ILE A 451 15.12 13.47 -36.13
N ASP A 452 15.97 12.52 -36.51
CA ASP A 452 15.55 11.30 -37.21
C ASP A 452 15.73 10.07 -36.29
N VAL A 453 14.64 9.68 -35.64
CA VAL A 453 14.56 8.49 -34.77
C VAL A 453 14.10 7.24 -35.53
N LYS A 454 13.91 7.32 -36.86
CA LYS A 454 13.21 6.27 -37.60
C LYS A 454 14.03 5.00 -37.74
N GLY A 455 13.55 3.91 -37.15
CA GLY A 455 14.29 2.65 -37.04
C GLY A 455 15.35 2.65 -35.95
N LYS A 456 15.31 3.63 -35.03
CA LYS A 456 16.28 3.86 -33.95
C LYS A 456 15.59 3.92 -32.59
N THR A 457 16.36 4.05 -31.52
CA THR A 457 15.83 4.17 -30.16
C THR A 457 15.79 5.63 -29.73
N ALA A 458 14.61 6.10 -29.30
CA ALA A 458 14.48 7.41 -28.70
C ALA A 458 15.08 7.37 -27.28
N PHE A 459 15.98 8.30 -26.97
CA PHE A 459 16.62 8.42 -25.66
C PHE A 459 16.13 9.72 -25.01
N VAL A 460 15.39 9.61 -23.91
CA VAL A 460 14.63 10.72 -23.31
C VAL A 460 14.79 10.78 -21.80
N GLN A 461 14.56 11.95 -21.21
CA GLN A 461 14.55 12.18 -19.77
C GLN A 461 13.14 12.06 -19.18
N ARG A 462 13.03 11.65 -17.90
CA ARG A 462 11.81 11.80 -17.08
C ARG A 462 11.47 13.28 -16.85
N GLY A 463 10.18 13.62 -16.86
CA GLY A 463 9.68 14.98 -16.64
C GLY A 463 8.66 15.44 -17.70
N GLU A 464 7.87 16.45 -17.36
CA GLU A 464 6.77 17.12 -18.10
C GLU A 464 5.63 16.24 -18.65
N ILE A 465 5.94 15.16 -19.36
CA ILE A 465 4.94 14.26 -19.97
C ILE A 465 5.05 12.83 -19.40
N SER A 466 3.99 12.05 -19.53
CA SER A 466 3.91 10.68 -18.98
C SER A 466 4.83 9.69 -19.71
N PHE A 467 5.13 8.55 -19.06
CA PHE A 467 5.89 7.47 -19.69
C PHE A 467 5.16 6.88 -20.92
N ALA A 468 3.83 6.73 -20.80
CA ALA A 468 2.92 6.41 -21.90
C ALA A 468 3.10 7.37 -23.09
N GLU A 469 3.04 8.68 -22.87
CA GLU A 469 3.15 9.66 -23.96
C GLU A 469 4.56 9.67 -24.57
N LYS A 470 5.63 9.51 -23.77
CA LYS A 470 7.00 9.37 -24.30
C LYS A 470 7.11 8.17 -25.25
N ALA A 471 6.51 7.04 -24.90
CA ALA A 471 6.50 5.84 -25.74
C ALA A 471 5.62 6.02 -27.01
N GLN A 472 4.46 6.66 -26.90
CA GLN A 472 3.59 6.96 -28.05
C GLN A 472 4.22 7.99 -29.01
N ASN A 473 4.83 9.07 -28.50
CA ASN A 473 5.53 10.06 -29.29
C ASN A 473 6.74 9.45 -30.02
N ALA A 474 7.49 8.55 -29.37
CA ALA A 474 8.57 7.80 -30.00
C ALA A 474 8.04 6.89 -31.13
N ALA A 475 6.97 6.13 -30.87
CA ALA A 475 6.32 5.25 -31.84
C ALA A 475 5.79 6.02 -33.07
N ALA A 476 5.11 7.15 -32.84
CA ALA A 476 4.56 8.01 -33.90
C ALA A 476 5.64 8.57 -34.85
N ASN A 477 6.85 8.81 -34.34
CA ASN A 477 8.00 9.24 -35.13
C ASN A 477 8.82 8.06 -35.71
N GLY A 478 8.40 6.83 -35.45
CA GLY A 478 8.95 5.61 -36.05
C GLY A 478 10.18 5.05 -35.35
N ALA A 479 10.37 5.34 -34.07
CA ALA A 479 11.35 4.65 -33.23
C ALA A 479 11.02 3.14 -33.12
N VAL A 480 11.99 2.33 -32.69
CA VAL A 480 11.82 0.89 -32.40
C VAL A 480 11.79 0.57 -30.90
N ALA A 481 12.23 1.51 -30.06
CA ALA A 481 12.18 1.46 -28.61
C ALA A 481 12.32 2.88 -28.04
N VAL A 482 12.03 3.05 -26.75
CA VAL A 482 12.36 4.25 -25.98
C VAL A 482 13.13 3.86 -24.70
N ILE A 483 14.20 4.60 -24.40
CA ILE A 483 14.94 4.50 -23.14
C ILE A 483 14.77 5.81 -22.37
N ILE A 484 14.25 5.71 -21.15
CA ILE A 484 13.82 6.83 -20.32
C ILE A 484 14.75 6.91 -19.09
N TYR A 485 15.64 7.90 -19.03
CA TYR A 485 16.51 8.07 -17.87
C TYR A 485 15.88 8.95 -16.79
N ASN A 486 16.09 8.59 -15.53
CA ASN A 486 15.56 9.33 -14.38
C ASN A 486 16.09 10.78 -14.37
N ASN A 487 15.27 11.71 -13.87
CA ASN A 487 15.69 13.11 -13.68
C ASN A 487 16.30 13.33 -12.28
N ALA A 488 15.89 12.56 -11.27
CA ALA A 488 16.48 12.52 -9.93
C ALA A 488 17.44 11.32 -9.77
N PRO A 489 18.33 11.28 -8.75
CA PRO A 489 19.19 10.12 -8.46
C PRO A 489 18.40 8.80 -8.30
N GLY A 490 19.07 7.66 -8.49
CA GLY A 490 18.45 6.33 -8.46
C GLY A 490 17.75 5.92 -9.77
N GLU A 491 17.18 4.72 -9.78
CA GLU A 491 16.35 4.17 -10.88
C GLU A 491 14.92 4.72 -10.85
N ILE A 492 14.11 4.44 -11.88
CA ILE A 492 12.69 4.82 -11.92
C ILE A 492 11.84 3.63 -11.48
N GLY A 493 11.34 3.65 -10.24
CA GLY A 493 10.32 2.70 -9.78
C GLY A 493 8.93 3.00 -10.36
N GLY A 494 8.06 1.98 -10.39
CA GLY A 494 6.64 2.11 -10.73
C GLY A 494 6.29 2.67 -12.12
N ALA A 495 7.23 2.71 -13.07
CA ALA A 495 6.98 3.28 -14.40
C ALA A 495 5.98 2.42 -15.18
N THR A 496 4.81 2.96 -15.53
CA THR A 496 3.74 2.24 -16.23
C THR A 496 3.32 2.95 -17.53
N LEU A 497 2.86 2.16 -18.52
CA LEU A 497 2.23 2.64 -19.75
C LEU A 497 0.69 2.47 -19.74
N ASN A 498 0.08 2.27 -18.57
CA ASN A 498 -1.35 1.98 -18.38
C ASN A 498 -2.29 2.77 -19.33
N GLY A 499 -3.04 2.04 -20.14
CA GLY A 499 -4.03 2.59 -21.08
C GLY A 499 -3.49 3.07 -22.43
N ALA A 500 -2.18 2.97 -22.69
CA ALA A 500 -1.59 3.42 -23.95
C ALA A 500 -1.62 2.33 -25.05
N GLU A 501 -2.36 2.60 -26.14
CA GLU A 501 -2.25 1.84 -27.40
C GLU A 501 -1.09 2.37 -28.27
N ASP A 502 -0.63 1.57 -29.25
CA ASP A 502 0.43 1.90 -30.23
C ASP A 502 1.79 2.38 -29.64
N VAL A 503 2.19 1.86 -28.48
CA VAL A 503 3.51 2.11 -27.85
C VAL A 503 4.66 1.25 -28.42
N VAL A 504 5.88 1.78 -28.39
CA VAL A 504 7.13 1.00 -28.55
C VAL A 504 7.65 0.48 -27.20
N PRO A 505 8.49 -0.57 -27.16
CA PRO A 505 9.13 -1.04 -25.93
C PRO A 505 9.82 0.08 -25.15
N ALA A 506 9.38 0.29 -23.92
CA ALA A 506 9.84 1.36 -23.04
C ALA A 506 10.60 0.80 -21.85
N TYR A 507 11.86 1.23 -21.72
CA TYR A 507 12.74 0.83 -20.63
C TYR A 507 13.19 2.06 -19.83
N THR A 508 13.25 1.95 -18.51
CA THR A 508 13.77 2.99 -17.62
C THR A 508 15.20 2.70 -17.18
N ILE A 509 16.00 3.74 -16.94
CA ILE A 509 17.37 3.63 -16.41
C ILE A 509 17.65 4.73 -15.36
N SER A 510 18.67 4.53 -14.52
CA SER A 510 19.07 5.53 -13.52
C SER A 510 19.54 6.85 -14.14
N GLN A 511 19.41 7.95 -13.40
CA GLN A 511 19.89 9.28 -13.82
C GLN A 511 21.40 9.27 -14.13
N GLU A 512 22.19 8.57 -13.30
CA GLU A 512 23.64 8.50 -13.47
C GLU A 512 24.02 7.80 -14.79
N SER A 513 23.40 6.65 -15.08
CA SER A 513 23.54 5.95 -16.38
C SER A 513 23.03 6.81 -17.54
N GLY A 514 21.94 7.55 -17.33
CA GLY A 514 21.38 8.50 -18.28
C GLY A 514 22.34 9.61 -18.67
N GLN A 515 22.93 10.29 -17.69
CA GLN A 515 23.91 11.36 -17.89
C GLN A 515 25.20 10.84 -18.55
N LYS A 516 25.66 9.63 -18.17
CA LYS A 516 26.76 8.92 -18.83
C LYS A 516 26.45 8.68 -20.32
N LEU A 517 25.30 8.07 -20.64
CA LEU A 517 24.88 7.83 -22.03
C LEU A 517 24.69 9.12 -22.83
N LYS A 518 23.99 10.14 -22.31
CA LYS A 518 23.81 11.44 -22.99
C LYS A 518 25.15 12.09 -23.35
N SER A 519 26.12 11.99 -22.44
CA SER A 519 27.49 12.47 -22.63
C SER A 519 28.28 11.69 -23.69
N GLU A 520 27.92 10.45 -23.99
CA GLU A 520 28.54 9.60 -25.02
C GLU A 520 27.84 9.73 -26.38
N ILE A 521 26.50 9.83 -26.39
CA ILE A 521 25.70 10.18 -27.57
C ILE A 521 26.19 11.49 -28.19
N ALA A 522 26.43 12.51 -27.37
CA ALA A 522 26.99 13.80 -27.80
C ALA A 522 28.42 13.74 -28.40
N LYS A 523 29.14 12.62 -28.20
CA LYS A 523 30.47 12.36 -28.80
C LYS A 523 30.39 11.51 -30.08
N GLY A 524 29.20 10.98 -30.43
CA GLY A 524 29.01 10.01 -31.50
C GLY A 524 29.18 8.55 -31.06
N ASN A 525 29.24 8.27 -29.76
CA ASN A 525 29.28 6.93 -29.19
C ASN A 525 27.83 6.53 -28.80
N ASN A 526 26.92 6.53 -29.78
CA ASN A 526 25.48 6.44 -29.56
C ASN A 526 24.89 5.05 -29.81
N HIS A 527 25.65 3.98 -29.61
CA HIS A 527 25.16 2.59 -29.77
C HIS A 527 25.15 1.84 -28.43
N VAL A 528 24.10 1.06 -28.21
CA VAL A 528 23.99 0.10 -27.10
C VAL A 528 23.45 -1.24 -27.61
N THR A 529 23.95 -2.35 -27.06
CA THR A 529 23.39 -3.69 -27.31
C THR A 529 22.41 -4.04 -26.20
N PHE A 530 21.17 -4.37 -26.55
CA PHE A 530 20.19 -4.93 -25.63
C PHE A 530 20.46 -6.41 -25.35
N SER A 531 20.47 -6.81 -24.08
CA SER A 531 20.57 -8.21 -23.66
C SER A 531 19.90 -8.41 -22.30
N TYR A 532 19.71 -9.66 -21.86
CA TYR A 532 19.34 -9.94 -20.48
C TYR A 532 20.56 -10.31 -19.66
N LYS A 533 20.54 -9.96 -18.37
CA LYS A 533 21.52 -10.44 -17.39
C LYS A 533 20.78 -11.20 -16.31
N ALA A 534 21.19 -12.44 -16.09
CA ALA A 534 20.82 -13.20 -14.91
C ALA A 534 21.38 -12.48 -13.67
N GLU A 535 20.48 -11.98 -12.82
CA GLU A 535 20.80 -11.48 -11.48
C GLU A 535 20.20 -12.43 -10.45
N VAL A 536 20.87 -12.64 -9.34
CA VAL A 536 20.41 -13.50 -8.25
C VAL A 536 20.77 -12.81 -6.94
N ASP A 537 19.96 -12.97 -5.91
CA ASP A 537 20.30 -12.56 -4.55
C ASP A 537 20.70 -11.07 -4.46
N LEU A 538 19.79 -10.20 -4.91
CA LEU A 538 19.82 -8.77 -4.61
C LEU A 538 18.80 -8.49 -3.50
N LEU A 539 19.14 -7.61 -2.54
CA LEU A 539 18.17 -7.16 -1.54
C LEU A 539 17.13 -6.24 -2.22
N ALA A 540 15.86 -6.38 -1.89
CA ALA A 540 14.82 -5.49 -2.39
C ALA A 540 14.91 -4.13 -1.69
N ASP A 541 14.81 -3.02 -2.45
CA ASP A 541 14.88 -1.68 -1.86
C ASP A 541 13.80 -1.48 -0.79
N LEU A 542 12.56 -1.86 -1.08
CA LEU A 542 11.43 -1.85 -0.15
C LEU A 542 11.65 -2.66 1.13
N SER A 543 12.57 -3.63 1.18
CA SER A 543 12.72 -4.47 2.38
C SER A 543 13.12 -3.59 3.57
N SER A 544 12.26 -3.47 4.59
CA SER A 544 12.58 -2.65 5.77
C SER A 544 13.87 -3.08 6.44
N ARG A 545 14.59 -2.10 6.98
CA ARG A 545 15.91 -2.25 7.57
C ARG A 545 15.84 -2.11 9.09
N GLY A 546 16.73 -2.80 9.78
CA GLY A 546 16.94 -2.58 11.20
C GLY A 546 17.61 -1.23 11.51
N PRO A 547 17.97 -1.01 12.77
CA PRO A 547 17.82 -1.90 13.91
C PRO A 547 16.38 -1.95 14.44
N ALA A 548 16.05 -2.99 15.21
CA ALA A 548 14.86 -2.96 16.04
C ALA A 548 15.08 -2.09 17.29
N LEU A 549 14.16 -1.15 17.51
CA LEU A 549 14.17 -0.24 18.64
C LEU A 549 13.37 -0.83 19.84
N PRO A 550 13.66 -0.36 21.07
CA PRO A 550 14.67 0.62 21.45
C PRO A 550 16.02 -0.02 21.85
N ASN A 551 16.19 -1.34 21.66
CA ASN A 551 17.36 -2.09 22.11
C ASN A 551 18.54 -2.10 21.12
N TYR A 552 18.36 -1.51 19.94
CA TYR A 552 19.32 -1.58 18.83
C TYR A 552 19.64 -3.03 18.43
N THR A 553 18.62 -3.89 18.39
CA THR A 553 18.76 -5.31 18.01
C THR A 553 18.85 -5.48 16.49
N ILE A 554 19.56 -6.51 16.03
CA ILE A 554 19.75 -6.78 14.60
C ILE A 554 18.41 -7.21 13.99
N LYS A 555 17.98 -6.49 12.94
CA LYS A 555 16.82 -6.81 12.11
C LYS A 555 17.12 -6.43 10.64
N PRO A 556 16.57 -7.14 9.64
CA PRO A 556 15.92 -8.45 9.78
C PRO A 556 16.89 -9.50 10.37
N ASP A 557 16.39 -10.64 10.83
CA ASP A 557 17.24 -11.73 11.33
C ASP A 557 17.88 -12.49 10.17
N ILE A 558 17.12 -12.67 9.09
CA ILE A 558 17.49 -13.39 7.87
C ILE A 558 16.76 -12.77 6.67
N THR A 559 17.15 -13.11 5.45
CA THR A 559 16.49 -12.67 4.21
C THR A 559 16.03 -13.89 3.40
N ALA A 560 15.00 -13.74 2.56
CA ALA A 560 14.56 -14.80 1.64
C ALA A 560 13.90 -14.20 0.37
N PRO A 561 13.71 -14.99 -0.70
CA PRO A 561 13.06 -14.52 -1.91
C PRO A 561 11.66 -13.95 -1.65
N GLY A 562 11.48 -12.66 -1.91
CA GLY A 562 10.25 -11.91 -1.67
C GLY A 562 9.84 -10.97 -2.80
N VAL A 563 10.54 -10.97 -3.95
CA VAL A 563 10.20 -10.12 -5.11
C VAL A 563 9.52 -10.95 -6.20
N GLY A 564 8.33 -10.51 -6.61
CA GLY A 564 7.52 -11.08 -7.70
C GLY A 564 7.02 -12.51 -7.46
N ILE A 565 7.08 -13.03 -6.23
CA ILE A 565 6.79 -14.43 -5.90
C ILE A 565 5.41 -14.84 -6.41
N LYS A 566 5.37 -15.88 -7.26
CA LYS A 566 4.12 -16.40 -7.84
C LYS A 566 3.49 -17.44 -6.94
N SER A 567 2.30 -17.15 -6.42
CA SER A 567 1.56 -18.08 -5.57
C SER A 567 0.05 -18.06 -5.86
N SER A 568 -0.72 -18.82 -5.10
CA SER A 568 -2.16 -19.00 -5.26
C SER A 568 -2.96 -17.80 -4.78
N ILE A 569 -3.91 -17.33 -5.59
CA ILE A 569 -4.94 -16.37 -5.17
C ILE A 569 -6.33 -17.04 -5.15
N PRO A 570 -7.34 -16.49 -4.47
CA PRO A 570 -8.69 -17.04 -4.46
C PRO A 570 -9.33 -17.10 -5.85
N ALA A 571 -10.21 -18.08 -6.07
CA ALA A 571 -11.11 -18.07 -7.21
C ALA A 571 -12.56 -18.10 -6.71
N PHE A 572 -13.08 -16.94 -6.30
CA PHE A 572 -14.45 -16.82 -5.76
C PHE A 572 -15.56 -17.33 -6.69
N GLY A 573 -15.30 -17.42 -8.01
CA GLY A 573 -16.20 -18.03 -9.00
C GLY A 573 -16.02 -19.55 -9.21
N GLY A 574 -15.03 -20.18 -8.58
CA GLY A 574 -14.69 -21.60 -8.70
C GLY A 574 -13.84 -21.98 -9.92
N ASP A 575 -13.38 -21.02 -10.73
CA ASP A 575 -12.49 -21.25 -11.87
C ASP A 575 -11.03 -20.97 -11.50
N TYR A 576 -10.30 -22.03 -11.17
CA TYR A 576 -8.90 -21.97 -10.74
C TYR A 576 -7.88 -21.93 -11.88
N THR A 577 -8.31 -21.78 -13.14
CA THR A 577 -7.42 -21.82 -14.31
C THR A 577 -6.33 -20.74 -14.26
N ASN A 578 -6.67 -19.55 -13.78
CA ASN A 578 -5.75 -18.40 -13.69
C ASN A 578 -5.60 -17.90 -12.23
N ALA A 579 -5.82 -18.75 -11.23
CA ALA A 579 -5.83 -18.38 -9.81
C ALA A 579 -4.41 -18.29 -9.21
N TYR A 580 -3.52 -17.57 -9.89
CA TYR A 580 -2.10 -17.43 -9.55
C TYR A 580 -1.57 -16.05 -9.92
N GLU A 581 -0.91 -15.37 -8.97
CA GLU A 581 -0.44 -13.99 -9.12
C GLU A 581 0.95 -13.80 -8.52
N GLU A 582 1.68 -12.82 -9.05
CA GLU A 582 3.05 -12.47 -8.70
C GLU A 582 3.02 -11.26 -7.76
N LEU A 583 3.43 -11.43 -6.50
CA LEU A 583 3.42 -10.37 -5.48
C LEU A 583 4.84 -10.12 -4.94
N GLN A 584 5.10 -8.91 -4.47
CA GLN A 584 6.37 -8.54 -3.85
C GLN A 584 6.18 -7.93 -2.45
N GLY A 585 7.13 -8.22 -1.56
CA GLY A 585 7.13 -7.77 -0.17
C GLY A 585 7.84 -8.75 0.76
N THR A 586 8.17 -8.31 1.97
CA THR A 586 8.66 -9.22 3.03
C THR A 586 7.61 -10.26 3.42
N SER A 587 6.33 -9.99 3.16
CA SER A 587 5.23 -10.96 3.24
C SER A 587 5.39 -12.21 2.39
N MET A 588 6.14 -12.14 1.28
CA MET A 588 6.44 -13.29 0.42
C MET A 588 7.76 -13.97 0.81
N ALA A 589 8.66 -13.25 1.49
CA ALA A 589 9.91 -13.80 2.02
C ALA A 589 9.69 -14.62 3.32
N ALA A 590 8.85 -14.12 4.24
CA ALA A 590 8.50 -14.82 5.48
C ALA A 590 8.03 -16.28 5.28
N PRO A 591 7.09 -16.59 4.36
CA PRO A 591 6.63 -17.97 4.15
C PRO A 591 7.70 -18.90 3.55
N HIS A 592 8.71 -18.38 2.83
CA HIS A 592 9.87 -19.19 2.42
C HIS A 592 10.69 -19.65 3.64
N VAL A 593 10.88 -18.77 4.63
CA VAL A 593 11.57 -19.10 5.90
C VAL A 593 10.70 -19.99 6.79
N ALA A 594 9.38 -19.78 6.84
CA ALA A 594 8.46 -20.66 7.59
C ALA A 594 8.45 -22.09 7.03
N GLY A 595 8.42 -22.25 5.71
CA GLY A 595 8.59 -23.56 5.07
C GLY A 595 9.99 -24.15 5.31
N SER A 596 11.04 -23.33 5.28
CA SER A 596 12.41 -23.78 5.59
C SER A 596 12.54 -24.29 7.03
N ALA A 597 11.94 -23.60 7.99
CA ALA A 597 11.86 -24.05 9.38
C ALA A 597 11.11 -25.39 9.51
N ALA A 598 10.04 -25.60 8.73
CA ALA A 598 9.30 -26.87 8.72
C ALA A 598 10.15 -28.04 8.19
N LEU A 599 10.84 -27.87 7.05
CA LEU A 599 11.75 -28.89 6.49
C LEU A 599 12.89 -29.25 7.46
N MET A 600 13.47 -28.25 8.13
CA MET A 600 14.53 -28.49 9.12
C MET A 600 14.00 -29.16 10.39
N LEU A 601 12.77 -28.84 10.84
CA LEU A 601 12.12 -29.52 11.96
C LEU A 601 11.80 -30.99 11.64
N GLU A 602 11.34 -31.30 10.42
CA GLU A 602 11.11 -32.67 9.95
C GLU A 602 12.41 -33.49 9.99
N LYS A 603 13.44 -33.06 9.24
CA LYS A 603 14.76 -33.70 9.18
C LYS A 603 15.32 -33.99 10.57
N THR A 604 15.34 -32.97 11.43
CA THR A 604 15.95 -33.11 12.76
C THR A 604 15.14 -34.00 13.69
N ARG A 605 13.80 -34.02 13.57
CA ARG A 605 12.94 -34.98 14.30
C ARG A 605 13.17 -36.42 13.88
N GLU A 606 13.35 -36.69 12.57
CA GLU A 606 13.71 -38.02 12.06
C GLU A 606 15.09 -38.48 12.56
N GLU A 607 16.07 -37.57 12.63
CA GLU A 607 17.41 -37.79 13.19
C GLU A 607 17.39 -37.96 14.73
N GLY A 608 16.24 -37.76 15.39
CA GLY A 608 16.05 -37.91 16.83
C GLY A 608 16.43 -36.69 17.66
N LEU A 609 16.70 -35.56 17.01
CA LEU A 609 16.95 -34.26 17.63
C LEU A 609 15.61 -33.55 17.90
N GLN A 610 15.56 -32.71 18.93
CA GLN A 610 14.40 -31.88 19.25
C GLN A 610 14.85 -30.43 19.37
N LEU A 611 15.01 -29.78 18.21
CA LEU A 611 15.34 -28.36 18.13
C LEU A 611 14.18 -27.52 18.66
N LYS A 612 14.52 -26.53 19.49
CA LYS A 612 13.63 -25.45 19.95
C LYS A 612 13.63 -24.29 18.93
N PRO A 613 12.71 -23.31 19.05
CA PRO A 613 12.71 -22.12 18.20
C PRO A 613 14.04 -21.34 18.18
N ASP A 614 14.75 -21.26 19.32
CA ASP A 614 16.09 -20.65 19.39
C ASP A 614 17.15 -21.46 18.64
N ASP A 615 17.05 -22.79 18.67
CA ASP A 615 17.92 -23.69 17.92
C ASP A 615 17.66 -23.60 16.41
N VAL A 616 16.39 -23.49 15.99
CA VAL A 616 15.99 -23.33 14.58
C VAL A 616 16.38 -21.94 14.04
N LYS A 617 16.17 -20.88 14.83
CA LYS A 617 16.61 -19.52 14.49
C LYS A 617 18.12 -19.47 14.28
N ALA A 618 18.92 -20.03 15.19
CA ALA A 618 20.36 -20.13 15.04
C ALA A 618 20.76 -21.01 13.85
N LEU A 619 20.12 -22.18 13.65
CA LEU A 619 20.44 -23.08 12.53
C LEU A 619 20.26 -22.42 11.16
N LEU A 620 19.16 -21.68 10.95
CA LEU A 620 18.91 -20.99 9.68
C LEU A 620 19.82 -19.76 9.50
N THR A 621 20.02 -18.95 10.54
CA THR A 621 20.86 -17.75 10.46
C THR A 621 22.35 -18.07 10.35
N ASN A 622 22.85 -19.10 11.06
CA ASN A 622 24.27 -19.46 11.02
C ASN A 622 24.73 -19.98 9.65
N ASN A 623 23.80 -20.48 8.83
CA ASN A 623 24.08 -21.14 7.56
C ASN A 623 23.61 -20.30 6.35
N ALA A 624 23.14 -19.08 6.59
CA ALA A 624 22.69 -18.14 5.58
C ALA A 624 23.83 -17.68 4.65
N VAL A 625 23.48 -17.31 3.42
CA VAL A 625 24.41 -16.87 2.37
C VAL A 625 24.38 -15.36 2.22
N LEU A 626 25.55 -14.72 2.22
CA LEU A 626 25.64 -13.26 2.16
C LEU A 626 25.29 -12.72 0.78
N ILE A 627 24.27 -11.87 0.79
CA ILE A 627 23.69 -11.12 -0.32
C ILE A 627 24.63 -9.96 -0.67
N LYS A 628 24.67 -9.57 -1.95
CA LYS A 628 25.52 -8.48 -2.45
C LYS A 628 24.78 -7.61 -3.46
N ASP A 629 25.13 -6.34 -3.52
CA ASP A 629 24.62 -5.45 -4.55
C ASP A 629 25.32 -5.64 -5.91
N ARG A 630 24.87 -4.86 -6.91
CA ARG A 630 25.38 -4.91 -8.29
C ARG A 630 26.87 -4.52 -8.43
N ASP A 631 27.44 -3.84 -7.45
CA ASP A 631 28.87 -3.51 -7.36
C ASP A 631 29.67 -4.55 -6.54
N ASN A 632 29.01 -5.63 -6.08
CA ASN A 632 29.55 -6.70 -5.26
C ASN A 632 30.03 -6.23 -3.87
N ARG A 633 29.48 -5.12 -3.35
CA ARG A 633 29.52 -4.81 -1.92
C ARG A 633 28.58 -5.77 -1.19
N GLU A 634 28.99 -6.26 -0.03
CA GLU A 634 28.12 -7.02 0.88
C GLU A 634 27.18 -6.06 1.61
N TYR A 635 25.88 -6.37 1.65
CA TYR A 635 24.90 -5.57 2.39
C TYR A 635 25.21 -5.60 3.91
N GLY A 636 24.95 -4.50 4.62
CA GLY A 636 25.18 -4.39 6.06
C GLY A 636 24.30 -5.32 6.89
N THR A 637 24.68 -5.56 8.14
CA THR A 637 23.98 -6.48 9.05
C THR A 637 22.51 -6.09 9.29
N ASN A 638 22.20 -4.80 9.37
CA ASN A 638 20.81 -4.32 9.49
C ASN A 638 20.10 -4.15 8.13
N GLU A 639 20.76 -4.46 7.01
CA GLU A 639 20.14 -4.53 5.69
C GLU A 639 19.65 -5.96 5.38
N GLN A 640 20.50 -6.97 5.57
CA GLN A 640 20.22 -8.36 5.18
C GLN A 640 20.07 -9.36 6.34
N GLY A 641 20.30 -8.94 7.59
CA GLY A 641 20.43 -9.84 8.73
C GLY A 641 21.68 -10.71 8.60
N ALA A 642 21.50 -12.02 8.77
CA ALA A 642 22.53 -13.02 8.48
C ALA A 642 22.72 -13.31 6.97
N GLY A 643 21.86 -12.77 6.09
CA GLY A 643 21.83 -13.05 4.65
C GLY A 643 20.66 -13.95 4.24
N ARG A 644 20.71 -14.49 3.01
CA ARG A 644 19.64 -15.34 2.46
C ARG A 644 19.61 -16.71 3.15
N VAL A 645 18.42 -17.17 3.53
CA VAL A 645 18.18 -18.55 4.00
C VAL A 645 18.67 -19.60 2.99
N ASP A 646 19.42 -20.59 3.47
CA ASP A 646 19.97 -21.67 2.64
C ASP A 646 19.80 -23.02 3.35
N LEU A 647 18.85 -23.83 2.87
CA LEU A 647 18.50 -25.12 3.47
C LEU A 647 19.62 -26.14 3.35
N LYS A 648 20.42 -26.07 2.28
CA LYS A 648 21.50 -27.01 2.06
C LYS A 648 22.61 -26.83 3.09
N ASN A 649 23.10 -25.60 3.26
CA ASN A 649 24.06 -25.29 4.31
C ASN A 649 23.50 -25.66 5.70
N SER A 650 22.20 -25.38 5.94
CA SER A 650 21.51 -25.72 7.19
C SER A 650 21.42 -27.24 7.43
N ALA A 651 21.27 -28.04 6.38
CA ALA A 651 21.19 -29.51 6.45
C ALA A 651 22.56 -30.19 6.60
N GLU A 652 23.64 -29.55 6.14
CA GLU A 652 25.03 -30.01 6.28
C GLU A 652 25.70 -29.62 7.63
N ALA A 653 25.04 -28.83 8.47
CA ALA A 653 25.61 -28.29 9.71
C ALA A 653 25.73 -29.32 10.86
N ASP A 654 26.96 -29.60 11.31
CA ASP A 654 27.23 -30.44 12.49
C ASP A 654 26.99 -29.71 13.84
N ALA A 655 26.94 -28.37 13.85
CA ALA A 655 26.78 -27.52 15.04
C ALA A 655 26.00 -26.22 14.74
N ILE A 656 25.53 -25.56 15.81
CA ILE A 656 24.97 -24.20 15.79
C ILE A 656 25.72 -23.30 16.78
N VAL A 657 25.72 -21.98 16.55
CA VAL A 657 26.33 -20.98 17.43
C VAL A 657 25.24 -20.02 17.93
N LYS A 658 24.88 -20.17 19.20
CA LYS A 658 23.88 -19.33 19.87
C LYS A 658 24.53 -18.23 20.70
N VAL A 659 24.02 -17.02 20.57
CA VAL A 659 24.43 -15.85 21.37
C VAL A 659 23.53 -15.77 22.59
N GLU A 660 24.11 -15.64 23.78
CA GLU A 660 23.37 -15.54 25.05
C GLU A 660 22.85 -14.12 25.25
N GLU A 661 21.52 -13.97 25.25
CA GLU A 661 20.83 -12.70 25.37
C GLU A 661 20.06 -12.58 26.68
N SER A 662 19.90 -11.33 27.15
CA SER A 662 19.13 -10.98 28.33
C SER A 662 17.88 -10.23 27.89
N LEU A 663 16.74 -10.90 27.88
CA LEU A 663 15.47 -10.21 27.57
C LEU A 663 15.23 -9.07 28.57
N PRO A 664 14.81 -7.88 28.11
CA PRO A 664 14.53 -6.73 28.94
C PRO A 664 13.52 -7.01 30.08
N ALA A 665 13.66 -6.31 31.20
CA ALA A 665 12.84 -6.52 32.40
C ALA A 665 11.33 -6.29 32.15
N GLN A 666 10.98 -5.52 31.13
CA GLN A 666 9.61 -5.31 30.64
C GLN A 666 8.95 -6.65 30.21
N LEU A 667 9.73 -7.59 29.66
CA LEU A 667 9.28 -8.94 29.31
C LEU A 667 9.33 -9.94 30.48
N GLN A 668 9.93 -9.57 31.62
CA GLN A 668 10.25 -10.51 32.70
C GLN A 668 9.52 -10.22 34.03
N ASP A 669 9.57 -11.21 34.91
CA ASP A 669 9.40 -11.14 36.37
C ASP A 669 10.80 -11.28 37.02
N ASP A 670 10.91 -11.31 38.35
CA ASP A 670 12.15 -11.50 39.15
C ASP A 670 13.07 -12.68 38.70
N THR A 671 12.58 -13.58 37.83
CA THR A 671 13.37 -14.62 37.17
C THR A 671 13.86 -14.18 35.79
N HIS A 672 15.11 -13.71 35.70
CA HIS A 672 15.77 -13.52 34.40
C HIS A 672 15.75 -14.81 33.58
N GLN A 673 15.08 -14.79 32.43
CA GLN A 673 15.15 -15.84 31.43
C GLN A 673 16.24 -15.49 30.42
N THR A 674 17.24 -16.36 30.32
CA THR A 674 18.21 -16.35 29.23
C THR A 674 17.51 -16.71 27.92
N SER A 675 17.60 -15.82 26.93
CA SER A 675 17.25 -16.11 25.54
C SER A 675 18.49 -16.44 24.71
N TYR A 676 18.28 -16.94 23.50
CA TYR A 676 19.35 -17.13 22.53
C TYR A 676 18.94 -16.64 21.14
N SER A 677 19.90 -16.03 20.44
CA SER A 677 19.77 -15.60 19.05
C SER A 677 20.95 -16.13 18.21
N GLY A 678 20.90 -15.93 16.88
CA GLY A 678 22.00 -16.26 15.97
C GLY A 678 22.99 -15.11 15.72
N SER A 679 22.87 -13.98 16.43
CA SER A 679 23.47 -12.69 16.08
C SER A 679 23.86 -11.87 17.31
N ILE A 680 24.99 -11.16 17.30
CA ILE A 680 25.44 -10.39 18.46
C ILE A 680 25.09 -8.91 18.32
N SER A 681 23.96 -8.48 18.86
CA SER A 681 23.79 -7.05 19.15
C SER A 681 24.53 -6.67 20.44
N PHE A 682 25.42 -5.69 20.32
CA PHE A 682 25.98 -4.96 21.47
C PHE A 682 25.06 -3.81 21.93
N GLY A 683 24.04 -3.47 21.14
CA GLY A 683 23.18 -2.31 21.34
C GLY A 683 23.92 -0.99 21.08
N LEU A 684 23.41 0.10 21.65
CA LEU A 684 24.14 1.36 21.75
C LEU A 684 25.18 1.30 22.88
N GLN A 685 26.39 1.79 22.61
CA GLN A 685 27.52 1.82 23.53
C GLN A 685 28.33 3.12 23.39
N GLY A 686 28.80 3.66 24.52
CA GLY A 686 29.68 4.83 24.52
C GLY A 686 31.09 4.53 23.99
N ALA A 687 31.78 5.56 23.53
CA ALA A 687 33.24 5.50 23.38
C ALA A 687 33.89 5.14 24.72
N GLY A 688 34.99 4.37 24.69
CA GLY A 688 35.63 3.84 25.89
C GLY A 688 34.98 2.58 26.50
N ALA A 689 33.85 2.09 25.96
CA ALA A 689 33.18 0.90 26.49
C ALA A 689 33.98 -0.40 26.31
N ASP A 690 33.80 -1.33 27.26
CA ASP A 690 34.31 -2.71 27.20
C ASP A 690 33.17 -3.66 27.57
N VAL A 691 32.69 -4.43 26.58
CA VAL A 691 31.45 -5.20 26.67
C VAL A 691 31.70 -6.63 26.25
N THR A 692 31.42 -7.59 27.13
CA THR A 692 31.54 -9.02 26.81
C THR A 692 30.17 -9.64 26.59
N ARG A 693 30.04 -10.42 25.52
CA ARG A 693 28.91 -11.31 25.22
C ARG A 693 29.38 -12.76 25.32
N LYS A 694 28.46 -13.67 25.65
CA LYS A 694 28.72 -15.11 25.74
C LYS A 694 28.05 -15.80 24.56
N LEU A 695 28.79 -16.67 23.89
CA LEU A 695 28.31 -17.57 22.84
C LEU A 695 28.34 -19.00 23.39
N THR A 696 27.43 -19.83 22.89
CA THR A 696 27.36 -21.25 23.17
C THR A 696 27.34 -21.99 21.84
N VAL A 697 28.38 -22.76 21.54
CA VAL A 697 28.44 -23.62 20.35
C VAL A 697 27.87 -24.98 20.74
N GLU A 698 26.84 -25.45 20.05
CA GLU A 698 26.06 -26.66 20.39
C GLU A 698 26.24 -27.75 19.33
N ASN A 699 26.60 -28.96 19.79
CA ASN A 699 27.01 -30.13 19.01
C ASN A 699 25.78 -30.95 18.56
N ILE A 700 25.03 -30.46 17.57
CA ILE A 700 23.78 -31.11 17.14
C ILE A 700 24.01 -32.48 16.49
N ALA A 701 25.14 -32.69 15.78
CA ALA A 701 25.50 -34.00 15.23
C ALA A 701 26.05 -35.01 16.25
N ASN A 702 26.39 -34.57 17.47
CA ASN A 702 27.02 -35.39 18.52
C ASN A 702 28.35 -36.06 18.06
N THR A 703 29.11 -35.36 17.22
CA THR A 703 30.39 -35.80 16.63
C THR A 703 31.61 -35.16 17.32
N ASP A 704 32.81 -35.66 17.00
CA ASP A 704 34.06 -34.95 17.28
C ASP A 704 34.27 -33.87 16.20
N GLN A 705 34.23 -32.60 16.59
CA GLN A 705 34.30 -31.47 15.66
C GLN A 705 35.07 -30.26 16.25
N SER A 706 35.63 -29.43 15.38
CA SER A 706 36.51 -28.32 15.77
C SER A 706 36.39 -27.20 14.76
N TYR A 707 36.36 -25.95 15.22
CA TYR A 707 36.21 -24.76 14.37
C TYR A 707 37.34 -23.76 14.66
N SER A 708 37.92 -23.18 13.61
CA SER A 708 38.73 -21.96 13.72
C SER A 708 37.81 -20.73 13.66
N ILE A 709 38.13 -19.69 14.43
CA ILE A 709 37.30 -18.49 14.58
C ILE A 709 38.02 -17.28 13.97
N GLU A 710 37.35 -16.58 13.06
CA GLU A 710 37.83 -15.34 12.43
C GLU A 710 36.85 -14.18 12.68
N VAL A 711 37.38 -12.96 12.84
CA VAL A 711 36.59 -11.72 12.98
C VAL A 711 36.70 -10.93 11.67
N LYS A 712 35.59 -10.80 10.94
CA LYS A 712 35.50 -9.97 9.72
C LYS A 712 34.65 -8.74 10.02
N TRP A 713 35.22 -7.54 9.93
CA TRP A 713 34.45 -6.29 9.96
C TRP A 713 34.01 -5.90 8.55
N ASN A 714 32.79 -5.35 8.42
CA ASN A 714 32.29 -4.82 7.14
C ASN A 714 32.94 -3.46 6.84
N HIS A 715 33.14 -2.65 7.87
CA HIS A 715 33.78 -1.33 7.80
C HIS A 715 35.02 -1.25 8.71
N GLY A 716 36.07 -0.55 8.26
CA GLY A 716 37.38 -0.58 8.90
C GLY A 716 37.69 0.60 9.82
N GLY A 717 37.94 0.31 11.10
CA GLY A 717 38.41 1.28 12.11
C GLY A 717 37.45 1.41 13.29
N GLY A 718 37.88 2.08 14.36
CA GLY A 718 37.07 2.24 15.58
C GLY A 718 37.15 1.01 16.51
N PRO A 719 36.04 0.29 16.77
CA PRO A 719 36.00 -0.80 17.75
C PRO A 719 36.89 -2.01 17.41
N VAL A 720 37.15 -2.84 18.43
CA VAL A 720 37.89 -4.11 18.32
C VAL A 720 37.12 -5.23 19.01
N LEU A 721 36.65 -6.20 18.24
CA LEU A 721 36.02 -7.42 18.73
C LEU A 721 37.06 -8.54 18.87
N THR A 722 37.12 -9.19 20.04
CA THR A 722 38.11 -10.22 20.37
C THR A 722 37.43 -11.46 20.96
N PRO A 723 37.46 -12.64 20.29
CA PRO A 723 37.04 -13.90 20.90
C PRO A 723 38.05 -14.36 21.96
N ALA A 724 37.59 -15.05 23.00
CA ALA A 724 38.44 -15.55 24.08
C ALA A 724 39.40 -16.69 23.65
N ALA A 725 39.19 -17.27 22.47
CA ALA A 725 40.08 -18.22 21.81
C ALA A 725 39.90 -18.18 20.28
N ASP A 726 40.98 -18.40 19.53
CA ASP A 726 40.98 -18.44 18.06
C ASP A 726 40.36 -19.73 17.47
N SER A 727 39.91 -20.65 18.34
CA SER A 727 39.26 -21.90 17.96
C SER A 727 38.43 -22.49 19.11
N VAL A 728 37.43 -23.29 18.76
CA VAL A 728 36.59 -24.07 19.67
C VAL A 728 36.59 -25.53 19.25
N SER A 729 36.40 -26.47 20.18
CA SER A 729 36.33 -27.90 19.89
C SER A 729 35.30 -28.59 20.78
N LEU A 730 34.55 -29.51 20.18
CA LEU A 730 33.51 -30.33 20.77
C LEU A 730 33.89 -31.80 20.55
N THR A 731 33.60 -32.64 21.53
CA THR A 731 33.78 -34.10 21.41
C THR A 731 32.43 -34.81 21.38
N ALA A 732 32.37 -36.01 20.81
CA ALA A 732 31.17 -36.84 20.87
C ALA A 732 30.76 -37.10 22.33
N GLY A 733 29.51 -36.77 22.68
CA GLY A 733 29.01 -36.76 24.06
C GLY A 733 29.20 -35.45 24.84
N GLN A 734 29.87 -34.44 24.27
CA GLN A 734 29.89 -33.06 24.76
C GLN A 734 28.87 -32.25 23.95
N SER A 735 27.75 -31.89 24.59
CA SER A 735 26.67 -31.14 23.96
C SER A 735 27.04 -29.70 23.61
N THR A 736 27.83 -29.00 24.44
CA THR A 736 28.12 -27.58 24.25
C THR A 736 29.56 -27.18 24.59
N ALA A 737 29.98 -26.03 24.06
CA ALA A 737 31.18 -25.30 24.44
C ALA A 737 30.89 -23.79 24.49
N ASP A 738 31.17 -23.17 25.64
CA ASP A 738 31.02 -21.72 25.83
C ASP A 738 32.24 -20.96 25.28
N LEU A 739 31.98 -19.83 24.61
CA LEU A 739 32.98 -18.90 24.10
C LEU A 739 32.58 -17.47 24.48
N ASN A 740 33.39 -16.76 25.25
CA ASN A 740 33.20 -15.32 25.45
C ASN A 740 33.80 -14.53 24.28
N VAL A 741 33.15 -13.43 23.91
CA VAL A 741 33.65 -12.47 22.92
C VAL A 741 33.53 -11.07 23.50
N SER A 742 34.64 -10.33 23.53
CA SER A 742 34.74 -9.00 24.14
C SER A 742 34.91 -7.94 23.06
N LEU A 743 34.01 -6.95 23.05
CA LEU A 743 34.10 -5.74 22.26
C LEU A 743 34.76 -4.65 23.11
N ASN A 744 35.87 -4.09 22.63
CA ASN A 744 36.48 -2.89 23.18
C ASN A 744 36.25 -1.73 22.19
N ILE A 745 35.71 -0.61 22.67
CA ILE A 745 35.45 0.59 21.89
C ILE A 745 36.46 1.66 22.34
N PRO A 746 37.46 2.03 21.52
CA PRO A 746 38.43 3.04 21.91
C PRO A 746 37.80 4.41 22.23
N GLU A 747 38.39 5.10 23.19
CA GLU A 747 38.16 6.55 23.44
C GLU A 747 38.37 7.35 22.15
N GLY A 748 37.38 8.18 21.77
CA GLY A 748 37.41 8.93 20.51
C GLY A 748 37.19 8.08 19.25
N THR A 749 36.54 6.91 19.37
CA THR A 749 35.82 6.30 18.24
C THR A 749 34.71 7.26 17.79
N ALA A 750 34.43 7.32 16.49
CA ALA A 750 33.37 8.18 15.97
C ALA A 750 31.98 7.54 16.18
N ASP A 751 30.95 8.37 16.20
CA ASP A 751 29.57 7.90 16.37
C ASP A 751 29.06 7.21 15.09
N GLY A 752 28.18 6.22 15.25
CA GLY A 752 27.55 5.49 14.14
C GLY A 752 27.53 3.96 14.31
N LEU A 753 27.02 3.28 13.28
CA LEU A 753 26.96 1.82 13.20
C LEU A 753 28.32 1.22 12.81
N TYR A 754 28.78 0.23 13.59
CA TYR A 754 29.90 -0.63 13.25
C TYR A 754 29.46 -2.10 13.31
N ASP A 755 29.62 -2.83 12.22
CA ASP A 755 29.11 -4.20 12.05
C ASP A 755 30.10 -5.16 11.35
N GLY A 756 29.79 -6.44 11.41
CA GLY A 756 30.65 -7.51 10.91
C GLY A 756 30.15 -8.90 11.26
N GLN A 757 31.05 -9.88 11.21
CA GLN A 757 30.75 -11.29 11.44
C GLN A 757 31.87 -12.00 12.18
N LEU A 758 31.49 -12.91 13.07
CA LEU A 758 32.34 -14.02 13.48
C LEU A 758 32.12 -15.17 12.50
N ILE A 759 33.21 -15.75 12.01
CA ILE A 759 33.22 -16.83 11.03
C ILE A 759 33.84 -18.05 11.71
N PHE A 760 33.07 -19.13 11.83
CA PHE A 760 33.48 -20.40 12.42
C PHE A 760 33.67 -21.44 11.31
N THR A 761 34.91 -21.76 10.96
CA THR A 761 35.23 -22.70 9.86
C THR A 761 35.59 -24.08 10.41
N GLN A 762 34.84 -25.10 10.02
CA GLN A 762 34.95 -26.47 10.54
C GLN A 762 36.18 -27.20 9.97
N ALA A 763 36.99 -27.77 10.86
CA ALA A 763 38.21 -28.49 10.54
C ALA A 763 37.95 -29.94 10.05
N GLY A 764 37.55 -30.09 8.78
CA GLY A 764 37.47 -31.39 8.12
C GLY A 764 36.81 -31.35 6.75
N ASN A 765 35.55 -30.93 6.73
CA ASN A 765 34.75 -30.61 5.54
C ASN A 765 35.00 -29.18 5.04
N GLY A 766 35.29 -28.22 5.94
CA GLY A 766 35.39 -26.80 5.63
C GLY A 766 34.05 -26.06 5.69
N HIS A 767 33.03 -26.63 6.34
CA HIS A 767 31.74 -25.97 6.55
C HIS A 767 31.90 -24.69 7.36
N VAL A 768 31.04 -23.70 7.15
CA VAL A 768 31.17 -22.37 7.77
C VAL A 768 29.88 -21.99 8.47
N LEU A 769 29.98 -21.61 9.74
CA LEU A 769 28.91 -20.99 10.50
C LEU A 769 29.20 -19.50 10.67
N HIS A 770 28.27 -18.65 10.26
CA HIS A 770 28.35 -17.20 10.38
C HIS A 770 27.57 -16.71 11.61
N VAL A 771 28.10 -15.72 12.32
CA VAL A 771 27.37 -15.01 13.39
C VAL A 771 27.55 -13.52 13.14
N PRO A 772 26.55 -12.82 12.56
CA PRO A 772 26.62 -11.38 12.37
C PRO A 772 26.63 -10.65 13.72
N PHE A 773 27.27 -9.50 13.77
CA PHE A 773 27.33 -8.65 14.96
C PHE A 773 27.22 -7.17 14.60
N SER A 774 26.71 -6.36 15.52
CA SER A 774 26.63 -4.91 15.38
C SER A 774 26.78 -4.19 16.72
N VAL A 775 27.32 -2.98 16.67
CA VAL A 775 27.31 -2.00 17.76
C VAL A 775 26.99 -0.62 17.19
N TYR A 776 26.18 0.15 17.91
CA TYR A 776 26.04 1.58 17.69
C TYR A 776 26.97 2.30 18.66
N VAL A 777 27.83 3.19 18.16
CA VAL A 777 28.71 4.01 18.99
C VAL A 777 28.11 5.42 19.13
N GLY A 778 28.08 5.94 20.36
CA GLY A 778 27.70 7.32 20.67
C GLY A 778 27.67 7.56 22.18
N GLU A 779 28.03 8.77 22.64
CA GLU A 779 28.10 9.07 24.09
C GLU A 779 26.72 9.07 24.78
N THR A 780 25.63 9.35 24.05
CA THR A 780 24.23 9.20 24.52
C THR A 780 23.31 8.72 23.40
N TYR A 781 22.22 8.04 23.78
CA TYR A 781 21.00 8.06 22.96
C TYR A 781 20.35 9.43 23.15
N ASN A 782 20.75 10.39 22.34
CA ASN A 782 20.18 11.73 22.35
C ASN A 782 19.03 11.84 21.34
N LEU A 783 18.02 10.96 21.48
CA LEU A 783 16.72 11.33 20.95
C LEU A 783 16.24 12.52 21.79
N ALA A 784 16.03 13.63 21.08
CA ALA A 784 15.58 14.90 21.62
C ALA A 784 14.44 14.73 22.64
N ASP A 785 14.47 15.49 23.74
CA ASP A 785 13.45 15.48 24.80
C ASP A 785 12.03 15.40 24.26
N ILE A 786 11.81 16.19 23.20
CA ILE A 786 10.68 16.11 22.30
C ILE A 786 11.24 15.85 20.90
N SER A 787 10.81 14.78 20.24
CA SER A 787 11.16 14.47 18.85
C SER A 787 9.89 14.25 18.00
N ASN A 788 10.05 13.86 16.74
CA ASN A 788 8.94 13.53 15.83
C ASN A 788 7.98 14.72 15.65
N VAL A 789 8.53 15.93 15.70
CA VAL A 789 7.74 17.16 15.61
C VAL A 789 7.27 17.30 14.17
N GLU A 790 6.00 17.07 13.94
CA GLU A 790 5.38 16.99 12.61
C GLU A 790 4.03 17.71 12.63
N LEU A 791 3.59 18.20 11.47
CA LEU A 791 2.33 18.92 11.32
C LEU A 791 1.54 18.27 10.19
N ASP A 792 0.33 17.78 10.46
CA ASP A 792 -0.58 17.28 9.42
C ASP A 792 -1.88 18.10 9.37
N PRO A 793 -2.19 18.74 8.22
CA PRO A 793 -1.31 18.94 7.05
C PRO A 793 -0.07 19.80 7.37
N ILE A 794 1.01 19.64 6.59
CA ILE A 794 2.26 20.43 6.69
C ILE A 794 2.10 21.91 6.27
N TYR A 795 0.87 22.36 6.07
CA TYR A 795 0.48 23.71 5.72
C TYR A 795 -0.78 24.13 6.48
N LEU A 796 -0.90 25.40 6.81
CA LEU A 796 -2.06 25.92 7.54
C LEU A 796 -2.39 27.36 7.18
N SER A 797 -3.62 27.76 7.51
CA SER A 797 -4.05 29.15 7.52
C SER A 797 -4.27 29.60 8.95
N SER A 798 -3.48 30.58 9.40
CA SER A 798 -3.61 31.08 10.77
C SER A 798 -4.92 31.86 11.01
N THR A 799 -5.66 32.18 9.94
CA THR A 799 -6.74 33.18 9.91
C THR A 799 -7.98 32.78 10.74
N LYS A 800 -9.10 33.43 10.44
CA LYS A 800 -10.41 33.18 11.04
C LYS A 800 -11.36 32.47 10.05
N GLU A 801 -10.88 32.17 8.85
CA GLU A 801 -11.63 31.52 7.76
C GLU A 801 -10.95 30.24 7.25
N GLY A 802 -9.65 30.05 7.49
CA GLY A 802 -8.92 28.84 7.11
C GLY A 802 -8.84 27.74 8.20
N LYS A 803 -8.16 26.65 7.83
CA LYS A 803 -7.90 25.44 8.64
C LYS A 803 -6.61 25.60 9.45
N GLY A 804 -6.61 25.03 10.66
CA GLY A 804 -5.39 24.74 11.41
C GLY A 804 -4.70 23.46 10.93
N SER A 805 -3.74 22.98 11.72
CA SER A 805 -3.01 21.72 11.50
C SER A 805 -2.80 21.01 12.85
N THR A 806 -2.66 19.69 12.85
CA THR A 806 -2.38 18.91 14.06
C THR A 806 -0.89 18.76 14.25
N LEU A 807 -0.37 19.28 15.37
CA LEU A 807 1.02 19.11 15.79
C LEU A 807 1.18 17.75 16.47
N TYR A 808 1.97 16.88 15.87
CA TYR A 808 2.42 15.62 16.45
C TYR A 808 3.82 15.75 17.03
N TYR A 809 4.13 14.99 18.09
CA TYR A 809 5.43 14.93 18.74
C TYR A 809 5.51 13.74 19.70
N ALA A 810 6.68 13.13 19.89
CA ALA A 810 6.93 12.27 21.04
C ALA A 810 7.63 13.04 22.15
N LEU A 811 7.15 12.89 23.40
CA LEU A 811 8.02 13.04 24.55
C LEU A 811 8.82 11.75 24.75
N ASN A 812 10.14 11.86 24.86
CA ASN A 812 11.03 10.69 24.95
C ASN A 812 11.56 10.44 26.36
N LYS A 813 11.32 11.39 27.27
CA LYS A 813 11.52 11.27 28.71
C LYS A 813 10.47 12.10 29.44
N LYS A 814 10.33 11.89 30.75
CA LYS A 814 9.40 12.68 31.58
C LYS A 814 9.95 14.12 31.75
N LEU A 815 9.13 15.13 31.49
CA LEU A 815 9.51 16.54 31.60
C LEU A 815 8.82 17.24 32.79
N VAL A 816 9.31 18.44 33.14
CA VAL A 816 8.67 19.32 34.14
C VAL A 816 7.69 20.29 33.48
N ASP A 817 8.08 20.85 32.33
CA ASP A 817 7.27 21.76 31.52
C ASP A 817 7.89 21.83 30.10
N TYR A 818 7.08 22.18 29.09
CA TYR A 818 7.59 22.47 27.74
C TYR A 818 6.66 23.43 26.96
N GLU A 819 7.23 24.17 26.02
CA GLU A 819 6.52 24.94 25.00
C GLU A 819 7.09 24.68 23.60
N PHE A 820 6.40 25.12 22.55
CA PHE A 820 6.95 25.08 21.18
C PHE A 820 7.15 26.51 20.67
N ASP A 821 8.39 26.89 20.44
CA ASP A 821 8.75 28.14 19.79
C ASP A 821 8.51 28.06 18.28
N VAL A 822 8.06 29.16 17.69
CA VAL A 822 7.81 29.29 16.25
C VAL A 822 8.67 30.39 15.66
N TYR A 823 9.34 30.05 14.56
CA TYR A 823 10.27 30.89 13.81
C TYR A 823 9.74 31.11 12.38
N ARG A 824 9.99 32.28 11.78
CA ARG A 824 9.73 32.57 10.36
C ARG A 824 11.05 32.63 9.62
N PHE A 825 11.19 31.91 8.51
CA PHE A 825 12.43 31.86 7.73
C PHE A 825 12.39 32.85 6.56
N ASP A 826 13.52 33.54 6.32
CA ASP A 826 13.70 34.40 5.14
C ASP A 826 14.26 33.63 3.93
N ASP A 827 14.47 34.33 2.81
CA ASP A 827 15.05 33.76 1.57
C ASP A 827 16.53 33.38 1.69
N GLU A 828 17.20 33.77 2.77
CA GLU A 828 18.59 33.42 3.08
C GLU A 828 18.68 32.33 4.17
N GLY A 829 17.55 31.76 4.61
CA GLY A 829 17.50 30.68 5.60
C GLY A 829 17.56 31.13 7.07
N ASN A 830 17.43 32.44 7.35
CA ASN A 830 17.48 32.96 8.72
C ASN A 830 16.10 32.91 9.39
N GLY A 831 16.00 32.22 10.53
CA GLY A 831 14.81 32.14 11.36
C GLY A 831 14.70 33.31 12.35
N GLU A 832 13.71 34.19 12.14
CA GLU A 832 13.30 35.20 13.13
C GLU A 832 12.27 34.59 14.09
N TYR A 833 12.49 34.69 15.40
CA TYR A 833 11.54 34.22 16.41
C TYR A 833 10.24 35.03 16.42
N VAL A 834 9.09 34.35 16.40
CA VAL A 834 7.76 34.95 16.20
C VAL A 834 6.91 34.92 17.47
N GLY A 835 7.02 33.85 18.25
CA GLY A 835 6.22 33.57 19.44
C GLY A 835 6.16 32.08 19.73
N TYR A 836 5.34 31.66 20.70
CA TYR A 836 5.29 30.28 21.19
C TYR A 836 3.88 29.70 21.26
N ILE A 837 3.77 28.38 21.16
CA ILE A 837 2.58 27.60 21.51
C ILE A 837 2.79 27.03 22.91
N TYR A 838 1.89 27.35 23.84
CA TYR A 838 1.89 26.82 25.20
C TYR A 838 0.49 26.90 25.79
N ASP A 839 -0.16 25.76 25.92
CA ASP A 839 -1.42 25.62 26.65
C ASP A 839 -1.26 24.67 27.85
N ARG A 840 -2.28 24.62 28.71
CA ARG A 840 -2.30 23.77 29.91
C ARG A 840 -2.22 22.29 29.55
N ASP A 841 -2.53 21.88 28.33
CA ASP A 841 -2.56 20.47 27.94
C ASP A 841 -1.16 19.87 27.80
N PHE A 842 -0.15 20.65 27.39
CA PHE A 842 1.27 20.25 27.48
C PHE A 842 1.67 19.96 28.93
N GLN A 843 1.22 20.80 29.88
CA GLN A 843 1.45 20.58 31.32
C GLN A 843 0.74 19.36 31.91
N ASN A 844 -0.20 18.75 31.18
CA ASN A 844 -0.86 17.49 31.56
C ASN A 844 -0.24 16.28 30.82
N LYS A 845 0.32 16.49 29.63
CA LYS A 845 1.04 15.52 28.79
C LYS A 845 2.55 15.57 29.05
N LEU A 846 2.99 15.22 30.27
CA LEU A 846 4.40 15.33 30.72
C LEU A 846 5.19 13.99 30.77
N ASP A 847 4.55 12.87 30.44
CA ASP A 847 5.16 11.54 30.47
C ASP A 847 5.63 11.09 29.07
N PRO A 848 6.52 10.08 28.95
CA PRO A 848 7.06 9.70 27.64
C PRO A 848 6.00 8.99 26.81
N PHE A 849 5.49 9.64 25.76
CA PHE A 849 4.54 9.08 24.80
C PHE A 849 4.47 9.90 23.51
N TYR A 850 3.88 9.35 22.44
CA TYR A 850 3.55 10.08 21.21
C TYR A 850 2.23 10.82 21.37
N TYR A 851 2.19 12.11 21.06
CA TYR A 851 1.11 13.01 21.36
C TYR A 851 0.71 13.85 20.14
N SER A 852 -0.59 14.05 19.99
CA SER A 852 -1.17 15.05 19.08
C SER A 852 -1.66 16.31 19.83
N TYR A 853 -1.68 17.45 19.13
CA TYR A 853 -2.26 18.72 19.55
C TYR A 853 -2.83 19.52 18.36
N GLU A 854 -4.16 19.68 18.34
CA GLU A 854 -4.92 20.48 17.36
C GLU A 854 -4.56 21.98 17.45
N TRP A 855 -3.88 22.53 16.43
CA TRP A 855 -3.37 23.90 16.46
C TRP A 855 -4.02 24.82 15.41
N ASP A 856 -4.71 25.87 15.87
CA ASP A 856 -5.34 26.88 15.03
C ASP A 856 -4.36 27.90 14.40
N GLY A 857 -3.09 27.52 14.19
CA GLY A 857 -2.08 28.34 13.50
C GLY A 857 -1.68 29.64 14.19
N LYS A 858 -2.00 29.82 15.48
CA LYS A 858 -1.74 31.07 16.23
C LYS A 858 -0.76 30.87 17.38
N VAL A 859 0.17 31.80 17.52
CA VAL A 859 1.19 31.80 18.59
C VAL A 859 0.88 32.86 19.64
N ASP A 860 1.22 32.61 20.89
CA ASP A 860 1.27 33.63 21.94
C ASP A 860 2.57 34.43 21.84
N ILE A 861 2.46 35.75 22.07
CA ILE A 861 3.62 36.60 22.35
C ILE A 861 3.61 37.11 23.79
N ALA A 862 4.76 37.05 24.45
CA ALA A 862 4.92 37.49 25.84
C ALA A 862 4.95 39.02 25.93
N THR A 863 3.84 39.65 26.30
CA THR A 863 3.77 41.11 26.52
C THR A 863 3.52 41.45 27.98
N THR A 864 4.08 42.55 28.47
CA THR A 864 3.81 43.04 29.84
C THR A 864 2.65 44.05 29.82
N PRO A 865 1.45 43.75 30.36
CA PRO A 865 0.99 42.50 30.97
C PRO A 865 -0.18 41.83 30.21
N GLY A 866 0.13 40.74 29.50
CA GLY A 866 -0.85 39.84 28.90
C GLY A 866 -0.25 38.92 27.83
N LYS A 867 -0.63 37.63 27.86
CA LYS A 867 -0.56 36.76 26.67
C LYS A 867 -1.45 37.38 25.59
N LYS A 868 -0.97 37.44 24.35
CA LYS A 868 -1.73 37.88 23.18
C LYS A 868 -1.45 36.90 22.06
N ARG A 869 -2.44 36.08 21.70
CA ARG A 869 -2.37 35.26 20.50
C ARG A 869 -2.38 36.14 19.25
N VAL A 870 -1.53 35.81 18.28
CA VAL A 870 -1.36 36.52 17.01
C VAL A 870 -1.40 35.54 15.84
N TYR A 871 -1.79 36.06 14.68
CA TYR A 871 -1.69 35.40 13.39
C TYR A 871 -0.21 35.27 12.98
N LEU A 872 0.08 34.29 12.13
CA LEU A 872 1.38 34.16 11.47
C LEU A 872 1.32 34.99 10.17
N ASP A 873 2.05 36.10 10.17
CA ASP A 873 2.03 37.18 9.16
C ASP A 873 3.47 37.74 9.05
N PRO A 874 4.07 37.86 7.85
CA PRO A 874 3.55 37.51 6.53
C PRO A 874 3.63 36.01 6.21
N GLU A 875 2.93 35.59 5.16
CA GLU A 875 2.92 34.23 4.61
C GLU A 875 4.31 33.73 4.17
N GLY A 876 4.47 32.40 4.07
CA GLY A 876 5.72 31.74 3.68
C GLY A 876 6.12 30.60 4.61
N VAL A 877 7.42 30.26 4.61
CA VAL A 877 7.97 29.16 5.42
C VAL A 877 8.16 29.58 6.87
N TYR A 878 7.57 28.79 7.76
CA TYR A 878 7.78 28.83 9.19
C TYR A 878 8.42 27.52 9.66
N GLY A 879 8.90 27.51 10.90
CA GLY A 879 9.28 26.29 11.58
C GLY A 879 8.95 26.34 13.06
N ILE A 880 8.80 25.17 13.66
CA ILE A 880 8.37 24.96 15.04
C ILE A 880 9.40 24.10 15.77
N VAL A 881 9.77 24.49 16.99
CA VAL A 881 10.88 23.92 17.77
C VAL A 881 10.46 23.72 19.23
N PRO A 882 10.65 22.53 19.81
CA PRO A 882 10.35 22.32 21.22
C PRO A 882 11.35 23.03 22.15
N VAL A 883 10.85 23.48 23.30
CA VAL A 883 11.62 24.10 24.39
C VAL A 883 11.26 23.40 25.69
N THR A 884 12.24 22.80 26.39
CA THR A 884 11.98 21.88 27.52
C THR A 884 12.61 22.32 28.84
N VAL A 885 12.10 21.76 29.94
CA VAL A 885 12.69 21.84 31.29
C VAL A 885 12.70 20.45 31.94
N GLU A 886 13.89 19.98 32.33
CA GLU A 886 14.10 18.68 32.97
C GLU A 886 13.87 18.65 34.50
N GLU A 887 13.62 17.46 35.06
CA GLU A 887 13.43 17.30 36.51
C GLU A 887 14.73 17.45 37.30
N GLY A 888 14.86 18.60 37.95
CA GLY A 888 15.99 18.95 38.82
C GLY A 888 16.90 20.05 38.25
N ASP A 889 16.76 20.35 36.96
CA ASP A 889 17.49 21.44 36.31
C ASP A 889 16.79 22.81 36.46
N LYS A 890 17.40 23.86 35.90
CA LYS A 890 17.11 25.28 36.22
C LYS A 890 17.12 26.22 35.02
N THR A 891 17.41 25.71 33.84
CA THR A 891 17.38 26.43 32.56
C THR A 891 16.45 25.69 31.61
N ALA A 892 15.81 26.45 30.72
CA ALA A 892 15.07 25.89 29.60
C ALA A 892 16.01 25.74 28.40
N GLU A 893 15.87 24.66 27.64
CA GLU A 893 16.70 24.33 26.47
C GLU A 893 15.87 24.34 25.20
N VAL A 894 16.40 24.90 24.10
CA VAL A 894 15.75 24.95 22.79
C VAL A 894 16.26 23.76 21.98
N VAL A 895 15.37 22.83 21.64
CA VAL A 895 15.72 21.50 21.13
C VAL A 895 15.72 21.54 19.61
N THR A 896 16.75 22.20 19.04
CA THR A 896 16.85 22.53 17.60
C THR A 896 16.83 21.34 16.67
N ASP A 897 17.28 20.18 17.15
CA ASP A 897 17.41 18.94 16.37
C ASP A 897 16.04 18.26 16.13
N SER A 898 14.96 18.86 16.63
CA SER A 898 13.58 18.50 16.34
C SER A 898 12.75 19.71 15.91
N LEU A 899 13.38 20.59 15.12
CA LEU A 899 12.67 21.59 14.32
C LEU A 899 11.89 20.91 13.19
N SER A 900 10.61 21.27 13.06
CA SER A 900 9.77 20.96 11.89
C SER A 900 9.57 22.21 11.03
N GLN A 901 9.48 22.08 9.71
CA GLN A 901 9.10 23.19 8.81
C GLN A 901 7.65 23.03 8.35
N PHE A 902 6.92 24.14 8.25
CA PHE A 902 5.54 24.17 7.75
C PHE A 902 5.28 25.46 6.94
N LEU A 903 4.29 25.41 6.03
CA LEU A 903 3.89 26.56 5.23
C LEU A 903 2.71 27.29 5.87
N VAL A 904 2.71 28.62 5.84
CA VAL A 904 1.56 29.45 6.22
C VAL A 904 1.01 30.17 5.00
N ASP A 905 -0.22 29.86 4.62
CA ASP A 905 -1.00 30.58 3.62
C ASP A 905 -2.29 31.15 4.24
N ASN A 906 -2.42 32.48 4.24
CA ASN A 906 -3.58 33.20 4.74
C ASN A 906 -4.43 33.82 3.59
N THR A 907 -4.07 33.55 2.33
CA THR A 907 -4.72 34.03 1.11
C THR A 907 -5.57 32.96 0.44
N ALA A 908 -6.59 33.40 -0.30
CA ALA A 908 -7.35 32.55 -1.19
C ALA A 908 -6.76 32.63 -2.62
N PRO A 909 -6.91 31.59 -3.45
CA PRO A 909 -6.24 31.51 -4.75
C PRO A 909 -6.53 32.72 -5.65
N ASP A 910 -5.51 33.29 -6.29
CA ASP A 910 -5.76 34.26 -7.35
C ASP A 910 -6.33 33.53 -8.56
N ALA A 911 -7.47 34.02 -9.05
CA ALA A 911 -8.20 33.36 -10.12
C ALA A 911 -8.90 34.37 -11.03
N SER A 912 -8.80 34.12 -12.33
CA SER A 912 -9.68 34.72 -13.32
C SER A 912 -11.12 34.25 -13.09
N VAL A 913 -12.05 35.20 -12.96
CA VAL A 913 -13.46 34.93 -12.61
C VAL A 913 -14.39 35.55 -13.67
N PRO A 914 -15.34 34.78 -14.25
CA PRO A 914 -16.15 35.28 -15.35
C PRO A 914 -17.05 36.43 -14.91
N GLU A 915 -17.27 37.42 -15.79
CA GLU A 915 -18.11 38.59 -15.48
C GLU A 915 -19.61 38.27 -15.52
N GLU A 916 -20.03 37.40 -16.44
CA GLU A 916 -21.42 36.96 -16.58
C GLU A 916 -21.49 35.43 -16.65
N LEU A 917 -22.62 34.86 -16.19
CA LEU A 917 -22.94 33.45 -16.37
C LEU A 917 -23.26 33.17 -17.84
N ILE A 918 -22.42 32.37 -18.50
CA ILE A 918 -22.66 31.92 -19.87
C ILE A 918 -23.69 30.78 -19.83
N VAL A 919 -24.70 30.78 -20.70
CA VAL A 919 -25.57 29.59 -20.86
C VAL A 919 -24.88 28.60 -21.79
N ASN A 920 -24.80 27.33 -21.38
CA ASN A 920 -24.23 26.27 -22.20
C ASN A 920 -25.01 26.20 -23.55
N PRO A 921 -24.35 26.35 -24.71
CA PRO A 921 -25.01 26.44 -26.01
C PRO A 921 -25.63 25.11 -26.48
N ASP A 922 -25.18 23.98 -25.95
CA ASP A 922 -25.72 22.63 -26.19
C ASP A 922 -26.73 22.21 -25.10
N LYS A 923 -26.58 22.73 -23.87
CA LYS A 923 -27.47 22.50 -22.72
C LYS A 923 -28.12 23.82 -22.26
N PRO A 924 -29.17 24.34 -22.92
CA PRO A 924 -29.76 25.65 -22.61
C PRO A 924 -30.48 25.76 -21.25
N ASN A 925 -30.39 24.74 -20.39
CA ASN A 925 -30.82 24.70 -18.99
C ASN A 925 -29.64 24.62 -18.00
N VAL A 926 -28.40 24.81 -18.46
CA VAL A 926 -27.17 24.80 -17.66
C VAL A 926 -26.44 26.13 -17.88
N GLY A 927 -25.99 26.75 -16.80
CA GLY A 927 -25.03 27.84 -16.81
C GLY A 927 -23.62 27.30 -16.65
N LEU A 928 -22.66 27.92 -17.31
CA LEU A 928 -21.23 27.65 -17.19
C LEU A 928 -20.57 28.83 -16.46
N LEU A 929 -19.78 28.50 -15.45
CA LEU A 929 -18.80 29.39 -14.85
C LEU A 929 -17.43 28.81 -15.19
N GLN A 930 -16.65 29.55 -15.97
CA GLN A 930 -15.34 29.13 -16.44
C GLN A 930 -14.32 30.24 -16.19
N GLY A 931 -13.12 29.86 -15.78
CA GLY A 931 -12.01 30.75 -15.50
C GLY A 931 -10.73 29.95 -15.33
N THR A 932 -9.71 30.57 -14.75
CA THR A 932 -8.36 29.99 -14.62
C THR A 932 -7.79 30.36 -13.26
N ILE A 933 -7.14 29.43 -12.58
CA ILE A 933 -6.32 29.70 -11.39
C ILE A 933 -4.99 30.32 -11.87
N ASN A 934 -4.63 31.48 -11.33
CA ASN A 934 -3.46 32.26 -11.76
C ASN A 934 -2.22 31.96 -10.91
N GLY A 935 -2.42 31.57 -9.64
CA GLY A 935 -1.39 31.30 -8.65
C GLY A 935 -1.96 31.26 -7.23
N ASP A 936 -1.28 30.55 -6.34
CA ASP A 936 -1.65 30.29 -4.94
C ASP A 936 -0.41 29.79 -4.18
N LEU A 937 -0.26 30.03 -2.88
CA LEU A 937 0.98 29.69 -2.19
C LEU A 937 1.12 28.19 -1.95
N LEU A 938 0.02 27.44 -1.82
CA LEU A 938 0.10 25.97 -1.77
C LEU A 938 0.59 25.39 -3.11
N LEU A 939 0.24 26.02 -4.23
CA LEU A 939 0.72 25.61 -5.56
C LEU A 939 2.20 25.89 -5.76
N ASP A 940 2.72 27.00 -5.24
CA ASP A 940 4.15 27.34 -5.33
C ASP A 940 5.06 26.36 -4.55
N TYR A 941 4.51 25.60 -3.59
CA TYR A 941 5.29 24.72 -2.69
C TYR A 941 4.97 23.21 -2.80
N PHE A 942 3.72 22.82 -3.08
CA PHE A 942 3.27 21.42 -2.99
C PHE A 942 2.74 20.82 -4.29
N TYR A 943 2.53 21.61 -5.36
CA TYR A 943 2.01 21.07 -6.62
C TYR A 943 3.10 20.35 -7.41
N ASP A 944 3.03 19.01 -7.45
CA ASP A 944 4.01 18.15 -8.14
C ASP A 944 3.86 18.09 -9.68
N GLY A 945 2.82 18.72 -10.21
CA GLY A 945 2.41 18.64 -11.61
C GLY A 945 1.20 17.74 -11.87
N THR A 946 0.62 17.12 -10.84
CA THR A 946 -0.56 16.27 -10.94
C THR A 946 -1.72 16.76 -10.06
N ASN A 947 -2.95 16.53 -10.54
CA ASN A 947 -4.22 16.76 -9.85
C ASN A 947 -4.36 18.07 -9.01
N LEU A 948 -4.42 19.23 -9.68
CA LEU A 948 -4.67 20.55 -9.06
C LEU A 948 -5.90 20.60 -8.11
N GLN A 949 -6.84 19.66 -8.21
CA GLN A 949 -8.05 19.61 -7.38
C GLN A 949 -7.79 19.12 -5.95
N ASP A 950 -6.61 18.57 -5.66
CA ASP A 950 -6.25 18.17 -4.29
C ASP A 950 -5.80 19.38 -3.44
N LEU A 951 -5.24 20.41 -4.08
CA LEU A 951 -4.82 21.66 -3.43
C LEU A 951 -5.81 22.81 -3.62
N ILE A 952 -6.57 22.84 -4.71
CA ILE A 952 -7.47 23.95 -5.08
C ILE A 952 -8.88 23.44 -5.39
N HIS A 953 -9.84 23.92 -4.61
CA HIS A 953 -11.26 23.59 -4.70
C HIS A 953 -12.07 24.72 -5.35
N VAL A 954 -12.89 24.40 -6.34
CA VAL A 954 -13.80 25.36 -7.00
C VAL A 954 -15.23 24.84 -6.95
N LYS A 955 -16.19 25.68 -6.53
CA LYS A 955 -17.59 25.28 -6.44
C LYS A 955 -18.60 26.42 -6.57
N ALA A 956 -19.82 26.11 -6.95
CA ALA A 956 -20.91 27.09 -7.04
C ALA A 956 -22.17 26.64 -6.31
N VAL A 957 -22.81 27.56 -5.60
CA VAL A 957 -24.07 27.34 -4.87
C VAL A 957 -25.20 28.09 -5.55
N ASN A 958 -26.24 27.39 -6.05
CA ASN A 958 -27.41 28.00 -6.67
C ASN A 958 -28.61 28.06 -5.70
N SER A 959 -28.88 29.27 -5.20
CA SER A 959 -30.02 29.61 -4.34
C SER A 959 -31.28 29.90 -5.16
N VAL A 960 -32.20 28.93 -5.21
CA VAL A 960 -33.50 29.04 -5.90
C VAL A 960 -34.65 28.88 -4.92
N LYS A 961 -35.54 29.88 -4.85
CA LYS A 961 -36.76 29.88 -4.00
C LYS A 961 -36.50 29.64 -2.49
N GLY A 962 -35.26 29.84 -2.01
CA GLY A 962 -34.85 29.54 -0.64
C GLY A 962 -34.44 28.09 -0.40
N LYS A 963 -34.01 27.40 -1.47
CA LYS A 963 -33.18 26.19 -1.40
C LYS A 963 -31.85 26.47 -2.06
N ASP A 964 -30.79 25.98 -1.46
CA ASP A 964 -29.42 26.12 -1.95
C ASP A 964 -28.95 24.74 -2.42
N ASN A 965 -28.34 24.67 -3.61
CA ASN A 965 -27.81 23.43 -4.18
C ASN A 965 -26.35 23.69 -4.57
N GLU A 966 -25.44 22.85 -4.10
CA GLU A 966 -24.00 22.98 -4.36
C GLU A 966 -23.58 22.11 -5.56
N TYR A 967 -22.67 22.63 -6.38
CA TYR A 967 -22.10 21.98 -7.55
C TYR A 967 -20.58 22.18 -7.52
N GLN A 968 -19.82 21.09 -7.48
CA GLN A 968 -18.35 21.17 -7.58
C GLN A 968 -17.96 21.47 -9.04
N GLY A 969 -16.87 22.21 -9.21
CA GLY A 969 -16.19 22.39 -10.48
C GLY A 969 -15.13 21.32 -10.72
N THR A 970 -14.64 21.25 -11.94
CA THR A 970 -13.43 20.51 -12.31
C THR A 970 -12.36 21.48 -12.76
N ILE A 971 -11.10 21.26 -12.38
CA ILE A 971 -9.93 22.01 -12.84
C ILE A 971 -9.11 21.11 -13.76
N ASP A 972 -8.70 21.61 -14.93
CA ASP A 972 -7.77 20.91 -15.83
C ASP A 972 -6.30 21.11 -15.45
N GLU A 973 -5.40 20.34 -16.05
CA GLU A 973 -3.94 20.39 -15.84
C GLU A 973 -3.29 21.77 -16.15
N TYR A 974 -4.01 22.67 -16.81
CA TYR A 974 -3.59 24.04 -17.13
C TYR A 974 -4.22 25.09 -16.19
N GLY A 975 -4.87 24.65 -15.11
CA GLY A 975 -5.53 25.50 -14.13
C GLY A 975 -6.88 26.07 -14.57
N ASN A 976 -7.44 25.67 -15.71
CA ASN A 976 -8.76 26.15 -16.12
C ASN A 976 -9.85 25.39 -15.36
N TYR A 977 -10.67 26.12 -14.62
CA TYR A 977 -11.83 25.55 -13.94
C TYR A 977 -13.10 25.68 -14.76
N THR A 978 -14.01 24.71 -14.62
CA THR A 978 -15.37 24.78 -15.16
C THR A 978 -16.37 24.25 -14.13
N VAL A 979 -17.42 25.02 -13.86
CA VAL A 979 -18.58 24.60 -13.05
C VAL A 979 -19.83 24.58 -13.92
N GLU A 980 -20.46 23.42 -14.09
CA GLU A 980 -21.80 23.31 -14.68
C GLU A 980 -22.86 23.53 -13.59
N VAL A 981 -23.65 24.60 -13.73
CA VAL A 981 -24.71 24.96 -12.77
C VAL A 981 -26.09 24.82 -13.42
N PRO A 982 -26.86 23.76 -13.10
CA PRO A 982 -28.26 23.61 -13.52
C PRO A 982 -29.14 24.82 -13.17
N LEU A 983 -29.92 25.29 -14.14
CA LEU A 983 -30.77 26.48 -14.04
C LEU A 983 -32.24 26.10 -13.87
N GLU A 984 -32.82 26.47 -12.73
CA GLU A 984 -34.26 26.34 -12.51
C GLU A 984 -35.06 27.46 -13.17
N ASN A 985 -36.31 27.17 -13.56
CA ASN A 985 -37.25 28.19 -14.03
C ASN A 985 -37.55 29.21 -12.92
N GLY A 986 -37.19 30.48 -13.15
CA GLY A 986 -37.28 31.57 -12.19
C GLY A 986 -36.02 32.43 -12.14
N THR A 987 -35.68 32.90 -10.94
CA THR A 987 -34.42 33.61 -10.68
C THR A 987 -33.49 32.67 -9.94
N ASN A 988 -32.35 32.37 -10.57
CA ASN A 988 -31.20 31.69 -9.99
C ASN A 988 -30.28 32.77 -9.40
N ASN A 989 -29.74 32.53 -8.22
CA ASN A 989 -28.70 33.37 -7.60
C ASN A 989 -27.57 32.40 -7.31
N ILE A 990 -26.44 32.55 -8.01
CA ILE A 990 -25.38 31.56 -8.05
C ILE A 990 -24.14 32.21 -7.46
N ASP A 991 -23.67 31.68 -6.34
CA ASP A 991 -22.51 32.17 -5.62
C ASP A 991 -21.32 31.23 -5.88
N LEU A 992 -20.28 31.73 -6.55
CA LEU A 992 -19.05 31.00 -6.88
C LEU A 992 -18.02 31.16 -5.77
N TYR A 993 -17.40 30.06 -5.39
CA TYR A 993 -16.31 29.96 -4.40
C TYR A 993 -15.09 29.31 -5.07
N ILE A 994 -13.92 29.82 -4.70
CA ILE A 994 -12.60 29.30 -5.08
C ILE A 994 -11.80 29.34 -3.78
N SER A 995 -11.17 28.24 -3.42
CA SER A 995 -10.54 28.03 -2.13
C SER A 995 -9.44 26.98 -2.21
N ASP A 996 -8.28 27.32 -1.68
CA ASP A 996 -7.18 26.45 -1.30
C ASP A 996 -7.58 25.40 -0.24
N ASP A 997 -6.79 24.35 -0.08
CA ASP A 997 -7.01 23.36 0.98
C ASP A 997 -6.56 23.83 2.38
N ALA A 998 -5.78 24.90 2.51
CA ALA A 998 -5.64 25.62 3.79
C ALA A 998 -6.95 26.35 4.18
N GLY A 999 -7.99 26.31 3.33
CA GLY A 999 -9.37 26.68 3.62
C GLY A 999 -9.71 28.15 3.43
N ASN A 1000 -8.79 28.99 2.94
CA ASN A 1000 -9.13 30.38 2.64
C ASN A 1000 -10.14 30.43 1.46
N GLY A 1001 -10.84 31.55 1.29
CA GLY A 1001 -11.87 31.70 0.25
C GLY A 1001 -13.19 30.93 0.49
N THR A 1002 -13.19 29.88 1.31
CA THR A 1002 -14.38 29.05 1.61
C THR A 1002 -15.56 29.84 2.20
N ALA A 1003 -15.28 30.85 3.04
CA ALA A 1003 -16.30 31.56 3.80
C ALA A 1003 -17.12 32.57 2.99
N LYS A 1004 -16.66 32.99 1.80
CA LYS A 1004 -17.27 34.08 1.04
C LYS A 1004 -17.08 33.90 -0.48
N ALA A 1005 -18.19 33.89 -1.20
CA ALA A 1005 -18.20 33.83 -2.66
C ALA A 1005 -17.33 34.93 -3.31
N VAL A 1006 -16.48 34.52 -4.26
CA VAL A 1006 -15.65 35.41 -5.08
C VAL A 1006 -16.51 36.23 -6.04
N LYS A 1007 -17.64 35.67 -6.51
CA LYS A 1007 -18.61 36.36 -7.37
C LYS A 1007 -20.02 35.80 -7.22
N SER A 1008 -21.01 36.70 -7.17
CA SER A 1008 -22.44 36.38 -7.16
C SER A 1008 -23.08 36.71 -8.51
N TYR A 1009 -23.67 35.72 -9.17
CA TYR A 1009 -24.39 35.83 -10.44
C TYR A 1009 -25.90 35.79 -10.22
N LYS A 1010 -26.67 36.52 -11.03
CA LYS A 1010 -28.13 36.57 -10.92
C LYS A 1010 -28.81 36.32 -12.25
N TYR A 1011 -29.07 35.05 -12.56
CA TYR A 1011 -29.59 34.64 -13.87
C TYR A 1011 -31.08 34.31 -13.84
N LYS A 1012 -31.87 34.94 -14.71
CA LYS A 1012 -33.31 34.71 -14.81
C LYS A 1012 -33.65 33.75 -15.95
N TYR A 1013 -33.70 32.46 -15.64
CA TYR A 1013 -34.00 31.43 -16.63
C TYR A 1013 -35.51 31.27 -16.87
N LYS A 1014 -35.88 31.16 -18.14
CA LYS A 1014 -37.25 30.89 -18.64
C LYS A 1014 -37.17 30.00 -19.88
N PRO A 1015 -37.50 28.70 -19.79
CA PRO A 1015 -37.41 27.78 -20.93
C PRO A 1015 -38.15 28.24 -22.20
N GLU A 1016 -39.29 28.94 -22.04
CA GLU A 1016 -40.13 29.35 -23.18
C GLU A 1016 -39.77 30.71 -23.83
N GLU A 1017 -38.86 31.49 -23.26
CA GLU A 1017 -38.41 32.78 -23.83
C GLU A 1017 -37.03 32.71 -24.50
N THR A 1018 -36.20 31.70 -24.19
CA THR A 1018 -34.88 31.50 -24.80
C THR A 1018 -34.97 31.27 -26.32
N PRO A 1019 -34.27 32.06 -27.16
CA PRO A 1019 -34.36 31.95 -28.61
C PRO A 1019 -33.34 30.97 -29.19
N SER A 1020 -33.66 29.68 -29.18
CA SER A 1020 -32.84 28.61 -29.74
C SER A 1020 -33.01 28.38 -31.25
N THR A 1021 -32.16 27.50 -31.80
CA THR A 1021 -32.11 27.05 -33.19
C THR A 1021 -32.04 25.52 -33.26
N ASP A 1022 -33.06 24.89 -33.84
CA ASP A 1022 -33.12 23.44 -34.03
C ASP A 1022 -32.23 23.01 -35.21
N VAL A 1023 -31.59 21.84 -35.10
CA VAL A 1023 -30.71 21.27 -36.14
C VAL A 1023 -31.03 19.78 -36.29
N GLU A 1024 -31.40 19.36 -37.50
CA GLU A 1024 -31.96 18.04 -37.77
C GLU A 1024 -31.28 17.40 -38.99
N LEU A 1025 -30.96 16.10 -38.93
CA LEU A 1025 -30.49 15.34 -40.08
C LEU A 1025 -31.66 14.80 -40.92
N SER A 1026 -31.57 14.90 -42.24
CA SER A 1026 -32.57 14.37 -43.18
C SER A 1026 -31.96 13.45 -44.23
N ALA A 1027 -32.40 12.20 -44.26
CA ALA A 1027 -32.06 11.24 -45.31
C ALA A 1027 -33.02 11.38 -46.50
N LYS A 1028 -32.51 11.75 -47.68
CA LYS A 1028 -33.35 12.01 -48.88
C LYS A 1028 -33.91 10.74 -49.54
N GLN A 1029 -33.46 9.55 -49.13
CA GLN A 1029 -33.69 8.28 -49.81
C GLN A 1029 -33.87 7.12 -48.81
N GLY A 1030 -35.12 6.69 -48.58
CA GLY A 1030 -35.45 5.76 -47.49
C GLY A 1030 -35.12 4.27 -47.69
N LYS A 1031 -34.75 3.82 -48.90
CA LYS A 1031 -34.23 2.45 -49.16
C LYS A 1031 -33.19 2.47 -50.27
N ILE A 1032 -32.01 1.95 -50.00
CA ILE A 1032 -30.84 1.94 -50.89
C ILE A 1032 -30.43 0.50 -51.22
N LYS A 1033 -29.55 0.31 -52.21
CA LYS A 1033 -28.90 -0.98 -52.51
C LYS A 1033 -27.42 -0.92 -52.25
N THR A 1034 -26.83 -2.02 -51.77
CA THR A 1034 -25.38 -2.17 -51.54
C THR A 1034 -24.56 -1.69 -52.73
N GLY A 1035 -23.51 -0.89 -52.49
CA GLY A 1035 -22.67 -0.30 -53.53
C GLY A 1035 -23.32 0.83 -54.34
N LYS A 1036 -24.43 1.44 -53.86
CA LYS A 1036 -24.96 2.72 -54.39
C LYS A 1036 -24.76 3.86 -53.40
N PRO A 1037 -24.35 5.05 -53.86
CA PRO A 1037 -24.23 6.21 -53.00
C PRO A 1037 -25.62 6.74 -52.61
N PHE A 1038 -25.73 7.29 -51.40
CA PHE A 1038 -26.94 7.89 -50.85
C PHE A 1038 -26.63 9.13 -50.02
N ASN A 1039 -27.58 10.06 -49.89
CA ASN A 1039 -27.35 11.34 -49.23
C ASN A 1039 -28.10 11.53 -47.91
N VAL A 1040 -27.35 11.88 -46.86
CA VAL A 1040 -27.85 12.48 -45.61
C VAL A 1040 -27.54 13.97 -45.65
N SER A 1041 -28.47 14.82 -45.22
CA SER A 1041 -28.38 16.27 -45.29
C SER A 1041 -28.52 16.89 -43.90
N VAL A 1042 -27.84 18.00 -43.65
CA VAL A 1042 -28.09 18.81 -42.45
C VAL A 1042 -29.10 19.91 -42.78
N GLU A 1043 -30.14 20.01 -41.96
CA GLU A 1043 -31.12 21.09 -41.98
C GLU A 1043 -31.12 21.83 -40.64
N PHE A 1044 -31.38 23.13 -40.64
CA PHE A 1044 -31.52 23.93 -39.42
C PHE A 1044 -32.68 24.91 -39.50
N LYS A 1045 -33.19 25.34 -38.34
CA LYS A 1045 -34.34 26.24 -38.22
C LYS A 1045 -34.36 26.96 -36.87
N GLY A 1046 -34.13 28.26 -36.87
CA GLY A 1046 -34.01 29.07 -35.66
C GLY A 1046 -34.73 30.40 -35.68
N LYS A 1047 -34.83 31.03 -34.50
CA LYS A 1047 -35.34 32.40 -34.34
C LYS A 1047 -34.27 33.45 -34.62
N GLN A 1048 -33.00 33.13 -34.38
CA GLN A 1048 -31.83 33.97 -34.70
C GLN A 1048 -31.34 33.71 -36.14
N ALA A 1049 -30.33 34.45 -36.60
CA ALA A 1049 -29.75 34.30 -37.94
C ALA A 1049 -28.28 33.89 -37.81
N VAL A 1050 -27.93 32.76 -38.41
CA VAL A 1050 -26.59 32.16 -38.37
C VAL A 1050 -25.80 32.60 -39.60
N GLN A 1051 -24.52 32.93 -39.40
CA GLN A 1051 -23.54 33.30 -40.43
C GLN A 1051 -22.43 32.25 -40.56
N PHE A 1052 -22.04 31.61 -39.45
CA PHE A 1052 -21.11 30.48 -39.42
C PHE A 1052 -21.72 29.33 -38.60
N MET A 1053 -21.51 28.09 -39.02
CA MET A 1053 -21.92 26.89 -38.27
C MET A 1053 -20.87 25.80 -38.39
N THR A 1054 -20.46 25.21 -37.28
CA THR A 1054 -19.69 23.97 -37.25
C THR A 1054 -20.60 22.88 -36.72
N VAL A 1055 -20.68 21.73 -37.38
CA VAL A 1055 -21.46 20.58 -36.93
C VAL A 1055 -20.55 19.35 -36.92
N GLU A 1056 -20.70 18.49 -35.92
CA GLU A 1056 -20.13 17.14 -35.92
C GLU A 1056 -21.25 16.10 -36.11
N VAL A 1057 -21.07 15.17 -37.04
CA VAL A 1057 -21.98 14.05 -37.28
C VAL A 1057 -21.26 12.72 -37.08
N THR A 1058 -21.84 11.82 -36.28
CA THR A 1058 -21.34 10.44 -36.10
C THR A 1058 -22.18 9.43 -36.87
N TYR A 1059 -21.56 8.33 -37.30
CA TYR A 1059 -22.16 7.28 -38.14
C TYR A 1059 -21.39 5.94 -38.04
N ASP A 1060 -22.00 4.81 -38.42
CA ASP A 1060 -21.38 3.47 -38.40
C ASP A 1060 -20.09 3.42 -39.25
N ALA A 1061 -18.98 2.95 -38.67
CA ALA A 1061 -17.67 2.90 -39.32
C ALA A 1061 -17.59 2.05 -40.61
N LYS A 1062 -18.57 1.16 -40.85
CA LYS A 1062 -18.72 0.36 -42.08
C LYS A 1062 -19.17 1.18 -43.28
N LEU A 1063 -19.68 2.39 -43.07
CA LEU A 1063 -19.99 3.33 -44.15
C LEU A 1063 -18.72 4.01 -44.64
N LYS A 1064 -18.63 4.18 -45.96
CA LYS A 1064 -17.64 5.04 -46.60
C LYS A 1064 -18.27 6.39 -46.94
N LEU A 1065 -17.74 7.49 -46.43
CA LEU A 1065 -18.05 8.82 -46.96
C LEU A 1065 -17.39 8.96 -48.34
N ASN A 1066 -18.18 9.27 -49.37
CA ASN A 1066 -17.65 9.48 -50.73
C ASN A 1066 -17.30 10.96 -50.96
N LYS A 1067 -18.18 11.86 -50.52
CA LYS A 1067 -18.08 13.31 -50.75
C LYS A 1067 -19.03 14.11 -49.86
N ILE A 1068 -18.56 15.27 -49.42
CA ILE A 1068 -19.35 16.37 -48.83
C ILE A 1068 -19.67 17.40 -49.93
N THR A 1069 -20.90 17.89 -50.03
CA THR A 1069 -21.30 18.85 -51.10
C THR A 1069 -22.22 19.97 -50.56
N PRO A 1070 -21.96 21.27 -50.84
CA PRO A 1070 -22.87 22.35 -50.48
C PRO A 1070 -24.25 22.15 -51.14
N SER A 1071 -25.32 22.17 -50.36
CA SER A 1071 -26.68 21.94 -50.87
C SER A 1071 -27.28 23.14 -51.61
N SER A 1072 -26.68 24.33 -51.47
CA SER A 1072 -27.13 25.55 -52.16
C SER A 1072 -25.98 26.50 -52.53
N LYS A 1073 -26.21 27.37 -53.52
CA LYS A 1073 -25.28 28.47 -53.89
C LYS A 1073 -25.18 29.60 -52.86
N GLN A 1074 -25.84 29.49 -51.71
CA GLN A 1074 -25.75 30.46 -50.59
C GLN A 1074 -24.85 29.96 -49.45
N VAL A 1075 -24.36 28.71 -49.54
CA VAL A 1075 -23.39 28.10 -48.63
C VAL A 1075 -22.02 28.08 -49.27
N LYS A 1076 -20.99 28.34 -48.47
CA LYS A 1076 -19.58 28.19 -48.79
C LYS A 1076 -18.95 27.32 -47.70
N ILE A 1077 -18.42 26.16 -48.07
CA ILE A 1077 -17.60 25.35 -47.15
C ILE A 1077 -16.24 26.05 -47.04
N GLN A 1078 -15.66 26.09 -45.85
CA GLN A 1078 -14.30 26.59 -45.68
C GLN A 1078 -13.29 25.47 -45.99
N ASN A 1079 -12.32 25.79 -46.85
CA ASN A 1079 -11.30 24.92 -47.45
C ASN A 1079 -11.84 23.85 -48.44
N ASP A 1080 -10.96 23.40 -49.35
CA ASP A 1080 -11.22 22.31 -50.31
C ASP A 1080 -11.10 20.94 -49.60
N VAL A 1081 -12.06 20.68 -48.71
CA VAL A 1081 -12.09 19.47 -47.87
C VAL A 1081 -12.47 18.24 -48.70
N THR A 1082 -11.59 17.24 -48.80
CA THR A 1082 -11.93 15.92 -49.33
C THR A 1082 -12.56 15.06 -48.24
N ALA A 1083 -13.32 14.02 -48.61
CA ALA A 1083 -14.01 13.16 -47.62
C ALA A 1083 -13.05 12.49 -46.61
N THR A 1084 -11.79 12.27 -47.00
CA THR A 1084 -10.74 11.69 -46.17
C THR A 1084 -10.19 12.63 -45.10
N ASP A 1085 -10.28 13.95 -45.29
CA ASP A 1085 -9.63 14.94 -44.41
C ASP A 1085 -10.50 15.27 -43.17
N VAL A 1086 -11.51 14.44 -42.89
CA VAL A 1086 -12.62 14.72 -41.95
C VAL A 1086 -12.98 13.54 -41.07
N GLU A 1087 -12.60 12.31 -41.46
CA GLU A 1087 -12.95 11.10 -40.72
C GLU A 1087 -11.96 10.90 -39.55
N ALA A 1088 -12.45 11.00 -38.32
CA ALA A 1088 -11.75 10.48 -37.14
C ALA A 1088 -12.49 9.24 -36.61
N SER A 1089 -11.72 8.23 -36.20
CA SER A 1089 -12.24 7.06 -35.49
C SER A 1089 -12.60 7.43 -34.04
N LEU A 1090 -13.68 6.88 -33.50
CA LEU A 1090 -14.01 6.98 -32.08
C LEU A 1090 -13.73 5.62 -31.43
N ALA A 1091 -12.60 5.54 -30.72
CA ALA A 1091 -12.11 4.32 -30.07
C ALA A 1091 -13.22 3.61 -29.27
N ASN A 1092 -13.27 2.28 -29.36
CA ASN A 1092 -14.22 1.41 -28.65
C ASN A 1092 -15.73 1.67 -28.88
N THR A 1093 -16.14 2.53 -29.83
CA THR A 1093 -17.58 2.79 -30.13
C THR A 1093 -18.13 2.14 -31.41
N GLY A 1094 -17.27 1.74 -32.34
CA GLY A 1094 -17.69 1.28 -33.68
C GLY A 1094 -18.27 2.36 -34.61
N LYS A 1095 -18.26 3.63 -34.19
CA LYS A 1095 -18.66 4.81 -35.00
C LYS A 1095 -17.44 5.58 -35.50
N LYS A 1096 -17.62 6.30 -36.60
CA LYS A 1096 -16.76 7.40 -37.05
C LYS A 1096 -17.44 8.74 -36.79
N ARG A 1097 -16.66 9.82 -36.71
CA ARG A 1097 -17.17 11.20 -36.75
C ARG A 1097 -16.69 11.96 -37.98
N ALA A 1098 -17.44 12.98 -38.37
CA ALA A 1098 -17.04 13.98 -39.35
C ALA A 1098 -17.45 15.39 -38.85
N VAL A 1099 -16.46 16.29 -38.72
CA VAL A 1099 -16.62 17.70 -38.28
C VAL A 1099 -16.53 18.63 -39.49
N PHE A 1100 -17.45 19.59 -39.64
CA PHE A 1100 -17.48 20.44 -40.85
C PHE A 1100 -17.96 21.87 -40.59
N GLY A 1101 -17.16 22.83 -41.09
CA GLY A 1101 -17.44 24.27 -41.03
C GLY A 1101 -18.20 24.80 -42.26
N ILE A 1102 -19.27 25.54 -42.00
CA ILE A 1102 -20.22 26.09 -42.97
C ILE A 1102 -20.26 27.62 -42.79
N GLU A 1103 -19.91 28.37 -43.84
CA GLU A 1103 -20.08 29.82 -43.92
C GLU A 1103 -21.23 30.15 -44.88
N PHE A 1104 -22.11 31.08 -44.51
CA PHE A 1104 -23.17 31.55 -45.39
C PHE A 1104 -22.75 32.82 -46.13
N ASN A 1105 -23.15 32.96 -47.39
CA ASN A 1105 -22.92 34.19 -48.17
C ASN A 1105 -23.70 35.42 -47.63
N LYS A 1106 -24.54 35.23 -46.60
CA LYS A 1106 -25.28 36.22 -45.79
C LYS A 1106 -25.97 35.49 -44.61
N PRO A 1107 -26.33 36.16 -43.50
CA PRO A 1107 -26.97 35.49 -42.38
C PRO A 1107 -28.35 34.91 -42.74
N VAL A 1108 -28.64 33.70 -42.25
CA VAL A 1108 -29.87 32.94 -42.55
C VAL A 1108 -30.47 32.30 -41.31
N LYS A 1109 -31.80 32.17 -41.27
CA LYS A 1109 -32.55 31.62 -40.12
C LYS A 1109 -32.94 30.15 -40.25
N SER A 1110 -32.86 29.61 -41.46
CA SER A 1110 -33.21 28.21 -41.75
C SER A 1110 -32.72 27.80 -43.14
N GLY A 1111 -32.43 26.52 -43.33
CA GLY A 1111 -32.17 25.95 -44.65
C GLY A 1111 -31.51 24.57 -44.59
N THR A 1112 -31.45 23.89 -45.74
CA THR A 1112 -30.52 22.78 -45.96
C THR A 1112 -29.11 23.34 -46.14
N LEU A 1113 -28.11 22.66 -45.58
CA LEU A 1113 -26.74 23.15 -45.51
C LEU A 1113 -25.84 22.41 -46.49
N VAL A 1114 -25.61 21.13 -46.18
CA VAL A 1114 -24.63 20.30 -46.85
C VAL A 1114 -25.19 18.87 -46.98
N ASP A 1115 -24.84 18.21 -48.07
CA ASP A 1115 -25.18 16.83 -48.38
C ASP A 1115 -23.93 15.95 -48.19
N PHE A 1116 -24.01 14.99 -47.27
CA PHE A 1116 -23.04 13.89 -47.11
C PHE A 1116 -23.46 12.73 -47.97
N SER A 1117 -22.61 12.35 -48.94
CA SER A 1117 -22.87 11.21 -49.82
C SER A 1117 -22.10 9.99 -49.33
N PHE A 1118 -22.78 9.00 -48.77
CA PHE A 1118 -22.21 7.75 -48.23
C PHE A 1118 -22.43 6.56 -49.15
N THR A 1119 -21.57 5.53 -49.08
CA THR A 1119 -21.79 4.22 -49.69
C THR A 1119 -21.62 3.13 -48.64
N ALA A 1120 -22.56 2.17 -48.60
CA ALA A 1120 -22.45 0.95 -47.81
C ALA A 1120 -22.05 -0.25 -48.69
N SER A 1121 -21.13 -1.08 -48.18
CA SER A 1121 -20.82 -2.41 -48.74
C SER A 1121 -21.95 -3.42 -48.48
N ASP A 1122 -22.54 -3.35 -47.30
CA ASP A 1122 -23.40 -4.39 -46.73
C ASP A 1122 -24.85 -3.94 -46.54
N ALA A 1123 -25.73 -4.90 -46.26
CA ALA A 1123 -27.15 -4.66 -46.03
C ALA A 1123 -27.45 -4.54 -44.52
N GLY A 1124 -28.22 -3.54 -44.15
CA GLY A 1124 -28.52 -3.19 -42.76
C GLY A 1124 -29.21 -1.83 -42.64
N THR A 1125 -29.53 -1.43 -41.42
CA THR A 1125 -29.91 -0.06 -41.09
C THR A 1125 -28.70 0.63 -40.49
N TYR A 1126 -28.42 1.86 -40.92
CA TYR A 1126 -27.32 2.68 -40.42
C TYR A 1126 -27.85 3.99 -39.85
N ASP A 1127 -27.44 4.31 -38.63
CA ASP A 1127 -27.86 5.50 -37.90
C ASP A 1127 -26.82 6.62 -38.00
N PHE A 1128 -27.31 7.86 -37.96
CA PHE A 1128 -26.54 9.09 -38.06
C PHE A 1128 -27.00 10.05 -36.96
N GLU A 1129 -26.08 10.58 -36.16
CA GLU A 1129 -26.37 11.45 -35.01
C GLU A 1129 -25.57 12.75 -35.10
N ILE A 1130 -26.09 13.84 -34.53
CA ILE A 1130 -25.34 15.08 -34.31
C ILE A 1130 -24.74 15.00 -32.92
N SER A 1131 -23.41 15.03 -32.80
CA SER A 1131 -22.69 14.98 -31.51
C SER A 1131 -22.39 16.37 -30.95
N SER A 1132 -22.23 17.39 -31.80
CA SER A 1132 -22.06 18.79 -31.40
C SER A 1132 -22.49 19.75 -32.52
N VAL A 1133 -22.94 20.96 -32.16
CA VAL A 1133 -23.13 22.05 -33.13
C VAL A 1133 -22.83 23.44 -32.54
N THR A 1134 -21.79 24.08 -33.07
CA THR A 1134 -21.50 25.50 -32.82
C THR A 1134 -22.17 26.35 -33.88
N MET A 1135 -22.93 27.38 -33.48
CA MET A 1135 -23.51 28.38 -34.40
C MET A 1135 -23.12 29.78 -33.99
N LEU A 1136 -22.71 30.61 -34.95
CA LEU A 1136 -22.34 32.01 -34.73
C LEU A 1136 -23.13 32.95 -35.66
N ASP A 1137 -23.50 34.13 -35.17
CA ASP A 1137 -24.13 35.19 -35.94
C ASP A 1137 -23.12 36.01 -36.78
N SER A 1138 -23.58 37.07 -37.46
CA SER A 1138 -22.72 37.95 -38.27
C SER A 1138 -21.65 38.72 -37.48
N ASN A 1139 -21.75 38.75 -36.15
CA ASN A 1139 -20.85 39.42 -35.22
C ASN A 1139 -20.04 38.40 -34.41
N GLN A 1140 -19.98 37.14 -34.89
CA GLN A 1140 -19.35 35.99 -34.24
C GLN A 1140 -19.92 35.67 -32.84
N GLN A 1141 -21.15 36.07 -32.54
CA GLN A 1141 -21.79 35.77 -31.26
C GLN A 1141 -22.51 34.41 -31.31
N PRO A 1142 -22.41 33.58 -30.25
CA PRO A 1142 -23.10 32.30 -30.18
C PRO A 1142 -24.62 32.39 -30.39
N VAL A 1143 -25.13 31.51 -31.25
CA VAL A 1143 -26.55 31.24 -31.44
C VAL A 1143 -26.87 29.92 -30.75
N LEU A 1144 -27.77 29.96 -29.76
CA LEU A 1144 -28.08 28.78 -28.94
C LEU A 1144 -28.69 27.65 -29.79
N SER A 1145 -28.25 26.42 -29.54
CA SER A 1145 -28.90 25.23 -30.08
C SER A 1145 -30.24 24.98 -29.36
N GLY A 1146 -31.15 24.29 -30.03
CA GLY A 1146 -32.47 23.92 -29.51
C GLY A 1146 -32.60 22.42 -29.38
N LYS A 1147 -33.31 21.82 -30.35
CA LYS A 1147 -33.40 20.38 -30.50
C LYS A 1147 -32.41 19.89 -31.56
N LEU A 1148 -31.58 18.91 -31.19
CA LEU A 1148 -30.75 18.15 -32.12
C LEU A 1148 -31.45 16.82 -32.45
N THR A 1149 -31.47 16.39 -33.72
CA THR A 1149 -31.94 15.04 -34.08
C THR A 1149 -31.14 14.34 -35.17
N GLY A 1150 -30.83 13.07 -34.91
CA GLY A 1150 -30.30 12.13 -35.89
C GLY A 1150 -31.33 11.59 -36.89
N THR A 1151 -30.88 10.69 -37.76
CA THR A 1151 -31.69 10.03 -38.80
C THR A 1151 -31.10 8.66 -39.16
N SER A 1152 -31.83 7.82 -39.91
CA SER A 1152 -31.44 6.43 -40.22
C SER A 1152 -31.67 6.08 -41.69
N VAL A 1153 -30.83 5.20 -42.26
CA VAL A 1153 -30.94 4.74 -43.67
C VAL A 1153 -30.86 3.22 -43.79
N GLU A 1154 -31.81 2.63 -44.52
CA GLU A 1154 -31.86 1.18 -44.81
C GLU A 1154 -31.20 0.84 -46.16
N VAL A 1155 -30.27 -0.12 -46.13
CA VAL A 1155 -29.56 -0.63 -47.31
C VAL A 1155 -29.88 -2.11 -47.54
N THR A 1156 -30.16 -2.48 -48.79
CA THR A 1156 -30.65 -3.81 -49.18
C THR A 1156 -29.71 -4.53 -50.16
N GLY A 1157 -29.55 -5.85 -50.00
CA GLY A 1157 -28.59 -6.65 -50.77
C GLY A 1157 -29.04 -7.00 -52.20
N GLY A 1158 -28.09 -7.00 -53.15
CA GLY A 1158 -28.32 -7.38 -54.55
C GLY A 1158 -27.99 -8.84 -54.88
N LYS A 1159 -28.89 -9.56 -55.56
CA LYS A 1159 -28.61 -10.89 -56.14
C LYS A 1159 -27.54 -10.80 -57.25
N LYS A 1160 -26.51 -11.65 -57.19
CA LYS A 1160 -25.50 -11.83 -58.24
C LYS A 1160 -26.08 -12.48 -59.51
N PRO A 1161 -25.88 -11.91 -60.71
CA PRO A 1161 -25.98 -12.62 -61.99
C PRO A 1161 -24.74 -13.50 -62.26
N GLY A 1162 -24.86 -14.49 -63.15
CA GLY A 1162 -23.79 -15.45 -63.48
C GLY A 1162 -22.85 -15.03 -64.63
N LYS A 1163 -21.80 -15.83 -64.86
CA LYS A 1163 -20.82 -15.68 -65.96
C LYS A 1163 -21.47 -15.91 -67.35
N GLY A 1164 -21.05 -15.17 -68.38
CA GLY A 1164 -21.43 -15.47 -69.77
C GLY A 1164 -20.82 -14.57 -70.87
N SER A 1165 -19.73 -15.06 -71.48
CA SER A 1165 -19.30 -14.94 -72.90
C SER A 1165 -19.57 -13.69 -73.77
N ASN A 1166 -18.49 -13.20 -74.43
CA ASN A 1166 -18.44 -12.55 -75.76
C ASN A 1166 -19.15 -11.18 -75.96
N SER A 1167 -18.87 -10.39 -77.01
CA SER A 1167 -17.64 -10.06 -77.80
C SER A 1167 -18.00 -8.92 -78.78
N GLU A 1168 -17.03 -8.15 -79.30
CA GLU A 1168 -17.21 -7.17 -80.42
C GLU A 1168 -18.08 -5.91 -80.07
N ASP A 1169 -17.92 -4.71 -80.66
CA ASP A 1169 -16.78 -4.17 -81.43
C ASP A 1169 -16.63 -2.63 -81.33
N VAL A 1170 -15.61 -2.12 -82.04
CA VAL A 1170 -14.96 -0.81 -82.07
C VAL A 1170 -15.76 0.38 -82.70
N GLN A 1171 -15.58 1.59 -82.12
CA GLN A 1171 -15.74 2.97 -82.67
C GLN A 1171 -17.06 3.46 -83.33
N ASN A 1172 -17.48 4.67 -82.92
CA ASN A 1172 -17.23 5.87 -83.75
C ASN A 1172 -17.30 7.19 -82.97
N LEU A 1173 -16.85 8.28 -83.60
CA LEU A 1173 -16.72 9.62 -83.04
C LEU A 1173 -17.41 10.70 -83.91
N ASP A 1174 -17.54 11.89 -83.32
CA ASP A 1174 -17.67 13.22 -83.92
C ASP A 1174 -19.00 13.78 -84.50
N ASP A 1175 -19.04 15.11 -84.38
CA ASP A 1175 -19.73 16.16 -85.16
C ASP A 1175 -21.22 16.57 -84.94
N ASN A 1176 -21.37 17.48 -83.97
CA ASN A 1176 -21.62 18.94 -84.17
C ASN A 1176 -23.02 19.58 -84.40
N LEU A 1177 -23.11 20.82 -83.86
CA LEU A 1177 -23.94 21.98 -84.24
C LEU A 1177 -25.49 21.93 -84.14
N THR A 1178 -26.01 22.60 -83.09
CA THR A 1178 -26.94 23.77 -83.09
C THR A 1178 -27.94 23.95 -84.27
N THR A 1179 -29.22 24.33 -84.07
CA THR A 1179 -29.71 25.51 -83.34
C THR A 1179 -31.22 25.47 -82.95
N ASP A 1180 -31.56 26.34 -81.99
CA ASP A 1180 -32.82 27.13 -81.85
C ASP A 1180 -34.14 26.58 -81.23
N GLU A 1181 -34.95 27.56 -80.82
CA GLU A 1181 -36.12 27.53 -79.92
C GLU A 1181 -37.48 27.32 -80.63
N GLY A 1182 -38.61 27.33 -79.88
CA GLY A 1182 -39.84 27.97 -80.41
C GLY A 1182 -41.21 27.27 -80.30
N GLN A 1183 -41.71 27.05 -79.08
CA GLN A 1183 -43.13 27.22 -78.66
C GLN A 1183 -44.35 26.78 -79.56
N SER A 1184 -45.15 25.84 -79.01
CA SER A 1184 -46.63 25.96 -78.83
C SER A 1184 -47.64 25.95 -80.03
N PRO A 1185 -48.97 25.78 -79.80
CA PRO A 1185 -49.69 25.00 -78.76
C PRO A 1185 -50.95 24.21 -79.28
N ASP A 1186 -51.71 23.66 -78.31
CA ASP A 1186 -53.20 23.65 -78.22
C ASP A 1186 -54.08 22.44 -78.66
N GLN A 1187 -54.79 21.88 -77.65
CA GLN A 1187 -56.25 21.50 -77.60
C GLN A 1187 -56.88 20.46 -78.59
N ALA A 1188 -57.97 19.72 -78.27
CA ALA A 1188 -58.73 19.44 -77.02
C ALA A 1188 -59.78 18.29 -77.25
N GLN A 1189 -60.64 18.02 -76.23
CA GLN A 1189 -61.94 17.29 -76.26
C GLN A 1189 -61.92 15.73 -76.28
N THR A 1190 -62.90 14.95 -75.75
CA THR A 1190 -63.92 15.05 -74.64
C THR A 1190 -64.32 13.58 -74.20
N PRO A 1191 -65.53 13.20 -73.66
CA PRO A 1191 -65.78 13.08 -72.21
C PRO A 1191 -66.48 11.78 -71.69
N ASP A 1192 -66.62 11.69 -70.34
CA ASP A 1192 -67.72 11.06 -69.54
C ASP A 1192 -67.86 9.50 -69.41
N GLY A 1193 -68.54 8.99 -68.34
CA GLY A 1193 -69.43 7.81 -68.55
C GLY A 1193 -69.61 6.54 -67.64
N SER A 1194 -69.11 6.37 -66.40
CA SER A 1194 -69.65 5.43 -65.33
C SER A 1194 -69.82 3.87 -65.48
N HIS A 1195 -69.68 3.13 -64.34
CA HIS A 1195 -70.25 1.80 -63.91
C HIS A 1195 -70.16 0.51 -64.81
N SER A 1196 -69.69 -0.69 -64.39
CA SER A 1196 -70.06 -1.69 -63.33
C SER A 1196 -71.37 -2.47 -63.58
N THR A 1197 -71.65 -3.72 -63.16
CA THR A 1197 -71.17 -4.70 -62.11
C THR A 1197 -71.60 -6.17 -62.56
N ASP A 1198 -71.55 -7.36 -61.91
CA ASP A 1198 -71.21 -7.96 -60.58
C ASP A 1198 -71.11 -9.54 -60.62
N GLY A 1199 -70.64 -10.22 -59.54
CA GLY A 1199 -70.93 -11.64 -59.15
C GLY A 1199 -69.99 -12.80 -59.62
N ASN A 1200 -69.97 -14.02 -59.05
CA ASN A 1200 -70.50 -14.58 -57.77
C ASN A 1200 -69.96 -16.03 -57.45
N GLN A 1201 -69.99 -16.46 -56.17
CA GLN A 1201 -70.03 -17.85 -55.64
C GLN A 1201 -68.81 -18.83 -55.66
N THR A 1202 -68.87 -19.81 -54.72
CA THR A 1202 -67.97 -20.94 -54.36
C THR A 1202 -68.51 -22.29 -54.96
N PRO A 1203 -68.06 -23.56 -54.67
CA PRO A 1203 -67.14 -24.08 -53.63
C PRO A 1203 -66.27 -25.36 -53.94
N ASP A 1204 -65.54 -25.84 -52.91
CA ASP A 1204 -65.28 -27.26 -52.49
C ASP A 1204 -64.31 -28.23 -53.26
N GLN A 1205 -63.80 -29.21 -52.48
CA GLN A 1205 -63.20 -30.55 -52.77
C GLN A 1205 -61.72 -30.75 -53.23
N SER A 1206 -61.02 -31.56 -52.42
CA SER A 1206 -59.84 -32.40 -52.77
C SER A 1206 -60.28 -33.68 -53.51
N PRO A 1207 -59.37 -34.51 -54.10
CA PRO A 1207 -58.80 -35.64 -53.32
C PRO A 1207 -57.44 -36.26 -53.82
N VAL A 1208 -56.82 -37.12 -52.98
CA VAL A 1208 -56.15 -38.43 -53.30
C VAL A 1208 -54.98 -38.50 -54.30
N THR A 1209 -53.90 -39.29 -54.18
CA THR A 1209 -53.01 -39.92 -53.13
C THR A 1209 -51.75 -40.46 -53.91
N ASP A 1210 -50.70 -41.12 -53.41
CA ASP A 1210 -50.18 -41.56 -52.09
C ASP A 1210 -48.75 -40.94 -51.93
N ASP A 1211 -47.64 -41.45 -51.37
CA ASP A 1211 -47.17 -42.62 -50.60
C ASP A 1211 -45.78 -42.21 -50.01
N ASN A 1212 -45.15 -42.70 -48.92
CA ASN A 1212 -45.45 -43.66 -47.84
C ASN A 1212 -44.58 -43.30 -46.60
N GLN A 1213 -44.63 -44.09 -45.50
CA GLN A 1213 -43.68 -44.08 -44.37
C GLN A 1213 -43.52 -45.53 -43.81
N PRO A 1214 -42.66 -45.87 -42.79
CA PRO A 1214 -42.70 -45.38 -41.40
C PRO A 1214 -41.27 -45.25 -40.77
N ALA A 1215 -41.01 -45.02 -39.47
CA ALA A 1215 -41.85 -44.94 -38.27
C ALA A 1215 -41.28 -43.95 -37.22
N SER A 1216 -42.13 -43.51 -36.27
CA SER A 1216 -41.77 -42.83 -35.01
C SER A 1216 -42.26 -43.72 -33.81
N PRO A 1217 -42.55 -43.30 -32.54
CA PRO A 1217 -42.98 -41.99 -31.96
C PRO A 1217 -42.07 -41.54 -30.76
N GLU A 1218 -42.37 -40.64 -29.81
CA GLU A 1218 -43.57 -39.89 -29.32
C GLU A 1218 -43.05 -38.61 -28.55
N THR A 1219 -43.35 -37.35 -28.94
CA THR A 1219 -44.39 -36.39 -28.41
C THR A 1219 -44.36 -36.02 -26.90
N ASP A 1220 -44.79 -34.84 -26.39
CA ASP A 1220 -45.00 -33.43 -26.85
C ASP A 1220 -45.45 -32.56 -25.61
N PRO A 1221 -45.40 -31.21 -25.57
CA PRO A 1221 -45.68 -30.39 -24.35
C PRO A 1221 -46.95 -29.49 -24.42
N SER A 1222 -47.33 -28.79 -23.33
CA SER A 1222 -47.65 -27.32 -23.31
C SER A 1222 -48.56 -26.76 -22.16
N GLN A 1223 -48.15 -25.59 -21.64
CA GLN A 1223 -48.90 -24.36 -21.24
C GLN A 1223 -50.10 -24.32 -20.24
N GLN A 1224 -50.14 -23.22 -19.45
CA GLN A 1224 -51.39 -22.56 -19.02
C GLN A 1224 -51.41 -22.16 -17.51
N PRO A 1225 -52.20 -21.19 -16.95
CA PRO A 1225 -51.58 -19.93 -16.46
C PRO A 1225 -51.99 -19.37 -15.06
N ASP A 1226 -51.21 -18.38 -14.61
CA ASP A 1226 -51.61 -17.12 -13.92
C ASP A 1226 -51.94 -17.01 -12.39
N ASN A 1227 -51.57 -15.81 -11.87
CA ASN A 1227 -52.11 -14.98 -10.78
C ASN A 1227 -51.92 -15.23 -9.25
N SER A 1228 -51.05 -14.36 -8.67
CA SER A 1228 -51.30 -13.45 -7.51
C SER A 1228 -51.26 -13.87 -6.03
N GLN A 1229 -50.47 -13.07 -5.28
CA GLN A 1229 -50.70 -12.48 -3.95
C GLN A 1229 -50.53 -13.29 -2.62
N GLN A 1230 -49.43 -12.91 -1.93
CA GLN A 1230 -49.28 -12.58 -0.50
C GLN A 1230 -50.52 -11.99 0.24
N PRO A 1231 -50.49 -11.80 1.59
CA PRO A 1231 -49.64 -12.39 2.66
C PRO A 1231 -50.46 -12.75 3.94
N ALA A 1232 -49.78 -13.12 5.05
CA ALA A 1232 -49.85 -12.42 6.36
C ALA A 1232 -49.73 -13.31 7.64
N GLN A 1233 -48.60 -13.12 8.35
CA GLN A 1233 -48.44 -12.88 9.80
C GLN A 1233 -49.09 -13.73 10.93
N SER A 1234 -48.19 -14.11 11.86
CA SER A 1234 -48.25 -13.99 13.34
C SER A 1234 -49.14 -14.90 14.22
N GLY A 1235 -48.66 -15.12 15.46
CA GLY A 1235 -49.37 -15.89 16.50
C GLY A 1235 -48.45 -16.48 17.58
N ASP A 1236 -47.93 -15.67 18.51
CA ASP A 1236 -47.12 -16.13 19.65
C ASP A 1236 -47.88 -17.03 20.64
N GLY A 1237 -47.15 -17.90 21.36
CA GLY A 1237 -47.75 -18.91 22.24
C GLY A 1237 -46.82 -19.51 23.31
N VAL A 1238 -46.18 -18.68 24.13
CA VAL A 1238 -45.27 -19.12 25.21
C VAL A 1238 -46.04 -19.73 26.39
N GLN A 1239 -45.70 -20.95 26.85
CA GLN A 1239 -45.41 -21.21 28.28
C GLN A 1239 -44.81 -22.58 28.65
N GLN A 1240 -44.02 -22.51 29.73
CA GLN A 1240 -43.26 -23.50 30.50
C GLN A 1240 -44.08 -24.71 31.03
N GLY A 1241 -43.41 -25.82 31.42
CA GLY A 1241 -44.09 -26.85 32.23
C GLY A 1241 -43.36 -28.16 32.60
N SER A 1242 -42.28 -28.11 33.40
CA SER A 1242 -41.82 -29.12 34.39
C SER A 1242 -41.89 -30.66 34.11
N SER A 1243 -40.73 -31.33 34.25
CA SER A 1243 -40.59 -32.79 34.50
C SER A 1243 -41.24 -33.24 35.83
N PRO A 1244 -41.50 -34.56 36.07
CA PRO A 1244 -40.45 -35.42 36.67
C PRO A 1244 -40.48 -36.94 36.37
N VAL A 1245 -39.27 -37.54 36.42
CA VAL A 1245 -38.84 -38.87 36.93
C VAL A 1245 -39.83 -40.06 37.04
N GLY A 1246 -39.45 -41.22 36.48
CA GLY A 1246 -39.99 -42.55 36.79
C GLY A 1246 -39.06 -43.69 36.36
N GLU A 1247 -39.02 -44.81 37.12
CA GLU A 1247 -38.03 -45.91 36.98
C GLU A 1247 -38.46 -47.05 36.03
N GLY A 1248 -37.50 -47.88 35.59
CA GLY A 1248 -37.74 -49.17 34.94
C GLY A 1248 -36.47 -50.02 34.79
N ALA A 1249 -36.48 -51.26 35.27
CA ALA A 1249 -35.30 -52.14 35.35
C ALA A 1249 -35.51 -53.50 34.67
N ASN A 1250 -34.43 -54.18 34.24
CA ASN A 1250 -34.35 -55.64 34.39
C ASN A 1250 -32.95 -56.28 34.33
N THR A 1251 -32.91 -57.50 34.86
CA THR A 1251 -31.86 -58.54 34.91
C THR A 1251 -31.30 -58.99 33.54
N GLY A 1252 -30.14 -59.67 33.42
CA GLY A 1252 -29.15 -60.10 34.43
C GLY A 1252 -28.21 -61.24 33.95
N ALA A 1253 -27.48 -61.87 34.89
CA ALA A 1253 -26.53 -62.99 34.76
C ALA A 1253 -25.08 -62.69 34.25
N THR A 1254 -24.04 -63.46 34.63
CA THR A 1254 -23.31 -63.51 35.94
C THR A 1254 -22.09 -64.48 35.86
N ASN A 1255 -21.09 -64.30 36.76
CA ASN A 1255 -19.91 -65.16 37.06
C ASN A 1255 -18.66 -65.00 36.18
N GLN A 1256 -17.41 -65.08 36.68
CA GLN A 1256 -16.87 -64.96 38.06
C GLN A 1256 -15.32 -64.80 38.03
N THR A 1257 -14.73 -64.05 38.97
CA THR A 1257 -13.29 -64.07 39.31
C THR A 1257 -12.96 -65.28 40.24
N PRO A 1258 -11.70 -65.80 40.32
CA PRO A 1258 -10.65 -65.19 41.16
C PRO A 1258 -9.18 -65.42 40.67
N ALA A 1259 -8.18 -65.18 41.52
CA ALA A 1259 -6.73 -65.24 41.24
C ALA A 1259 -5.99 -66.42 41.93
N ALA A 1260 -4.73 -66.72 41.55
CA ALA A 1260 -3.58 -67.02 42.44
C ALA A 1260 -2.29 -67.56 41.72
N ASP A 1261 -1.13 -67.13 42.24
CA ASP A 1261 0.13 -67.87 42.51
C ASP A 1261 1.01 -68.61 41.44
N SER A 1262 2.17 -67.98 41.16
CA SER A 1262 3.53 -68.43 41.58
C SER A 1262 4.55 -69.07 40.59
N ASN A 1263 5.82 -68.68 40.82
CA ASN A 1263 7.11 -69.34 40.48
C ASN A 1263 7.57 -69.43 39.00
N ALA A 1264 8.87 -69.47 38.63
CA ALA A 1264 10.18 -68.98 39.17
C ALA A 1264 11.27 -69.28 38.08
N ALA A 1265 12.60 -68.99 38.13
CA ALA A 1265 13.55 -68.39 39.09
C ALA A 1265 14.88 -67.98 38.37
N VAL A 1266 15.77 -67.23 39.04
CA VAL A 1266 17.23 -67.03 38.77
C VAL A 1266 17.60 -66.15 37.55
N GLY A 1267 18.59 -65.22 37.60
CA GLY A 1267 19.50 -64.78 38.67
C GLY A 1267 19.83 -63.26 38.55
N ALA A 1268 20.20 -62.56 39.63
CA ALA A 1268 21.57 -62.41 40.18
C ALA A 1268 22.46 -61.47 39.31
N ASP A 1269 23.15 -60.45 39.84
CA ASP A 1269 23.65 -60.23 41.22
C ASP A 1269 23.50 -58.79 41.78
N THR A 1270 23.97 -58.57 43.02
CA THR A 1270 23.91 -57.34 43.84
C THR A 1270 24.94 -56.24 43.41
N ASN A 1271 24.90 -54.97 43.84
CA ASN A 1271 25.15 -54.50 45.22
C ASN A 1271 24.97 -52.98 45.50
N THR A 1272 24.52 -52.66 46.72
CA THR A 1272 24.83 -51.52 47.64
C THR A 1272 25.08 -50.06 47.18
N GLU A 1273 24.35 -49.14 47.84
CA GLU A 1273 24.78 -47.90 48.53
C GLU A 1273 25.75 -46.91 47.83
N SER A 1274 25.47 -45.60 47.83
CA SER A 1274 25.69 -44.76 49.03
C SER A 1274 25.05 -43.35 48.93
N GLN A 1275 25.29 -42.50 49.94
CA GLN A 1275 24.63 -41.21 50.12
C GLN A 1275 25.41 -40.02 49.52
N GLY A 1276 24.67 -39.14 48.85
CA GLY A 1276 24.75 -37.69 49.05
C GLY A 1276 25.95 -36.90 48.50
N LYS A 1277 25.65 -35.99 47.59
CA LYS A 1277 25.66 -34.58 47.96
C LYS A 1277 24.57 -33.79 47.26
#